data_AF-A0AB73BTV0-F1
#
_entry.id   AF-A0AB73BTV0-F1
#
_cell.length_a   1.000
_cell.length_b   1.000
_cell.length_c   1.000
_cell.angle_alpha   90.00
_cell.angle_beta   90.00
_cell.angle_gamma   90.00
#
_symmetry.space_group_name_H-M   'P 1'
#
loop_
_entity.id
_entity.type
_entity.pdbx_description
1 polymer ?
#
loop_
_entity_poly.entity_id
_entity_poly.type
_entity_poly.pdbx_seq_one_letter_code
_entity_poly.pdbx_strand_id
1 'polypeptide(L)'
;MRNRLFILCLASLASVSYAKEGKAYEGPAHYRVIETQEHIVPIERGAYEDLLRVVDEQNRQKGIFSNYLQKGRDSRHLGNVDLVPVAQFAGDYDNFKVDLTYKKTSTSFGYHGVDQLLTQKDKALKEDKTFDKLSYSREGNQKRFYFGNGNTVKDILITGTDGFDKKLEETKQQKNDRYVIEGVYKRPYKIRNQLGISVDEYKKNIEGQSREKALEYIKKKLEEKLEDPEHKKIEMKNGELYTTDKNGKEWKVLLHIEPVSIPEIRYGSTKQEYKDDIFTNIYLYTPTSSPDDKKDSSGRVFYTKDNNIIVEDKFKYPENVVEFDSRKKEIKEQYEKDKKELTPEKFNEKWVKPFEKGGEFEKELSAMKGELEKASKEKEIEDKKKEEAEKEKNKVREDKRWPDGLYWWDLKEEKKEELIKKYPDAKELLEKYFEQDKIYQEADKKSNKLYEEISKEIPRKHGFYDGWGAEEKDKKWLKIAIANKNLTRKYLGKDIEFRGQGRIDGIVDLGEGHNQLTIQEQFTGRYGTNIILGSKAALKNIAFVNVSGAIGDSSHASLSGRTSLSLDIDPTITNPKGHMIQHAFKNSDPNIVFRGIGSITSSSNRNDFYIELMASRIAKNSIVDMGRKLKYKTQDFHDPAKELDMEIKLISDSIAHTIENKEEKEEGNSLVEVKIREQIKALNEKENAVYGSIHHSGRLDILQPTLTTTNKKTTFNVVDDDREETKKTRLIHLIKTDSPEKVVQEIGQFNLSDTAKKEAIERVRKIADSENMKKLKEKTEQFKGLVNSEEYKKLEFAKQGENITNLNPGETWQELRQGSYDKTTIERKVNEVKEVIEKIDQKTVTRLVEKYPKMEVLKNIKQNLQSLKESLEKLKDEELKSENTKVQRLFSIFSSLGIKLQEQVSMTEDTLDNETANNFEKYYTEDRRNYMELKNMLFYTIREEESLSELKNVISQLQERNIYSKLNKVAKNELSTYTNLPYDIDHSLLEKKTLYTRGGFISSRTVQKNFKGNIYTGYGIFEEEYKKGLRIGGIVGGANTDHTETYSRTLRTVATESSIKGVSAYAGAYVNKKLTTPNLEWISGLGLQYGYYTVKRQLKNNYQELHSKGHSQIGALSTYTGFVYSHPLQNDLILRGKGILSYSLIHQGKVKEKDGLNLEIAAKDYHYVDGELGISLAKTLYDDSKKSTLSAGISGIFGLSGYDNKDLKAKVRNSSTGYNIMGDKTKKDAVKIYLDYNMQLDLGFNYGLEGTYITNNDQSDVKIGLKAGYSF
;
A
#
# COMPACT_ATOMS: atom_id res chain seq x y z
N MET A 1 33.74 0.70 15.91
CA MET A 1 33.22 -0.54 16.55
C MET A 1 32.14 -0.28 17.61
N ARG A 2 32.22 0.80 18.40
CA ARG A 2 31.22 1.18 19.42
C ARG A 2 29.77 1.35 18.90
N ASN A 3 29.57 1.81 17.66
CA ASN A 3 28.22 2.02 17.08
C ASN A 3 27.56 0.76 16.49
N ARG A 4 28.29 -0.37 16.34
CA ARG A 4 27.68 -1.65 15.93
C ARG A 4 27.13 -2.43 17.13
N LEU A 5 27.71 -2.25 18.31
CA LEU A 5 27.16 -2.80 19.56
C LEU A 5 25.86 -2.10 19.98
N PHE A 6 25.75 -0.78 19.78
CA PHE A 6 24.54 -0.03 20.13
C PHE A 6 23.33 -0.38 19.23
N ILE A 7 23.56 -0.74 17.97
CA ILE A 7 22.52 -1.19 17.02
C ILE A 7 22.12 -2.66 17.30
N LEU A 8 23.05 -3.51 17.77
CA LEU A 8 22.72 -4.85 18.26
C LEU A 8 21.97 -4.81 19.59
N CYS A 9 22.29 -3.86 20.50
CA CYS A 9 21.53 -3.62 21.72
C CYS A 9 20.14 -3.02 21.46
N LEU A 10 19.99 -2.15 20.45
CA LEU A 10 18.69 -1.61 20.03
C LEU A 10 17.84 -2.62 19.24
N ALA A 11 18.47 -3.52 18.47
CA ALA A 11 17.79 -4.63 17.82
C ALA A 11 17.34 -5.70 18.83
N SER A 12 18.09 -5.92 19.92
CA SER A 12 17.67 -6.78 21.03
C SER A 12 16.61 -6.12 21.92
N LEU A 13 16.56 -4.78 22.02
CA LEU A 13 15.50 -4.05 22.73
C LEU A 13 14.20 -3.94 21.91
N ALA A 14 14.29 -3.89 20.58
CA ALA A 14 13.12 -3.86 19.68
C ALA A 14 12.49 -5.25 19.44
N SER A 15 13.21 -6.34 19.71
CA SER A 15 12.63 -7.69 19.76
C SER A 15 11.90 -8.01 21.07
N VAL A 16 11.97 -7.11 22.06
CA VAL A 16 11.31 -7.29 23.38
C VAL A 16 9.99 -6.50 23.47
N SER A 17 9.73 -5.56 22.56
CA SER A 17 8.52 -4.72 22.57
C SER A 17 7.35 -5.22 21.71
N TYR A 18 7.46 -6.41 21.10
CA TYR A 18 6.34 -7.09 20.42
C TYR A 18 6.15 -8.55 20.86
N ALA A 19 6.60 -8.88 22.08
CA ALA A 19 6.06 -10.01 22.83
C ALA A 19 5.05 -9.45 23.83
N LYS A 20 3.79 -9.91 23.77
CA LYS A 20 2.88 -9.78 24.93
C LYS A 20 3.64 -10.24 26.18
N GLU A 21 3.63 -9.41 27.22
CA GLU A 21 4.05 -9.68 28.60
C GLU A 21 4.65 -11.08 28.84
N GLY A 22 5.96 -11.20 28.64
CA GLY A 22 6.71 -12.38 29.08
C GLY A 22 7.09 -12.21 30.55
N LYS A 23 6.26 -12.71 31.47
CA LYS A 23 6.74 -13.05 32.82
C LYS A 23 7.65 -14.27 32.71
N ALA A 24 8.75 -14.30 33.47
CA ALA A 24 9.69 -15.42 33.46
C ALA A 24 9.04 -16.69 34.02
N TYR A 25 9.17 -17.81 33.29
CA TYR A 25 8.77 -19.15 33.73
C TYR A 25 9.70 -19.62 34.86
N GLU A 26 9.18 -20.37 35.85
CA GLU A 26 9.99 -20.95 36.94
C GLU A 26 10.82 -22.13 36.39
N GLY A 27 12.00 -21.81 35.84
CA GLY A 27 12.96 -22.77 35.29
C GLY A 27 13.11 -22.67 33.76
N PRO A 28 14.30 -22.95 33.20
CA PRO A 28 14.49 -22.95 31.76
C PRO A 28 13.62 -24.05 31.13
N ALA A 29 12.99 -23.75 30.00
CA ALA A 29 12.37 -24.78 29.17
C ALA A 29 13.40 -25.89 28.89
N HIS A 30 13.02 -27.16 29.09
CA HIS A 30 13.92 -28.28 28.79
C HIS A 30 14.18 -28.40 27.28
N TYR A 31 13.22 -27.94 26.46
CA TYR A 31 13.28 -27.96 25.00
C TYR A 31 12.85 -26.60 24.41
N ARG A 32 12.87 -26.47 23.07
CA ARG A 32 12.44 -25.24 22.39
C ARG A 32 10.97 -24.94 22.71
N VAL A 33 10.68 -23.69 23.09
CA VAL A 33 9.31 -23.24 23.30
C VAL A 33 8.60 -23.07 21.96
N ILE A 34 7.46 -23.75 21.80
CA ILE A 34 6.69 -23.72 20.55
C ILE A 34 5.65 -22.59 20.57
N GLU A 35 5.58 -21.79 19.50
CA GLU A 35 4.53 -20.77 19.36
C GLU A 35 3.20 -21.39 18.94
N THR A 36 2.08 -20.83 19.41
CA THR A 36 0.72 -21.31 19.05
C THR A 36 0.47 -21.31 17.54
N GLN A 37 1.08 -20.39 16.81
CA GLN A 37 0.98 -20.27 15.35
C GLN A 37 1.70 -21.40 14.58
N GLU A 38 2.60 -22.16 15.21
CA GLU A 38 3.35 -23.22 14.54
C GLU A 38 2.52 -24.51 14.33
N HIS A 39 1.48 -24.71 15.13
CA HIS A 39 0.58 -25.87 15.02
C HIS A 39 -0.87 -25.50 14.67
N ILE A 40 -1.30 -24.26 14.93
CA ILE A 40 -2.58 -23.69 14.49
C ILE A 40 -2.31 -22.79 13.28
N VAL A 41 -2.30 -23.41 12.10
CA VAL A 41 -2.17 -22.69 10.83
C VAL A 41 -3.58 -22.34 10.34
N PRO A 42 -3.90 -21.07 10.04
CA PRO A 42 -5.17 -20.70 9.42
C PRO A 42 -5.43 -21.53 8.16
N ILE A 43 -6.70 -21.86 7.89
CA ILE A 43 -7.11 -22.69 6.73
C ILE A 43 -6.48 -22.15 5.44
N GLU A 44 -6.43 -20.82 5.30
CA GLU A 44 -5.90 -20.14 4.12
C GLU A 44 -4.39 -20.26 3.96
N ARG A 45 -3.64 -20.18 5.05
CA ARG A 45 -2.17 -20.33 5.04
C ARG A 45 -1.78 -21.80 4.85
N GLY A 46 -2.55 -22.72 5.45
CA GLY A 46 -2.37 -24.16 5.28
C GLY A 46 -2.48 -24.56 3.81
N ALA A 47 -3.59 -24.21 3.15
CA ALA A 47 -3.81 -24.59 1.75
C ALA A 47 -2.74 -24.04 0.77
N TYR A 48 -2.22 -22.83 1.04
CA TYR A 48 -1.09 -22.26 0.28
C TYR A 48 0.20 -23.07 0.48
N GLU A 49 0.58 -23.34 1.74
CA GLU A 49 1.78 -24.10 2.06
C GLU A 49 1.69 -25.56 1.56
N ASP A 50 0.51 -26.17 1.61
CA ASP A 50 0.23 -27.54 1.19
C ASP A 50 0.50 -27.76 -0.31
N LEU A 51 0.19 -26.76 -1.15
CA LEU A 51 0.53 -26.77 -2.58
C LEU A 51 2.04 -26.59 -2.80
N LEU A 52 2.69 -25.65 -2.09
CA LEU A 52 4.13 -25.42 -2.26
C LEU A 52 4.97 -26.65 -1.90
N ARG A 53 4.54 -27.46 -0.92
CA ARG A 53 5.17 -28.75 -0.59
C ARG A 53 5.18 -29.73 -1.77
N VAL A 54 4.09 -29.76 -2.57
CA VAL A 54 4.02 -30.61 -3.77
C VAL A 54 5.03 -30.18 -4.81
N VAL A 55 5.18 -28.87 -5.01
CA VAL A 55 6.14 -28.31 -5.97
C VAL A 55 7.57 -28.65 -5.57
N ASP A 56 7.93 -28.47 -4.30
CA ASP A 56 9.25 -28.84 -3.79
C ASP A 56 9.53 -30.35 -3.92
N GLU A 57 8.53 -31.20 -3.66
CA GLU A 57 8.68 -32.65 -3.84
C GLU A 57 8.82 -33.05 -5.32
N GLN A 58 8.06 -32.45 -6.24
CA GLN A 58 8.21 -32.70 -7.68
C GLN A 58 9.59 -32.27 -8.18
N ASN A 59 10.13 -31.16 -7.69
CA ASN A 59 11.48 -30.73 -8.01
C ASN A 59 12.52 -31.69 -7.46
N ARG A 60 12.36 -32.16 -6.21
CA ARG A 60 13.22 -33.19 -5.62
C ARG A 60 13.26 -34.46 -6.48
N GLN A 61 12.10 -34.94 -6.94
CA GLN A 61 11.99 -36.11 -7.83
C GLN A 61 12.69 -35.90 -9.18
N LYS A 62 12.75 -34.65 -9.66
CA LYS A 62 13.49 -34.24 -10.88
C LYS A 62 14.97 -33.94 -10.62
N GLY A 63 15.47 -34.06 -9.38
CA GLY A 63 16.85 -33.70 -9.01
C GLY A 63 17.11 -32.19 -8.95
N ILE A 64 16.06 -31.36 -8.89
CA ILE A 64 16.13 -29.90 -8.82
C ILE A 64 16.03 -29.47 -7.35
N PHE A 65 16.99 -28.70 -6.87
CA PHE A 65 16.90 -28.10 -5.53
C PHE A 65 16.00 -26.87 -5.56
N SER A 66 14.83 -26.95 -4.91
CA SER A 66 13.93 -25.82 -4.70
C SER A 66 13.53 -25.70 -3.23
N ASN A 67 13.18 -24.48 -2.82
CA ASN A 67 12.74 -24.16 -1.46
C ASN A 67 11.50 -23.25 -1.48
N TYR A 68 10.53 -23.57 -2.32
CA TYR A 68 9.29 -22.80 -2.47
C TYR A 68 8.57 -22.64 -1.14
N LEU A 69 8.44 -23.71 -0.34
CA LEU A 69 7.81 -23.64 0.98
C LEU A 69 8.53 -22.64 1.90
N GLN A 70 9.86 -22.65 1.92
CA GLN A 70 10.65 -21.75 2.76
C GLN A 70 10.49 -20.29 2.29
N LYS A 71 10.56 -20.04 0.97
CA LYS A 71 10.31 -18.72 0.38
C LYS A 71 8.89 -18.21 0.67
N GLY A 72 7.90 -19.09 0.60
CA GLY A 72 6.50 -18.78 0.91
C GLY A 72 6.21 -18.53 2.39
N ARG A 73 7.10 -19.00 3.29
CA ARG A 73 7.01 -18.75 4.75
C ARG A 73 7.77 -17.51 5.21
N ASP A 74 8.71 -17.00 4.43
CA ASP A 74 9.45 -15.78 4.79
C ASP A 74 8.58 -14.54 4.60
N SER A 75 8.07 -14.01 5.72
CA SER A 75 7.21 -12.83 5.79
C SER A 75 7.88 -11.52 5.36
N ARG A 76 9.17 -11.54 5.00
CA ARG A 76 9.89 -10.44 4.34
C ARG A 76 10.01 -10.62 2.82
N HIS A 77 9.82 -11.85 2.30
CA HIS A 77 10.16 -12.26 0.94
C HIS A 77 9.07 -13.04 0.19
N LEU A 78 7.79 -12.88 0.56
CA LEU A 78 6.65 -13.44 -0.20
C LEU A 78 6.67 -13.05 -1.71
N GLY A 79 7.47 -12.07 -2.13
CA GLY A 79 7.73 -11.72 -3.53
C GLY A 79 8.73 -12.62 -4.28
N ASN A 80 9.31 -13.65 -3.67
CA ASN A 80 10.27 -14.55 -4.33
C ASN A 80 9.68 -15.90 -4.79
N VAL A 81 8.37 -16.11 -4.62
CA VAL A 81 7.65 -17.26 -5.16
C VAL A 81 7.09 -16.87 -6.53
N ASP A 82 7.67 -17.39 -7.60
CA ASP A 82 7.32 -17.10 -9.00
C ASP A 82 6.17 -17.99 -9.55
N LEU A 83 5.34 -18.51 -8.64
CA LEU A 83 4.19 -19.36 -8.90
C LEU A 83 2.99 -18.75 -8.17
N VAL A 84 1.78 -18.87 -8.72
CA VAL A 84 0.53 -18.48 -8.05
C VAL A 84 -0.19 -19.75 -7.56
N PRO A 85 -0.11 -20.11 -6.26
CA PRO A 85 -0.82 -21.26 -5.72
C PRO A 85 -2.34 -21.09 -5.84
N VAL A 86 -3.01 -22.18 -6.21
CA VAL A 86 -4.48 -22.26 -6.29
C VAL A 86 -4.98 -23.21 -5.21
N ALA A 87 -5.63 -22.67 -4.18
CA ALA A 87 -6.35 -23.47 -3.20
C ALA A 87 -7.78 -23.69 -3.66
N GLN A 88 -8.30 -24.90 -3.46
CA GLN A 88 -9.66 -25.27 -3.81
C GLN A 88 -10.38 -25.73 -2.53
N PHE A 89 -11.48 -25.07 -2.20
CA PHE A 89 -12.25 -25.30 -0.98
C PHE A 89 -13.64 -25.83 -1.33
N ALA A 90 -14.01 -26.95 -0.71
CA ALA A 90 -15.39 -27.41 -0.55
C ALA A 90 -15.81 -27.10 0.91
N GLY A 91 -17.09 -26.80 1.16
CA GLY A 91 -17.56 -26.22 2.43
C GLY A 91 -17.15 -26.97 3.72
N ASP A 92 -17.03 -26.22 4.83
CA ASP A 92 -16.49 -26.68 6.12
C ASP A 92 -17.44 -27.58 6.96
N TYR A 93 -18.63 -27.94 6.45
CA TYR A 93 -19.67 -28.66 7.21
C TYR A 93 -20.36 -29.75 6.38
N ASP A 94 -19.67 -30.86 6.07
CA ASP A 94 -20.21 -32.08 5.42
C ASP A 94 -21.05 -31.88 4.14
N ASN A 95 -21.13 -30.65 3.65
CA ASN A 95 -21.88 -30.17 2.51
C ASN A 95 -20.86 -29.52 1.58
N PHE A 96 -20.63 -30.17 0.44
CA PHE A 96 -19.75 -29.72 -0.64
C PHE A 96 -20.22 -28.43 -1.33
N LYS A 97 -21.06 -27.61 -0.68
CA LYS A 97 -21.73 -26.44 -1.26
C LYS A 97 -21.63 -25.25 -0.31
N VAL A 98 -21.08 -24.15 -0.80
CA VAL A 98 -21.23 -22.84 -0.18
C VAL A 98 -22.50 -22.21 -0.75
N ASP A 99 -23.43 -21.81 0.11
CA ASP A 99 -24.52 -20.93 -0.30
C ASP A 99 -23.92 -19.54 -0.57
N LEU A 100 -23.80 -19.21 -1.85
CA LEU A 100 -23.18 -17.96 -2.31
C LEU A 100 -24.20 -16.81 -2.35
N THR A 101 -25.50 -17.14 -2.31
CA THR A 101 -26.60 -16.20 -2.06
C THR A 101 -27.74 -16.89 -1.28
N TYR A 102 -28.30 -16.22 -0.26
CA TYR A 102 -29.45 -16.74 0.49
C TYR A 102 -30.70 -16.90 -0.39
N LYS A 103 -31.41 -18.02 -0.26
CA LYS A 103 -32.70 -18.27 -0.94
C LYS A 103 -33.75 -17.27 -0.45
N LYS A 104 -34.28 -16.44 -1.34
CA LYS A 104 -35.36 -15.47 -1.03
C LYS A 104 -36.67 -15.83 -1.72
N THR A 105 -37.79 -15.31 -1.23
CA THR A 105 -39.12 -15.45 -1.84
C THR A 105 -39.40 -14.33 -2.83
N SER A 106 -39.86 -14.67 -4.03
CA SER A 106 -40.22 -13.68 -5.05
C SER A 106 -41.50 -12.99 -4.62
N THR A 107 -41.50 -11.67 -4.69
CA THR A 107 -42.69 -10.83 -4.51
C THR A 107 -43.48 -10.67 -5.80
N SER A 108 -42.95 -11.18 -6.93
CA SER A 108 -43.64 -11.11 -8.22
C SER A 108 -44.87 -12.02 -8.23
N PHE A 109 -45.98 -11.46 -8.73
CA PHE A 109 -47.25 -12.17 -8.84
C PHE A 109 -47.38 -12.82 -10.23
N GLY A 110 -47.43 -14.15 -10.27
CA GLY A 110 -47.52 -14.94 -11.51
C GLY A 110 -47.72 -16.42 -11.22
N TYR A 111 -48.30 -17.14 -12.18
CA TYR A 111 -48.58 -18.58 -12.10
C TYR A 111 -48.27 -19.24 -13.45
N HIS A 112 -47.73 -20.45 -13.40
CA HIS A 112 -47.35 -21.25 -14.58
C HIS A 112 -47.87 -22.67 -14.45
N GLY A 113 -48.28 -23.27 -15.57
CA GLY A 113 -48.72 -24.67 -15.59
C GLY A 113 -47.58 -25.64 -15.28
N VAL A 114 -47.85 -26.67 -14.48
CA VAL A 114 -46.85 -27.68 -14.12
C VAL A 114 -46.35 -28.44 -15.36
N ASP A 115 -47.24 -28.73 -16.30
CA ASP A 115 -46.89 -29.38 -17.57
C ASP A 115 -45.89 -28.55 -18.38
N GLN A 116 -46.14 -27.25 -18.53
CA GLN A 116 -45.24 -26.31 -19.22
C GLN A 116 -43.88 -26.24 -18.53
N LEU A 117 -43.85 -26.13 -17.19
CA LEU A 117 -42.60 -26.07 -16.41
C LEU A 117 -41.79 -27.37 -16.48
N LEU A 118 -42.42 -28.54 -16.60
CA LEU A 118 -41.72 -29.83 -16.66
C LEU A 118 -41.31 -30.23 -18.08
N THR A 119 -42.05 -29.82 -19.11
CA THR A 119 -41.76 -30.14 -20.52
C THR A 119 -40.86 -29.11 -21.19
N GLN A 120 -41.15 -27.82 -21.01
CA GLN A 120 -40.40 -26.70 -21.60
C GLN A 120 -39.33 -26.14 -20.66
N LYS A 121 -39.29 -26.58 -19.39
CA LYS A 121 -38.28 -26.19 -18.38
C LYS A 121 -38.25 -24.66 -18.21
N ASP A 122 -37.06 -24.08 -18.11
CA ASP A 122 -36.82 -22.65 -18.02
C ASP A 122 -37.13 -21.87 -19.31
N LYS A 123 -37.27 -22.54 -20.47
CA LYS A 123 -37.60 -21.86 -21.74
C LYS A 123 -38.96 -21.17 -21.69
N ALA A 124 -39.98 -21.83 -21.13
CA ALA A 124 -41.31 -21.25 -20.97
C ALA A 124 -41.27 -19.91 -20.20
N LEU A 125 -40.49 -19.87 -19.13
CA LEU A 125 -40.32 -18.70 -18.27
C LEU A 125 -39.48 -17.58 -18.92
N LYS A 126 -38.57 -17.94 -19.83
CA LYS A 126 -37.78 -16.96 -20.59
C LYS A 126 -38.63 -16.30 -21.67
N GLU A 127 -39.45 -17.09 -22.37
CA GLU A 127 -40.35 -16.61 -23.42
C GLU A 127 -41.43 -15.65 -22.88
N ASP A 128 -41.98 -15.91 -21.70
CA ASP A 128 -42.96 -15.05 -21.03
C ASP A 128 -42.34 -13.88 -20.21
N LYS A 129 -41.00 -13.75 -20.22
CA LYS A 129 -40.21 -12.72 -19.53
C LYS A 129 -40.38 -12.70 -18.00
N THR A 130 -40.80 -13.82 -17.39
CA THR A 130 -40.89 -13.95 -15.93
C THR A 130 -39.65 -14.55 -15.29
N PHE A 131 -38.83 -15.28 -16.04
CA PHE A 131 -37.61 -15.94 -15.56
C PHE A 131 -36.73 -14.99 -14.75
N ASP A 132 -36.44 -13.80 -15.25
CA ASP A 132 -35.55 -12.85 -14.58
C ASP A 132 -36.12 -12.24 -13.30
N LYS A 133 -37.44 -12.34 -13.10
CA LYS A 133 -38.17 -11.84 -11.93
C LYS A 133 -38.33 -12.87 -10.82
N LEU A 134 -37.94 -14.13 -11.08
CA LEU A 134 -37.96 -15.19 -10.08
C LEU A 134 -36.87 -14.96 -9.04
N SER A 135 -37.11 -15.46 -7.83
CA SER A 135 -36.06 -15.63 -6.84
C SER A 135 -34.90 -16.41 -7.42
N TYR A 136 -33.68 -16.14 -6.94
CA TYR A 136 -32.55 -17.00 -7.25
C TYR A 136 -31.73 -17.35 -6.02
N SER A 137 -31.13 -18.53 -6.05
CA SER A 137 -30.06 -18.95 -5.15
C SER A 137 -28.85 -19.38 -5.97
N ARG A 138 -27.66 -19.22 -5.42
CA ARG A 138 -26.42 -19.64 -6.05
C ARG A 138 -25.66 -20.54 -5.10
N GLU A 139 -25.25 -21.69 -5.60
CA GLU A 139 -24.44 -22.66 -4.88
C GLU A 139 -23.17 -22.96 -5.67
N GLY A 140 -22.08 -23.23 -4.97
CA GLY A 140 -20.87 -23.74 -5.61
C GLY A 140 -19.67 -23.78 -4.67
N ASN A 141 -18.49 -23.95 -5.27
CA ASN A 141 -17.22 -24.04 -4.56
C ASN A 141 -16.43 -22.75 -4.64
N GLN A 142 -15.51 -22.59 -3.70
CA GLN A 142 -14.58 -21.49 -3.67
C GLN A 142 -13.20 -21.95 -4.15
N LYS A 143 -12.60 -21.20 -5.08
CA LYS A 143 -11.19 -21.39 -5.48
C LYS A 143 -10.44 -20.09 -5.27
N ARG A 144 -9.26 -20.14 -4.68
CA ARG A 144 -8.49 -18.96 -4.28
C ARG A 144 -7.09 -19.00 -4.88
N PHE A 145 -6.72 -17.91 -5.55
CA PHE A 145 -5.43 -17.69 -6.16
C PHE A 145 -4.62 -16.72 -5.29
N TYR A 146 -3.42 -17.12 -4.92
CA TYR A 146 -2.53 -16.35 -4.05
C TYR A 146 -1.39 -15.75 -4.85
N PHE A 147 -1.50 -14.48 -5.20
CA PHE A 147 -0.48 -13.73 -5.92
C PHE A 147 0.56 -13.15 -4.95
N GLY A 148 1.82 -13.51 -5.17
CA GLY A 148 2.98 -12.87 -4.55
C GLY A 148 3.51 -11.70 -5.39
N ASN A 149 4.10 -10.70 -4.73
CA ASN A 149 4.62 -9.50 -5.38
C ASN A 149 5.56 -9.86 -6.56
N GLY A 150 5.27 -9.35 -7.76
CA GLY A 150 6.00 -9.66 -8.99
C GLY A 150 5.46 -10.83 -9.80
N ASN A 151 4.44 -11.57 -9.32
CA ASN A 151 3.78 -12.58 -10.13
C ASN A 151 3.10 -11.95 -11.34
N THR A 152 3.37 -12.52 -12.51
CA THR A 152 2.70 -12.21 -13.77
C THR A 152 2.14 -13.50 -14.35
N VAL A 153 0.84 -13.53 -14.55
CA VAL A 153 0.09 -14.64 -15.15
C VAL A 153 -0.35 -14.22 -16.54
N LYS A 154 -0.22 -15.12 -17.51
CA LYS A 154 -0.74 -14.89 -18.86
C LYS A 154 -2.23 -15.19 -18.88
N ASP A 155 -2.61 -16.47 -18.97
CA ASP A 155 -4.02 -16.88 -18.94
C ASP A 155 -4.36 -17.64 -17.66
N ILE A 156 -5.58 -17.42 -17.13
CA ILE A 156 -6.22 -18.24 -16.10
C ILE A 156 -7.46 -18.86 -16.72
N LEU A 157 -7.42 -20.18 -16.95
CA LEU A 157 -8.50 -20.90 -17.62
C LEU A 157 -9.07 -21.96 -16.68
N ILE A 158 -10.38 -21.93 -16.48
CA ILE A 158 -11.10 -23.00 -15.78
C ILE A 158 -11.92 -23.77 -16.80
N THR A 159 -11.66 -25.08 -16.94
CA THR A 159 -12.27 -25.90 -17.98
C THR A 159 -12.77 -27.22 -17.42
N GLY A 160 -13.82 -27.79 -18.05
CA GLY A 160 -14.24 -29.17 -17.77
C GLY A 160 -13.12 -30.19 -18.02
N THR A 161 -13.28 -31.41 -17.51
CA THR A 161 -12.27 -32.49 -17.60
C THR A 161 -11.77 -32.73 -19.03
N ASP A 162 -12.66 -32.88 -20.02
CA ASP A 162 -12.25 -33.12 -21.42
C ASP A 162 -11.41 -31.94 -21.98
N GLY A 163 -11.83 -30.71 -21.66
CA GLY A 163 -11.10 -29.50 -22.05
C GLY A 163 -9.75 -29.38 -21.37
N PHE A 164 -9.68 -29.77 -20.09
CA PHE A 164 -8.45 -29.78 -19.30
C PHE A 164 -7.44 -30.79 -19.86
N ASP A 165 -7.88 -32.02 -20.13
CA ASP A 165 -7.03 -33.10 -20.64
C ASP A 165 -6.48 -32.75 -22.03
N LYS A 166 -7.34 -32.24 -22.93
CA LYS A 166 -6.89 -31.73 -24.24
C LYS A 166 -5.83 -30.64 -24.10
N LYS A 167 -6.04 -29.67 -23.21
CA LYS A 167 -5.08 -28.56 -23.00
C LYS A 167 -3.76 -29.05 -22.40
N LEU A 168 -3.82 -30.05 -21.52
CA LEU A 168 -2.64 -30.67 -20.93
C LEU A 168 -1.83 -31.43 -21.99
N GLU A 169 -2.49 -32.17 -22.88
CA GLU A 169 -1.84 -32.85 -24.01
C GLU A 169 -1.17 -31.88 -24.98
N GLU A 170 -1.88 -30.83 -25.41
CA GLU A 170 -1.33 -29.75 -26.25
C GLU A 170 -0.07 -29.13 -25.61
N THR A 171 -0.15 -28.85 -24.29
CA THR A 171 0.94 -28.24 -23.54
C THR A 171 2.17 -29.16 -23.47
N LYS A 172 1.95 -30.46 -23.23
CA LYS A 172 3.02 -31.48 -23.21
C LYS A 172 3.66 -31.64 -24.59
N GLN A 173 2.87 -31.65 -25.66
CA GLN A 173 3.39 -31.69 -27.04
C GLN A 173 4.30 -30.49 -27.35
N GLN A 174 3.93 -29.30 -26.86
CA GLN A 174 4.73 -28.07 -26.99
C GLN A 174 5.92 -28.00 -26.02
N LYS A 175 6.11 -29.00 -25.13
CA LYS A 175 7.11 -29.01 -24.05
C LYS A 175 7.05 -27.76 -23.15
N ASN A 176 5.84 -27.25 -22.95
CA ASN A 176 5.57 -26.00 -22.27
C ASN A 176 4.99 -26.21 -20.86
N ASP A 177 4.86 -27.45 -20.40
CA ASP A 177 4.42 -27.78 -19.05
C ASP A 177 5.52 -27.47 -18.03
N ARG A 178 5.13 -26.94 -16.87
CA ARG A 178 6.02 -26.63 -15.75
C ARG A 178 5.74 -27.53 -14.56
N TYR A 179 4.50 -27.51 -14.06
CA TYR A 179 4.03 -28.34 -12.95
C TYR A 179 2.60 -28.83 -13.21
N VAL A 180 2.30 -30.06 -12.81
CA VAL A 180 0.95 -30.63 -12.82
C VAL A 180 0.64 -31.08 -11.40
N ILE A 181 -0.37 -30.47 -10.79
CA ILE A 181 -0.77 -30.69 -9.40
C ILE A 181 -2.05 -31.53 -9.41
N GLU A 182 -1.91 -32.78 -8.95
CA GLU A 182 -2.97 -33.79 -8.93
C GLU A 182 -3.40 -34.17 -7.50
N GLY A 183 -2.95 -33.39 -6.52
CA GLY A 183 -3.12 -33.61 -5.10
C GLY A 183 -2.26 -32.66 -4.29
N VAL A 184 -2.42 -32.64 -2.97
CA VAL A 184 -1.70 -31.76 -2.05
C VAL A 184 -1.24 -32.49 -0.79
N TYR A 185 -0.18 -31.99 -0.16
CA TYR A 185 0.30 -32.52 1.12
C TYR A 185 -0.51 -31.94 2.28
N LYS A 186 -1.30 -32.76 2.97
CA LYS A 186 -2.16 -32.33 4.09
C LYS A 186 -1.69 -32.92 5.41
N ARG A 187 -1.96 -32.21 6.51
CA ARG A 187 -1.83 -32.76 7.86
C ARG A 187 -3.00 -33.74 8.11
N PRO A 188 -2.73 -35.02 8.45
CA PRO A 188 -3.81 -35.97 8.71
C PRO A 188 -4.60 -35.64 9.99
N TYR A 189 -3.95 -34.99 10.98
CA TYR A 189 -4.60 -34.55 12.22
C TYR A 189 -4.24 -33.11 12.57
N LYS A 190 -5.23 -32.32 13.00
CA LYS A 190 -5.08 -30.91 13.42
C LYS A 190 -4.69 -30.75 14.89
N ILE A 191 -3.85 -31.65 15.41
CA ILE A 191 -3.32 -31.61 16.78
C ILE A 191 -1.80 -31.41 16.75
N ARG A 192 -1.22 -30.92 17.85
CA ARG A 192 0.22 -30.67 17.98
C ARG A 192 1.05 -31.95 17.87
N ASN A 193 0.61 -32.99 18.58
CA ASN A 193 1.21 -34.31 18.63
C ASN A 193 0.31 -35.32 17.87
N GLN A 194 0.49 -35.37 16.56
CA GLN A 194 -0.29 -36.15 15.60
C GLN A 194 -0.11 -37.66 15.81
N LEU A 195 1.06 -38.09 16.30
CA LEU A 195 1.34 -39.50 16.58
C LEU A 195 0.94 -39.92 17.99
N GLY A 196 0.65 -38.97 18.88
CA GLY A 196 0.37 -39.24 20.29
C GLY A 196 1.55 -39.89 21.03
N ILE A 197 2.78 -39.52 20.67
CA ILE A 197 4.01 -40.05 21.30
C ILE A 197 4.29 -39.30 22.59
N SER A 198 4.54 -39.99 23.70
CA SER A 198 4.94 -39.35 24.96
C SER A 198 6.41 -38.90 24.94
N VAL A 199 6.81 -38.00 25.84
CA VAL A 199 8.21 -37.57 25.97
C VAL A 199 9.14 -38.74 26.30
N ASP A 200 8.70 -39.68 27.14
CA ASP A 200 9.46 -40.89 27.48
C ASP A 200 9.60 -41.83 26.28
N GLU A 201 8.54 -41.97 25.48
CA GLU A 201 8.57 -42.74 24.24
C GLU A 201 9.53 -42.12 23.21
N TYR A 202 9.57 -40.79 23.10
CA TYR A 202 10.53 -40.08 22.25
C TYR A 202 11.98 -40.30 22.71
N LYS A 203 12.26 -40.13 24.00
CA LYS A 203 13.60 -40.37 24.59
C LYS A 203 14.09 -41.80 24.37
N LYS A 204 13.19 -42.78 24.51
CA LYS A 204 13.52 -44.21 24.38
C LYS A 204 13.72 -44.64 22.93
N ASN A 205 12.85 -44.21 22.02
CA ASN A 205 12.76 -44.81 20.68
C ASN A 205 13.20 -43.88 19.54
N ILE A 206 13.41 -42.59 19.78
CA ILE A 206 13.79 -41.60 18.75
C ILE A 206 15.11 -40.89 19.13
N GLU A 207 15.21 -40.33 20.33
CA GLU A 207 16.39 -39.58 20.78
C GLU A 207 17.61 -40.51 20.92
N GLY A 208 18.73 -40.16 20.28
CA GLY A 208 19.98 -40.93 20.33
C GLY A 208 19.95 -42.29 19.60
N GLN A 209 18.83 -42.68 18.99
CA GLN A 209 18.72 -43.90 18.19
C GLN A 209 19.23 -43.70 16.75
N SER A 210 19.54 -44.79 16.06
CA SER A 210 19.83 -44.71 14.62
C SER A 210 18.58 -44.25 13.85
N ARG A 211 18.78 -43.53 12.76
CA ARG A 211 17.70 -43.01 11.92
C ARG A 211 16.72 -44.10 11.49
N GLU A 212 17.21 -45.30 11.17
CA GLU A 212 16.38 -46.45 10.81
C GLU A 212 15.47 -46.91 11.95
N LYS A 213 16.01 -47.09 13.17
CA LYS A 213 15.21 -47.49 14.35
C LYS A 213 14.17 -46.44 14.72
N ALA A 214 14.53 -45.16 14.66
CA ALA A 214 13.60 -44.07 14.90
C ALA A 214 12.45 -44.06 13.88
N LEU A 215 12.76 -44.25 12.59
CA LEU A 215 11.76 -44.28 11.51
C LEU A 215 10.86 -45.52 11.56
N GLU A 216 11.36 -46.69 11.97
CA GLU A 216 10.53 -47.87 12.20
C GLU A 216 9.48 -47.62 13.31
N TYR A 217 9.89 -46.97 14.40
CA TYR A 217 8.98 -46.61 15.48
C TYR A 217 7.94 -45.56 15.03
N ILE A 218 8.38 -44.52 14.30
CA ILE A 218 7.50 -43.49 13.73
C ILE A 218 6.51 -44.12 12.75
N LYS A 219 6.97 -45.03 11.88
CA LYS A 219 6.12 -45.77 10.94
C LYS A 219 5.03 -46.53 11.70
N LYS A 220 5.40 -47.30 12.72
CA LYS A 220 4.43 -48.05 13.54
C LYS A 220 3.37 -47.13 14.17
N LYS A 221 3.78 -46.01 14.77
CA LYS A 221 2.85 -45.04 15.38
C LYS A 221 1.94 -44.37 14.34
N LEU A 222 2.46 -44.11 13.15
CA LEU A 222 1.71 -43.52 12.05
C LEU A 222 0.67 -44.52 11.51
N GLU A 223 1.04 -45.80 11.36
CA GLU A 223 0.14 -46.90 10.98
C GLU A 223 -0.93 -47.18 12.05
N GLU A 224 -0.60 -47.11 13.35
CA GLU A 224 -1.55 -47.26 14.46
C GLU A 224 -2.60 -46.13 14.51
N LYS A 225 -2.24 -44.92 14.06
CA LYS A 225 -3.11 -43.74 14.09
C LYS A 225 -3.99 -43.61 12.84
N LEU A 226 -3.46 -43.96 11.67
CA LEU A 226 -4.16 -43.84 10.39
C LEU A 226 -5.16 -44.99 10.21
N GLU A 227 -6.45 -44.72 10.43
CA GLU A 227 -7.56 -45.63 10.08
C GLU A 227 -8.02 -45.48 8.60
N ASP A 228 -7.26 -44.75 7.77
CA ASP A 228 -7.67 -44.29 6.44
C ASP A 228 -7.44 -45.34 5.32
N PRO A 229 -8.49 -45.77 4.57
CA PRO A 229 -8.35 -46.71 3.46
C PRO A 229 -7.62 -46.17 2.21
N GLU A 230 -7.33 -44.85 2.10
CA GLU A 230 -6.65 -44.27 0.93
C GLU A 230 -5.12 -44.51 0.89
N HIS A 231 -4.44 -44.69 2.03
CA HIS A 231 -2.98 -44.89 2.12
C HIS A 231 -2.64 -46.35 2.44
N LYS A 232 -2.76 -47.22 1.42
CA LYS A 232 -2.75 -48.69 1.61
C LYS A 232 -1.49 -49.28 2.26
N LYS A 233 -0.31 -48.64 2.21
CA LYS A 233 0.96 -49.09 2.82
C LYS A 233 1.96 -47.94 3.07
N ILE A 234 2.64 -47.94 4.23
CA ILE A 234 3.83 -47.11 4.49
C ILE A 234 5.09 -47.96 4.33
N GLU A 235 6.01 -47.53 3.46
CA GLU A 235 7.26 -48.24 3.18
C GLU A 235 8.48 -47.38 3.57
N MET A 236 9.55 -48.01 4.05
CA MET A 236 10.81 -47.33 4.36
C MET A 236 11.82 -47.60 3.25
N LYS A 237 12.35 -46.53 2.64
CA LYS A 237 13.36 -46.61 1.57
C LYS A 237 14.42 -45.55 1.80
N ASN A 238 15.70 -45.94 1.75
CA ASN A 238 16.85 -45.03 1.89
C ASN A 238 16.78 -44.11 3.13
N GLY A 239 16.29 -44.61 4.27
CA GLY A 239 16.16 -43.83 5.50
C GLY A 239 15.07 -42.74 5.43
N GLU A 240 14.01 -42.96 4.65
CA GLU A 240 12.82 -42.10 4.55
C GLU A 240 11.55 -42.97 4.45
N LEU A 241 10.40 -42.39 4.81
CA LEU A 241 9.09 -43.05 4.72
C LEU A 241 8.34 -42.60 3.46
N TYR A 242 7.67 -43.54 2.81
CA TYR A 242 6.89 -43.34 1.60
C TYR A 242 5.48 -43.92 1.75
N THR A 243 4.51 -43.27 1.14
CA THR A 243 3.14 -43.75 0.95
C THR A 243 2.91 -44.01 -0.53
N THR A 244 2.06 -44.98 -0.86
CA THR A 244 1.67 -45.26 -2.25
C THR A 244 0.22 -44.84 -2.47
N ASP A 245 -0.04 -44.03 -3.50
CA ASP A 245 -1.40 -43.64 -3.84
C ASP A 245 -2.16 -44.71 -4.65
N LYS A 246 -3.45 -44.47 -4.92
CA LYS A 246 -4.33 -45.38 -5.67
C LYS A 246 -3.87 -45.69 -7.11
N ASN A 247 -3.00 -44.85 -7.69
CA ASN A 247 -2.44 -45.03 -9.03
C ASN A 247 -1.06 -45.71 -9.00
N GLY A 248 -0.59 -46.14 -7.82
CA GLY A 248 0.71 -46.80 -7.65
C GLY A 248 1.90 -45.85 -7.58
N LYS A 249 1.69 -44.54 -7.45
CA LYS A 249 2.77 -43.56 -7.35
C LYS A 249 3.21 -43.38 -5.90
N GLU A 250 4.53 -43.35 -5.70
CA GLU A 250 5.15 -43.20 -4.38
C GLU A 250 5.33 -41.72 -4.01
N TRP A 251 4.92 -41.38 -2.80
CA TRP A 251 5.01 -40.04 -2.23
C TRP A 251 5.73 -40.09 -0.90
N LYS A 252 6.77 -39.26 -0.75
CA LYS A 252 7.51 -39.15 0.50
C LYS A 252 6.61 -38.61 1.60
N VAL A 253 6.66 -39.21 2.78
CA VAL A 253 6.05 -38.68 4.01
C VAL A 253 6.92 -37.53 4.50
N LEU A 254 6.37 -36.31 4.50
CA LEU A 254 7.07 -35.15 5.02
C LEU A 254 6.84 -35.10 6.53
N LEU A 255 7.86 -35.43 7.32
CA LEU A 255 7.76 -35.50 8.77
C LEU A 255 8.86 -34.69 9.45
N HIS A 256 8.47 -33.94 10.48
CA HIS A 256 9.36 -33.30 11.44
C HIS A 256 8.86 -33.65 12.84
N ILE A 257 9.75 -34.13 13.71
CA ILE A 257 9.42 -34.48 15.08
C ILE A 257 10.50 -33.89 15.97
N GLU A 258 10.07 -33.15 16.99
CA GLU A 258 10.97 -32.62 17.99
C GLU A 258 10.27 -32.53 19.35
N PRO A 259 11.02 -32.67 20.45
CA PRO A 259 10.50 -32.38 21.77
C PRO A 259 10.38 -30.86 21.89
N VAL A 260 9.27 -30.40 22.46
CA VAL A 260 8.99 -28.98 22.68
C VAL A 260 8.49 -28.76 24.08
N SER A 261 8.76 -27.57 24.59
CA SER A 261 8.20 -27.13 25.85
C SER A 261 6.98 -26.25 25.58
N ILE A 262 5.85 -26.60 26.18
CA ILE A 262 4.58 -25.92 25.99
C ILE A 262 4.33 -25.00 27.18
N PRO A 263 3.98 -23.73 26.95
CA PRO A 263 3.48 -22.88 28.02
C PRO A 263 2.10 -23.38 28.50
N GLU A 264 2.03 -23.97 29.71
CA GLU A 264 0.76 -24.41 30.29
C GLU A 264 0.09 -23.23 31.03
N ILE A 265 -0.97 -22.66 30.44
CA ILE A 265 -1.80 -21.66 31.12
C ILE A 265 -2.97 -22.41 31.77
N ARG A 266 -2.80 -22.84 33.02
CA ARG A 266 -3.95 -23.35 33.79
C ARG A 266 -4.87 -22.18 34.13
N TYR A 267 -6.12 -22.27 33.70
CA TYR A 267 -7.16 -21.29 34.04
C TYR A 267 -7.32 -21.24 35.57
N GLY A 268 -6.68 -20.26 36.22
CA GLY A 268 -6.68 -20.14 37.69
C GLY A 268 -5.30 -20.08 38.35
N SER A 269 -4.22 -20.41 37.63
CA SER A 269 -2.84 -20.44 38.16
C SER A 269 -1.94 -19.42 37.45
N THR A 270 -0.95 -18.89 38.16
CA THR A 270 0.15 -18.10 37.58
C THR A 270 1.45 -18.87 37.47
N LYS A 271 1.54 -20.11 37.97
CA LYS A 271 2.67 -20.99 37.67
C LYS A 271 2.62 -21.29 36.18
N GLN A 272 3.44 -20.56 35.44
CA GLN A 272 3.77 -20.83 34.07
C GLN A 272 4.91 -21.84 34.13
N GLU A 273 4.55 -23.12 34.20
CA GLU A 273 5.48 -24.23 34.05
C GLU A 273 5.51 -24.62 32.58
N TYR A 274 6.69 -24.97 32.09
CA TYR A 274 6.82 -25.62 30.81
C TYR A 274 6.46 -27.09 30.96
N LYS A 275 5.41 -27.52 30.25
CA LYS A 275 5.14 -28.94 30.09
C LYS A 275 5.81 -29.43 28.81
N ASP A 276 6.70 -30.40 28.93
CA ASP A 276 7.29 -31.03 27.76
C ASP A 276 6.25 -31.91 27.05
N ASP A 277 6.23 -31.81 25.73
CA ASP A 277 5.40 -32.61 24.83
C ASP A 277 6.17 -32.80 23.53
N ILE A 278 5.63 -33.60 22.62
CA ILE A 278 6.21 -33.85 21.30
C ILE A 278 5.46 -33.04 20.26
N PHE A 279 6.19 -32.23 19.52
CA PHE A 279 5.67 -31.59 18.33
C PHE A 279 5.92 -32.45 17.11
N THR A 280 4.85 -32.77 16.38
CA THR A 280 4.93 -33.53 15.14
C THR A 280 4.29 -32.74 13.99
N ASN A 281 5.03 -32.62 12.91
CA ASN A 281 4.61 -32.01 11.66
C ASN A 281 4.70 -33.06 10.55
N ILE A 282 3.66 -33.87 10.44
CA ILE A 282 3.51 -34.93 9.44
C ILE A 282 2.51 -34.46 8.39
N TYR A 283 2.93 -34.56 7.13
CA TYR A 283 2.12 -34.29 5.97
C TYR A 283 2.13 -35.51 5.05
N LEU A 284 0.94 -35.94 4.67
CA LEU A 284 0.72 -37.04 3.73
C LEU A 284 0.20 -36.46 2.42
N TYR A 285 0.63 -37.04 1.31
CA TYR A 285 0.10 -36.66 0.02
C TYR A 285 -1.33 -37.20 -0.11
N THR A 286 -2.26 -36.30 -0.39
CA THR A 286 -3.67 -36.63 -0.66
C THR A 286 -3.94 -36.29 -2.12
N PRO A 287 -4.16 -37.29 -3.00
CA PRO A 287 -4.62 -37.04 -4.36
C PRO A 287 -5.91 -36.23 -4.36
N THR A 288 -6.21 -35.52 -5.44
CA THR A 288 -7.51 -34.85 -5.59
C THR A 288 -8.60 -35.91 -5.82
N SER A 289 -9.16 -36.48 -4.76
CA SER A 289 -10.25 -37.46 -4.81
C SER A 289 -11.59 -36.77 -5.10
N SER A 290 -12.37 -37.30 -6.05
CA SER A 290 -13.80 -37.48 -5.81
C SER A 290 -14.26 -38.68 -6.64
N PRO A 291 -14.60 -39.82 -6.01
CA PRO A 291 -15.42 -40.83 -6.63
C PRO A 291 -16.87 -40.30 -6.66
N ASP A 292 -17.40 -40.07 -7.86
CA ASP A 292 -18.83 -40.00 -8.17
C ASP A 292 -19.74 -38.90 -7.56
N ASP A 293 -19.25 -37.98 -6.72
CA ASP A 293 -20.11 -36.91 -6.20
C ASP A 293 -20.30 -35.77 -7.21
N LYS A 294 -21.52 -35.68 -7.79
CA LYS A 294 -21.99 -34.65 -8.74
C LYS A 294 -21.90 -33.19 -8.23
N LYS A 295 -21.26 -32.92 -7.09
CA LYS A 295 -21.39 -31.68 -6.30
C LYS A 295 -20.05 -31.09 -5.81
N ASP A 296 -18.88 -31.59 -6.24
CA ASP A 296 -17.57 -30.96 -5.99
C ASP A 296 -16.84 -30.63 -7.32
N SER A 297 -16.43 -29.36 -7.51
CA SER A 297 -15.61 -28.90 -8.66
C SER A 297 -14.11 -28.97 -8.42
N SER A 298 -13.64 -29.47 -7.28
CA SER A 298 -12.21 -29.56 -6.99
C SER A 298 -11.50 -30.52 -7.96
N GLY A 299 -10.43 -30.05 -8.60
CA GLY A 299 -9.80 -30.74 -9.72
C GLY A 299 -8.29 -30.56 -9.79
N ARG A 300 -7.67 -31.15 -10.81
CA ARG A 300 -6.25 -30.97 -11.12
C ARG A 300 -5.95 -29.52 -11.51
N VAL A 301 -4.71 -29.10 -11.32
CA VAL A 301 -4.22 -27.78 -11.78
C VAL A 301 -2.90 -27.98 -12.51
N PHE A 302 -2.70 -27.37 -13.66
CA PHE A 302 -1.36 -27.33 -14.25
C PHE A 302 -0.91 -25.92 -14.60
N TYR A 303 0.40 -25.76 -14.57
CA TYR A 303 1.13 -24.52 -14.81
C TYR A 303 2.04 -24.72 -16.01
N THR A 304 2.13 -23.68 -16.83
CA THR A 304 2.99 -23.66 -18.03
C THR A 304 4.24 -22.79 -17.82
N LYS A 305 5.24 -22.91 -18.70
CA LYS A 305 6.49 -22.12 -18.63
C LYS A 305 6.29 -20.67 -19.03
N ASP A 306 5.25 -20.37 -19.81
CA ASP A 306 4.78 -19.03 -20.16
C ASP A 306 3.67 -18.52 -19.22
N ASN A 307 3.61 -19.07 -18.00
CA ASN A 307 2.80 -18.58 -16.87
C ASN A 307 1.28 -18.59 -17.07
N ASN A 308 0.76 -19.53 -17.86
CA ASN A 308 -0.68 -19.87 -17.83
C ASN A 308 -0.99 -20.81 -16.66
N ILE A 309 -2.18 -20.64 -16.08
CA ILE A 309 -2.74 -21.47 -15.03
C ILE A 309 -4.04 -22.09 -15.55
N ILE A 310 -4.10 -23.41 -15.60
CA ILE A 310 -5.28 -24.14 -16.05
C ILE A 310 -5.79 -24.96 -14.87
N VAL A 311 -7.08 -24.79 -14.55
CA VAL A 311 -7.74 -25.45 -13.42
C VAL A 311 -8.87 -26.32 -13.95
N GLU A 312 -8.88 -27.58 -13.55
CA GLU A 312 -9.96 -28.50 -13.86
C GLU A 312 -11.22 -28.14 -13.04
N ASP A 313 -12.36 -28.18 -13.71
CA ASP A 313 -13.69 -28.08 -13.14
C ASP A 313 -14.44 -29.39 -13.35
N LYS A 314 -14.83 -30.02 -12.23
CA LYS A 314 -15.57 -31.28 -12.26
C LYS A 314 -17.08 -31.09 -12.10
N PHE A 315 -17.58 -29.85 -11.98
CA PHE A 315 -19.02 -29.62 -11.93
C PHE A 315 -19.71 -30.02 -13.22
N LYS A 316 -20.89 -30.63 -13.09
CA LYS A 316 -21.84 -30.85 -14.18
C LYS A 316 -22.95 -29.82 -14.05
N TYR A 317 -22.99 -28.88 -14.98
CA TYR A 317 -23.97 -27.79 -14.97
C TYR A 317 -25.32 -28.28 -15.51
N PRO A 318 -26.44 -28.07 -14.79
CA PRO A 318 -27.75 -28.52 -15.24
C PRO A 318 -28.26 -27.65 -16.39
N GLU A 319 -28.89 -28.28 -17.38
CA GLU A 319 -29.56 -27.56 -18.48
C GLU A 319 -30.75 -26.71 -18.00
N ASN A 320 -31.42 -27.12 -16.91
CA ASN A 320 -32.53 -26.38 -16.29
C ASN A 320 -32.09 -25.85 -14.93
N VAL A 321 -32.21 -24.54 -14.74
CA VAL A 321 -31.86 -23.86 -13.50
C VAL A 321 -33.08 -23.51 -12.64
N VAL A 322 -34.30 -23.89 -13.01
CA VAL A 322 -35.50 -23.62 -12.22
C VAL A 322 -35.86 -24.82 -11.35
N GLU A 323 -35.85 -24.63 -10.03
CA GLU A 323 -36.29 -25.60 -9.04
C GLU A 323 -37.63 -25.20 -8.41
N PHE A 324 -38.42 -26.23 -8.05
CA PHE A 324 -39.68 -26.07 -7.34
C PHE A 324 -39.39 -26.00 -5.84
N ASP A 325 -40.13 -25.15 -5.12
CA ASP A 325 -40.11 -25.14 -3.66
C ASP A 325 -40.48 -26.53 -3.10
N SER A 326 -39.84 -26.94 -2.00
CA SER A 326 -40.08 -28.25 -1.38
C SER A 326 -41.54 -28.46 -1.00
N ARG A 327 -42.27 -27.39 -0.67
CA ARG A 327 -43.71 -27.41 -0.36
C ARG A 327 -44.60 -27.74 -1.56
N LYS A 328 -44.07 -27.71 -2.78
CA LYS A 328 -44.81 -28.04 -4.02
C LYS A 328 -44.30 -29.34 -4.66
N LYS A 329 -43.51 -30.14 -3.94
CA LYS A 329 -42.98 -31.43 -4.41
C LYS A 329 -44.10 -32.45 -4.69
N GLU A 330 -45.14 -32.48 -3.86
CA GLU A 330 -46.30 -33.38 -4.02
C GLU A 330 -47.02 -33.20 -5.37
N ILE A 331 -47.16 -31.95 -5.84
CA ILE A 331 -47.80 -31.65 -7.14
C ILE A 331 -46.95 -32.19 -8.30
N LYS A 332 -45.62 -32.08 -8.21
CA LYS A 332 -44.70 -32.64 -9.20
C LYS A 332 -44.78 -34.17 -9.23
N GLU A 333 -44.75 -34.80 -8.05
CA GLU A 333 -44.87 -36.25 -7.92
C GLU A 333 -46.21 -36.75 -8.47
N GLN A 334 -47.31 -36.01 -8.22
CA GLN A 334 -48.62 -36.33 -8.77
C GLN A 334 -48.66 -36.22 -10.30
N TYR A 335 -48.05 -35.19 -10.90
CA TYR A 335 -47.93 -35.07 -12.36
C TYR A 335 -47.18 -36.27 -12.96
N GLU A 336 -46.03 -36.64 -12.37
CA GLU A 336 -45.22 -37.76 -12.86
C GLU A 336 -45.93 -39.12 -12.70
N LYS A 337 -46.72 -39.27 -11.63
CA LYS A 337 -47.60 -40.44 -11.42
C LYS A 337 -48.72 -40.49 -12.45
N ASP A 338 -49.45 -39.39 -12.61
CA ASP A 338 -50.55 -39.27 -13.58
C ASP A 338 -50.09 -39.53 -15.01
N LYS A 339 -48.88 -39.08 -15.37
CA LYS A 339 -48.29 -39.31 -16.70
C LYS A 339 -48.04 -40.80 -17.00
N LYS A 340 -47.86 -41.62 -15.96
CA LYS A 340 -47.65 -43.07 -16.07
C LYS A 340 -48.96 -43.86 -15.94
N GLU A 341 -49.88 -43.40 -15.10
CA GLU A 341 -51.08 -44.16 -14.71
C GLU A 341 -52.36 -43.75 -15.46
N LEU A 342 -52.45 -42.51 -15.97
CA LEU A 342 -53.62 -42.04 -16.74
C LEU A 342 -53.47 -42.34 -18.23
N THR A 343 -54.61 -42.55 -18.90
CA THR A 343 -54.69 -42.57 -20.36
C THR A 343 -54.28 -41.21 -20.96
N PRO A 344 -53.66 -41.16 -22.15
CA PRO A 344 -53.24 -39.90 -22.79
C PRO A 344 -54.32 -38.82 -22.86
N GLU A 345 -55.57 -39.21 -23.13
CA GLU A 345 -56.73 -38.30 -23.20
C GLU A 345 -57.01 -37.64 -21.84
N LYS A 346 -57.18 -38.45 -20.78
CA LYS A 346 -57.39 -37.96 -19.40
C LYS A 346 -56.20 -37.15 -18.86
N PHE A 347 -54.98 -37.50 -19.25
CA PHE A 347 -53.79 -36.74 -18.88
C PHE A 347 -53.80 -35.35 -19.54
N ASN A 348 -54.06 -35.29 -20.84
CA ASN A 348 -54.14 -34.04 -21.59
C ASN A 348 -55.27 -33.14 -21.08
N GLU A 349 -56.45 -33.68 -20.78
CA GLU A 349 -57.56 -32.90 -20.22
C GLU A 349 -57.24 -32.27 -18.86
N LYS A 350 -56.46 -32.96 -18.01
CA LYS A 350 -56.12 -32.48 -16.68
C LYS A 350 -54.94 -31.50 -16.66
N TRP A 351 -53.87 -31.79 -17.42
CA TRP A 351 -52.58 -31.12 -17.28
C TRP A 351 -52.21 -30.19 -18.44
N VAL A 352 -52.80 -30.38 -19.62
CA VAL A 352 -52.43 -29.65 -20.85
C VAL A 352 -53.52 -28.68 -21.29
N LYS A 353 -54.74 -29.18 -21.55
CA LYS A 353 -55.89 -28.41 -22.06
C LYS A 353 -56.23 -27.15 -21.25
N PRO A 354 -56.14 -27.13 -19.91
CA PRO A 354 -56.44 -25.92 -19.15
C PRO A 354 -55.48 -24.75 -19.43
N PHE A 355 -54.26 -25.03 -19.87
CA PHE A 355 -53.19 -24.06 -20.15
C PHE A 355 -52.98 -23.76 -21.64
N GLU A 356 -53.84 -24.31 -22.51
CA GLU A 356 -53.85 -23.93 -23.93
C GLU A 356 -54.13 -22.43 -24.08
N LYS A 357 -53.58 -21.82 -25.13
CA LYS A 357 -53.71 -20.40 -25.39
C LYS A 357 -55.19 -20.01 -25.53
N GLY A 358 -55.67 -19.10 -24.68
CA GLY A 358 -57.09 -18.70 -24.59
C GLY A 358 -57.97 -19.65 -23.76
N GLY A 359 -57.37 -20.63 -23.07
CA GLY A 359 -58.02 -21.57 -22.16
C GLY A 359 -58.55 -20.92 -20.87
N GLU A 360 -59.21 -21.74 -20.04
CA GLU A 360 -59.88 -21.28 -18.81
C GLU A 360 -58.88 -20.70 -17.79
N PHE A 361 -57.68 -21.28 -17.65
CA PHE A 361 -56.65 -20.78 -16.73
C PHE A 361 -56.16 -19.39 -17.11
N GLU A 362 -55.85 -19.16 -18.40
CA GLU A 362 -55.32 -17.88 -18.87
C GLU A 362 -56.35 -16.75 -18.72
N LYS A 363 -57.64 -17.04 -18.97
CA LYS A 363 -58.75 -16.10 -18.77
C LYS A 363 -58.90 -15.70 -17.31
N GLU A 364 -58.93 -16.66 -16.39
CA GLU A 364 -59.04 -16.40 -14.96
C GLU A 364 -57.80 -15.67 -14.42
N LEU A 365 -56.59 -16.06 -14.85
CA LEU A 365 -55.35 -15.39 -14.47
C LEU A 365 -55.32 -13.93 -14.97
N SER A 366 -55.80 -13.67 -16.19
CA SER A 366 -55.87 -12.32 -16.75
C SER A 366 -56.92 -11.45 -16.04
N ALA A 367 -58.08 -12.00 -15.72
CA ALA A 367 -59.13 -11.30 -14.97
C ALA A 367 -58.64 -10.92 -13.57
N MET A 368 -58.04 -11.88 -12.85
CA MET A 368 -57.43 -11.66 -11.55
C MET A 368 -56.33 -10.59 -11.59
N LYS A 369 -55.42 -10.65 -12.58
CA LYS A 369 -54.37 -9.62 -12.76
C LYS A 369 -54.96 -8.23 -12.96
N GLY A 370 -56.03 -8.10 -13.74
CA GLY A 370 -56.72 -6.81 -13.95
C GLY A 370 -57.33 -6.25 -12.66
N GLU A 371 -57.99 -7.08 -11.85
CA GLU A 371 -58.54 -6.68 -10.55
C GLU A 371 -57.42 -6.31 -9.56
N LEU A 372 -56.34 -7.10 -9.50
CA LEU A 372 -55.18 -6.82 -8.65
C LEU A 372 -54.47 -5.54 -9.05
N GLU A 373 -54.32 -5.25 -10.35
CA GLU A 373 -53.69 -4.02 -10.83
C GLU A 373 -54.49 -2.79 -10.39
N LYS A 374 -55.83 -2.86 -10.49
CA LYS A 374 -56.72 -1.79 -10.05
C LYS A 374 -56.62 -1.55 -8.54
N ALA A 375 -56.73 -2.61 -7.74
CA ALA A 375 -56.62 -2.52 -6.28
C ALA A 375 -55.22 -2.07 -5.82
N SER A 376 -54.15 -2.52 -6.49
CA SER A 376 -52.77 -2.13 -6.19
C SER A 376 -52.52 -0.66 -6.48
N LYS A 377 -53.04 -0.13 -7.60
CA LYS A 377 -52.98 1.31 -7.92
C LYS A 377 -53.72 2.15 -6.90
N GLU A 378 -54.90 1.70 -6.47
CA GLU A 378 -55.67 2.37 -5.42
C GLU A 378 -54.93 2.35 -4.07
N LYS A 379 -54.27 1.23 -3.74
CA LYS A 379 -53.44 1.12 -2.55
C LYS A 379 -52.22 2.04 -2.61
N GLU A 380 -51.53 2.13 -3.75
CA GLU A 380 -50.37 3.03 -3.91
C GLU A 380 -50.75 4.50 -3.69
N ILE A 381 -51.94 4.91 -4.14
CA ILE A 381 -52.47 6.25 -3.90
C ILE A 381 -52.68 6.50 -2.40
N GLU A 382 -53.29 5.55 -1.68
CA GLU A 382 -53.51 5.66 -0.24
C GLU A 382 -52.19 5.57 0.57
N ASP A 383 -51.23 4.74 0.15
CA ASP A 383 -49.90 4.67 0.75
C ASP A 383 -49.12 5.99 0.59
N LYS A 384 -49.19 6.64 -0.57
CA LYS A 384 -48.60 7.98 -0.77
C LYS A 384 -49.22 9.02 0.16
N LYS A 385 -50.56 9.02 0.29
CA LYS A 385 -51.25 9.90 1.26
C LYS A 385 -50.78 9.64 2.70
N LYS A 386 -50.59 8.38 3.07
CA LYS A 386 -50.05 7.97 4.36
C LYS A 386 -48.62 8.46 4.58
N GLU A 387 -47.73 8.29 3.60
CA GLU A 387 -46.33 8.75 3.67
C GLU A 387 -46.22 10.28 3.74
N GLU A 388 -47.02 11.01 2.96
CA GLU A 388 -47.06 12.47 2.96
C GLU A 388 -47.56 13.02 4.30
N ALA A 389 -48.64 12.44 4.84
CA ALA A 389 -49.17 12.80 6.15
C ALA A 389 -48.14 12.54 7.27
N GLU A 390 -47.41 11.42 7.20
CA GLU A 390 -46.36 11.10 8.18
C GLU A 390 -45.15 12.04 8.08
N LYS A 391 -44.75 12.45 6.88
CA LYS A 391 -43.70 13.48 6.68
C LYS A 391 -44.10 14.82 7.29
N GLU A 392 -45.32 15.28 7.05
CA GLU A 392 -45.81 16.54 7.62
C GLU A 392 -45.97 16.44 9.15
N LYS A 393 -46.42 15.31 9.70
CA LYS A 393 -46.43 15.06 11.16
C LYS A 393 -45.04 15.18 11.78
N ASN A 394 -44.03 14.58 11.16
CA ASN A 394 -42.66 14.64 11.65
C ASN A 394 -42.08 16.06 11.57
N LYS A 395 -42.33 16.78 10.46
CA LYS A 395 -41.94 18.18 10.29
C LYS A 395 -42.57 19.10 11.34
N VAL A 396 -43.84 18.86 11.70
CA VAL A 396 -44.53 19.60 12.78
C VAL A 396 -43.91 19.31 14.15
N ARG A 397 -43.48 18.07 14.41
CA ARG A 397 -42.81 17.67 15.65
C ARG A 397 -41.38 18.19 15.79
N GLU A 398 -40.73 18.53 14.68
CA GLU A 398 -39.38 19.11 14.63
C GLU A 398 -39.37 20.65 14.77
N ASP A 399 -40.53 21.31 14.79
CA ASP A 399 -40.64 22.76 15.04
C ASP A 399 -40.18 23.09 16.47
N LYS A 400 -39.38 24.15 16.64
CA LYS A 400 -38.86 24.60 17.93
C LYS A 400 -39.94 24.98 18.95
N ARG A 401 -41.17 25.22 18.49
CA ARG A 401 -42.35 25.52 19.33
C ARG A 401 -43.14 24.27 19.73
N TRP A 402 -42.69 23.08 19.34
CA TRP A 402 -43.30 21.83 19.78
C TRP A 402 -43.08 21.60 21.28
N PRO A 403 -44.09 21.17 22.07
CA PRO A 403 -43.94 21.07 23.52
C PRO A 403 -42.91 20.01 23.98
N ASP A 404 -42.00 20.42 24.86
CA ASP A 404 -41.03 19.52 25.50
C ASP A 404 -41.72 18.47 26.38
N GLY A 405 -41.30 17.21 26.23
CA GLY A 405 -41.84 16.07 26.99
C GLY A 405 -43.18 15.52 26.46
N LEU A 406 -43.67 15.96 25.30
CA LEU A 406 -44.86 15.43 24.65
C LEU A 406 -44.48 14.26 23.71
N TYR A 407 -44.86 13.04 24.08
CA TYR A 407 -44.49 11.83 23.35
C TYR A 407 -45.61 11.30 22.47
N TRP A 408 -45.28 10.42 21.52
CA TRP A 408 -46.23 9.89 20.54
C TRP A 408 -47.43 9.14 21.16
N TRP A 409 -47.28 8.57 22.36
CA TRP A 409 -48.37 7.90 23.08
C TRP A 409 -49.35 8.87 23.78
N ASP A 410 -48.95 10.14 23.94
CA ASP A 410 -49.80 11.20 24.49
C ASP A 410 -50.73 11.80 23.42
N LEU A 411 -50.35 11.67 22.14
CA LEU A 411 -51.02 12.25 20.98
C LEU A 411 -52.21 11.41 20.52
N LYS A 412 -53.29 11.42 21.32
CA LYS A 412 -54.56 10.77 20.98
C LYS A 412 -55.61 11.82 20.60
N GLU A 413 -56.39 11.59 19.55
CA GLU A 413 -57.43 12.54 19.09
C GLU A 413 -58.41 12.91 20.21
N GLU A 414 -58.75 11.97 21.08
CA GLU A 414 -59.61 12.17 22.26
C GLU A 414 -59.04 13.18 23.28
N LYS A 415 -57.71 13.35 23.29
CA LYS A 415 -56.99 14.29 24.15
C LYS A 415 -56.63 15.59 23.45
N LYS A 416 -57.02 15.78 22.19
CA LYS A 416 -56.69 16.95 21.39
C LYS A 416 -57.06 18.27 22.08
N GLU A 417 -58.30 18.38 22.56
CA GLU A 417 -58.76 19.58 23.26
C GLU A 417 -58.03 19.80 24.59
N GLU A 418 -57.73 18.71 25.32
CA GLU A 418 -56.95 18.75 26.57
C GLU A 418 -55.50 19.22 26.32
N LEU A 419 -54.85 18.71 25.27
CA LEU A 419 -53.48 19.06 24.89
C LEU A 419 -53.39 20.50 24.38
N ILE A 420 -54.36 20.96 23.58
CA ILE A 420 -54.44 22.35 23.12
C ILE A 420 -54.63 23.29 24.32
N LYS A 421 -55.42 22.89 25.31
CA LYS A 421 -55.61 23.67 26.55
C LYS A 421 -54.37 23.67 27.44
N LYS A 422 -53.60 22.58 27.44
CA LYS A 422 -52.36 22.42 28.22
C LYS A 422 -51.16 23.13 27.59
N TYR A 423 -51.10 23.21 26.26
CA TYR A 423 -50.02 23.82 25.48
C TYR A 423 -50.59 24.87 24.50
N PRO A 424 -51.10 26.01 25.01
CA PRO A 424 -51.75 27.02 24.18
C PRO A 424 -50.82 27.65 23.13
N ASP A 425 -49.52 27.77 23.44
CA ASP A 425 -48.50 28.33 22.54
C ASP A 425 -48.19 27.43 21.33
N ALA A 426 -48.54 26.14 21.42
CA ALA A 426 -48.38 25.14 20.36
C ALA A 426 -49.71 24.77 19.69
N LYS A 427 -50.80 25.52 19.94
CA LYS A 427 -52.16 25.22 19.45
C LYS A 427 -52.19 24.93 17.94
N GLU A 428 -51.62 25.81 17.13
CA GLU A 428 -51.60 25.64 15.66
C GLU A 428 -50.83 24.39 15.23
N LEU A 429 -49.73 24.06 15.92
CA LEU A 429 -48.93 22.87 15.63
C LEU A 429 -49.67 21.58 16.03
N LEU A 430 -50.34 21.58 17.19
CA LEU A 430 -51.14 20.46 17.65
C LEU A 430 -52.35 20.23 16.74
N GLU A 431 -53.06 21.29 16.35
CA GLU A 431 -54.17 21.21 15.40
C GLU A 431 -53.72 20.63 14.06
N LYS A 432 -52.60 21.12 13.52
CA LYS A 432 -52.00 20.61 12.28
C LYS A 432 -51.54 19.15 12.41
N TYR A 433 -50.95 18.77 13.55
CA TYR A 433 -50.55 17.37 13.80
C TYR A 433 -51.76 16.43 13.77
N PHE A 434 -52.83 16.76 14.49
CA PHE A 434 -54.03 15.92 14.56
C PHE A 434 -54.80 15.88 13.23
N GLU A 435 -54.80 16.97 12.47
CA GLU A 435 -55.34 16.97 11.11
C GLU A 435 -54.60 15.97 10.21
N GLN A 436 -53.26 15.99 10.22
CA GLN A 436 -52.45 15.04 9.45
C GLN A 436 -52.54 13.61 10.01
N ASP A 437 -52.68 13.43 11.33
CA ASP A 437 -52.88 12.10 11.93
C ASP A 437 -54.20 11.48 11.51
N LYS A 438 -55.28 12.27 11.42
CA LYS A 438 -56.56 11.78 10.88
C LYS A 438 -56.43 11.31 9.43
N ILE A 439 -55.75 12.09 8.59
CA ILE A 439 -55.46 11.71 7.19
C ILE A 439 -54.67 10.40 7.16
N TYR A 440 -53.64 10.27 8.01
CA TYR A 440 -52.84 9.06 8.14
C TYR A 440 -53.70 7.85 8.53
N GLN A 441 -54.55 7.95 9.55
CA GLN A 441 -55.38 6.86 10.05
C GLN A 441 -56.42 6.40 9.02
N GLU A 442 -57.06 7.33 8.31
CA GLU A 442 -58.02 7.01 7.25
C GLU A 442 -57.35 6.32 6.06
N ALA A 443 -56.19 6.82 5.63
CA ALA A 443 -55.39 6.22 4.57
C ALA A 443 -54.84 4.84 4.98
N ASP A 444 -54.37 4.67 6.22
CA ASP A 444 -53.89 3.39 6.74
C ASP A 444 -55.00 2.33 6.80
N LYS A 445 -56.19 2.71 7.27
CA LYS A 445 -57.35 1.80 7.30
C LYS A 445 -57.76 1.35 5.90
N LYS A 446 -57.78 2.26 4.92
CA LYS A 446 -58.07 1.93 3.51
C LYS A 446 -56.96 1.07 2.90
N SER A 447 -55.71 1.42 3.14
CA SER A 447 -54.55 0.65 2.68
C SER A 447 -54.54 -0.78 3.24
N ASN A 448 -54.88 -0.96 4.52
CA ASN A 448 -55.02 -2.27 5.16
C ASN A 448 -56.16 -3.10 4.55
N LYS A 449 -57.31 -2.48 4.27
CA LYS A 449 -58.42 -3.17 3.59
C LYS A 449 -58.04 -3.60 2.17
N LEU A 450 -57.40 -2.71 1.40
CA LEU A 450 -56.89 -3.02 0.06
C LEU A 450 -55.81 -4.09 0.11
N TYR A 451 -54.97 -4.10 1.15
CA TYR A 451 -54.00 -5.18 1.38
C TYR A 451 -54.69 -6.53 1.58
N GLU A 452 -55.77 -6.62 2.36
CA GLU A 452 -56.54 -7.86 2.49
C GLU A 452 -57.20 -8.27 1.17
N GLU A 453 -57.73 -7.32 0.42
CA GLU A 453 -58.34 -7.56 -0.90
C GLU A 453 -57.33 -8.13 -1.91
N ILE A 454 -56.14 -7.51 -2.00
CA ILE A 454 -55.04 -7.92 -2.88
C ILE A 454 -54.45 -9.27 -2.46
N SER A 455 -54.30 -9.52 -1.15
CA SER A 455 -53.61 -10.71 -0.64
C SER A 455 -54.49 -11.94 -0.45
N LYS A 456 -55.82 -11.76 -0.31
CA LYS A 456 -56.77 -12.85 0.02
C LYS A 456 -57.98 -12.91 -0.89
N GLU A 457 -58.77 -11.83 -0.96
CA GLU A 457 -60.12 -11.89 -1.58
C GLU A 457 -60.08 -12.06 -3.10
N ILE A 458 -59.27 -11.26 -3.80
CA ILE A 458 -59.12 -11.36 -5.25
C ILE A 458 -58.51 -12.74 -5.63
N PRO A 459 -57.42 -13.22 -5.00
CA PRO A 459 -56.92 -14.58 -5.25
C PRO A 459 -57.92 -15.70 -4.96
N ARG A 460 -58.75 -15.59 -3.90
CA ARG A 460 -59.80 -16.58 -3.58
C ARG A 460 -60.85 -16.66 -4.69
N LYS A 461 -61.36 -15.51 -5.12
CA LYS A 461 -62.40 -15.40 -6.15
C LYS A 461 -62.03 -16.13 -7.45
N HIS A 462 -60.75 -16.09 -7.84
CA HIS A 462 -60.27 -16.68 -9.08
C HIS A 462 -59.61 -18.06 -8.93
N GLY A 463 -59.62 -18.68 -7.74
CA GLY A 463 -59.11 -20.04 -7.54
C GLY A 463 -57.59 -20.16 -7.39
N PHE A 464 -56.92 -19.09 -6.93
CA PHE A 464 -55.46 -18.96 -6.76
C PHE A 464 -55.02 -18.76 -5.29
N TYR A 465 -55.82 -19.18 -4.30
CA TYR A 465 -55.55 -18.98 -2.86
C TYR A 465 -55.30 -20.30 -2.11
N ASP A 466 -54.16 -20.43 -1.42
CA ASP A 466 -53.78 -21.58 -0.58
C ASP A 466 -53.54 -21.23 0.89
N GLY A 467 -54.10 -20.12 1.39
CA GLY A 467 -53.96 -19.70 2.78
C GLY A 467 -54.88 -20.45 3.75
N TRP A 468 -54.76 -20.12 5.05
CA TRP A 468 -55.58 -20.70 6.11
C TRP A 468 -57.08 -20.43 5.87
N GLY A 469 -57.90 -21.48 5.90
CA GLY A 469 -59.34 -21.42 5.60
C GLY A 469 -59.70 -21.44 4.11
N ALA A 470 -58.79 -21.85 3.21
CA ALA A 470 -59.10 -22.04 1.79
C ALA A 470 -60.00 -23.26 1.53
N GLU A 471 -61.08 -23.08 0.78
CA GLU A 471 -61.94 -24.15 0.28
C GLU A 471 -61.38 -24.81 -1.00
N GLU A 472 -61.99 -25.92 -1.43
CA GLU A 472 -61.52 -26.68 -2.58
C GLU A 472 -61.60 -25.92 -3.91
N LYS A 473 -62.54 -24.98 -4.03
CA LYS A 473 -62.69 -24.06 -5.16
C LYS A 473 -61.63 -22.95 -5.15
N ASP A 474 -61.19 -22.50 -3.96
CA ASP A 474 -60.23 -21.40 -3.79
C ASP A 474 -58.82 -21.77 -4.25
N LYS A 475 -58.49 -23.07 -4.25
CA LYS A 475 -57.20 -23.61 -4.70
C LYS A 475 -57.29 -24.42 -6.00
N LYS A 476 -58.37 -24.25 -6.78
CA LYS A 476 -58.63 -24.98 -8.04
C LYS A 476 -57.38 -25.08 -8.93
N TRP A 477 -56.75 -23.93 -9.19
CA TRP A 477 -55.60 -23.86 -10.10
C TRP A 477 -54.28 -24.28 -9.44
N LEU A 478 -54.15 -24.12 -8.12
CA LEU A 478 -52.92 -24.45 -7.37
C LEU A 478 -52.63 -25.96 -7.27
N LYS A 479 -53.55 -26.81 -7.73
CA LYS A 479 -53.35 -28.26 -7.89
C LYS A 479 -52.57 -28.63 -9.16
N ILE A 480 -52.61 -27.75 -10.18
CA ILE A 480 -52.03 -27.99 -11.51
C ILE A 480 -51.11 -26.86 -12.00
N ALA A 481 -51.03 -25.75 -11.26
CA ALA A 481 -50.18 -24.59 -11.53
C ALA A 481 -49.32 -24.21 -10.33
N ILE A 482 -48.19 -23.56 -10.59
CA ILE A 482 -47.21 -23.13 -9.58
C ILE A 482 -47.01 -21.62 -9.67
N ALA A 483 -47.05 -20.96 -8.51
CA ALA A 483 -46.81 -19.54 -8.37
C ALA A 483 -45.31 -19.19 -8.44
N ASN A 484 -44.97 -17.98 -8.92
CA ASN A 484 -43.59 -17.46 -8.97
C ASN A 484 -42.89 -17.50 -7.61
N LYS A 485 -43.61 -17.21 -6.52
CA LYS A 485 -43.08 -17.28 -5.14
C LYS A 485 -42.56 -18.67 -4.74
N ASN A 486 -42.99 -19.72 -5.44
CA ASN A 486 -42.61 -21.11 -5.22
C ASN A 486 -41.61 -21.63 -6.27
N LEU A 487 -41.12 -20.77 -7.17
CA LEU A 487 -40.07 -21.09 -8.13
C LEU A 487 -38.78 -20.39 -7.71
N THR A 488 -37.64 -21.07 -7.85
CA THR A 488 -36.33 -20.48 -7.57
C THR A 488 -35.37 -20.84 -8.70
N ARG A 489 -34.68 -19.83 -9.24
CA ARG A 489 -33.54 -20.01 -10.12
C ARG A 489 -32.34 -20.45 -9.28
N LYS A 490 -31.92 -21.69 -9.42
CA LYS A 490 -30.74 -22.22 -8.77
C LYS A 490 -29.58 -22.26 -9.75
N TYR A 491 -28.66 -21.34 -9.55
CA TYR A 491 -27.43 -21.31 -10.31
C TYR A 491 -26.34 -22.11 -9.64
N LEU A 492 -25.64 -22.94 -10.43
CA LEU A 492 -24.33 -23.46 -10.05
C LEU A 492 -23.27 -22.50 -10.59
N GLY A 493 -22.31 -22.15 -9.77
CA GLY A 493 -21.24 -21.23 -10.17
C GLY A 493 -20.12 -21.19 -9.14
N LYS A 494 -18.91 -20.94 -9.62
CA LYS A 494 -17.72 -20.90 -8.76
C LYS A 494 -17.57 -19.49 -8.17
N ASP A 495 -17.02 -19.42 -6.95
CA ASP A 495 -16.49 -18.18 -6.40
C ASP A 495 -14.97 -18.22 -6.49
N ILE A 496 -14.42 -17.38 -7.37
CA ILE A 496 -12.98 -17.29 -7.60
C ILE A 496 -12.47 -16.10 -6.84
N GLU A 497 -11.52 -16.31 -5.93
CA GLU A 497 -10.90 -15.25 -5.17
C GLU A 497 -9.48 -14.98 -5.64
N PHE A 498 -9.17 -13.74 -5.99
CA PHE A 498 -7.80 -13.28 -6.16
C PHE A 498 -7.34 -12.51 -4.93
N ARG A 499 -6.23 -12.95 -4.35
CA ARG A 499 -5.62 -12.32 -3.18
C ARG A 499 -4.15 -12.03 -3.44
N GLY A 500 -3.63 -11.00 -2.79
CA GLY A 500 -2.23 -10.61 -2.90
C GLY A 500 -1.95 -9.71 -4.10
N GLN A 501 -0.68 -9.59 -4.49
CA GLN A 501 -0.23 -8.62 -5.49
C GLN A 501 0.24 -9.32 -6.75
N GLY A 502 -0.35 -9.01 -7.89
CA GLY A 502 0.05 -9.66 -9.13
C GLY A 502 -0.54 -9.01 -10.37
N ARG A 503 -0.06 -9.45 -11.52
CA ARG A 503 -0.48 -8.97 -12.83
C ARG A 503 -1.02 -10.13 -13.66
N ILE A 504 -2.10 -9.87 -14.41
CA ILE A 504 -2.67 -10.84 -15.37
C ILE A 504 -2.69 -10.17 -16.74
N ASP A 505 -1.92 -10.67 -17.71
CA ASP A 505 -1.76 -10.06 -19.03
C ASP A 505 -2.75 -10.58 -20.10
N GLY A 506 -3.33 -11.76 -19.87
CA GLY A 506 -4.21 -12.46 -20.80
C GLY A 506 -5.61 -12.72 -20.24
N ILE A 507 -6.20 -13.84 -20.60
CA ILE A 507 -7.63 -14.11 -20.38
C ILE A 507 -7.83 -14.77 -19.00
N VAL A 508 -8.76 -14.22 -18.22
CA VAL A 508 -9.38 -14.89 -17.06
C VAL A 508 -10.72 -15.44 -17.52
N ASP A 509 -10.75 -16.73 -17.81
CA ASP A 509 -11.95 -17.46 -18.20
C ASP A 509 -12.33 -18.43 -17.09
N LEU A 510 -13.50 -18.20 -16.48
CA LEU A 510 -13.99 -19.03 -15.38
C LEU A 510 -14.81 -20.25 -15.85
N GLY A 511 -14.92 -20.47 -17.17
CA GLY A 511 -15.64 -21.59 -17.75
C GLY A 511 -17.16 -21.52 -17.52
N GLU A 512 -17.84 -22.65 -17.65
CA GLU A 512 -19.31 -22.70 -17.51
C GLU A 512 -19.80 -22.30 -16.11
N GLY A 513 -21.08 -21.92 -16.05
CA GLY A 513 -21.78 -21.58 -14.81
C GLY A 513 -21.91 -20.08 -14.53
N HIS A 514 -22.64 -19.77 -13.46
CA HIS A 514 -22.89 -18.38 -13.02
C HIS A 514 -21.79 -17.91 -12.07
N ASN A 515 -20.59 -17.70 -12.61
CA ASN A 515 -19.37 -17.51 -11.83
C ASN A 515 -19.21 -16.10 -11.25
N GLN A 516 -18.46 -16.00 -10.16
CA GLN A 516 -18.10 -14.76 -9.50
C GLN A 516 -16.59 -14.68 -9.34
N LEU A 517 -16.05 -13.48 -9.57
CA LEU A 517 -14.67 -13.13 -9.25
C LEU A 517 -14.68 -12.13 -8.10
N THR A 518 -14.02 -12.47 -7.00
CA THR A 518 -13.87 -11.61 -5.82
C THR A 518 -12.40 -11.24 -5.67
N ILE A 519 -12.11 -9.94 -5.61
CA ILE A 519 -10.76 -9.42 -5.43
C ILE A 519 -10.75 -8.70 -4.09
N GLN A 520 -10.09 -9.28 -3.09
CA GLN A 520 -10.20 -8.81 -1.71
C GLN A 520 -8.95 -9.02 -0.88
N GLU A 521 -8.81 -8.24 0.19
CA GLU A 521 -7.67 -8.31 1.09
C GLU A 521 -7.59 -9.66 1.83
N GLN A 522 -6.36 -10.06 2.15
CA GLN A 522 -6.10 -11.25 2.95
C GLN A 522 -6.13 -10.88 4.44
N PHE A 523 -6.92 -11.60 5.24
CA PHE A 523 -6.95 -11.47 6.70
C PHE A 523 -5.58 -11.72 7.39
N THR A 524 -4.65 -12.36 6.69
CA THR A 524 -3.35 -12.81 7.21
C THR A 524 -2.13 -12.23 6.48
N GLY A 525 -2.29 -11.28 5.54
CA GLY A 525 -1.24 -10.92 4.58
C GLY A 525 -0.68 -9.50 4.74
N ARG A 526 0.61 -9.39 5.11
CA ARG A 526 1.40 -8.15 5.26
C ARG A 526 1.52 -7.26 3.99
N TYR A 527 1.02 -7.69 2.83
CA TYR A 527 1.27 -7.07 1.52
C TYR A 527 0.04 -6.48 0.82
N GLY A 528 -1.15 -6.59 1.43
CA GLY A 528 -2.39 -6.15 0.79
C GLY A 528 -2.69 -6.92 -0.51
N THR A 529 -3.75 -6.52 -1.20
CA THR A 529 -4.17 -7.10 -2.48
C THR A 529 -4.21 -6.01 -3.54
N ASN A 530 -3.52 -6.22 -4.65
CA ASN A 530 -3.70 -5.42 -5.85
C ASN A 530 -3.47 -6.29 -7.09
N ILE A 531 -4.53 -6.53 -7.85
CA ILE A 531 -4.49 -7.29 -9.10
C ILE A 531 -4.50 -6.31 -10.27
N ILE A 532 -3.43 -6.31 -11.05
CA ILE A 532 -3.32 -5.51 -12.26
C ILE A 532 -3.81 -6.34 -13.45
N LEU A 533 -4.92 -5.92 -14.05
CA LEU A 533 -5.33 -6.44 -15.36
C LEU A 533 -4.54 -5.72 -16.44
N GLY A 534 -3.69 -6.45 -17.16
CA GLY A 534 -2.88 -5.95 -18.26
C GLY A 534 -3.72 -5.37 -19.40
N SER A 535 -3.11 -4.58 -20.27
CA SER A 535 -3.84 -3.86 -21.34
C SER A 535 -4.54 -4.78 -22.35
N LYS A 536 -4.07 -6.03 -22.47
CA LYS A 536 -4.64 -7.08 -23.33
C LYS A 536 -5.46 -8.11 -22.56
N ALA A 537 -5.59 -7.97 -21.25
CA ALA A 537 -6.32 -8.92 -20.43
C ALA A 537 -7.82 -8.91 -20.80
N ALA A 538 -8.53 -9.98 -20.47
CA ALA A 538 -9.96 -10.07 -20.69
C ALA A 538 -10.61 -10.93 -19.59
N LEU A 539 -11.76 -10.49 -19.09
CA LEU A 539 -12.59 -11.26 -18.17
C LEU A 539 -13.72 -11.92 -18.97
N LYS A 540 -13.81 -13.25 -18.90
CA LYS A 540 -14.76 -14.08 -19.66
C LYS A 540 -15.52 -15.04 -18.74
N ASN A 541 -16.79 -15.27 -19.06
CA ASN A 541 -17.68 -16.18 -18.33
C ASN A 541 -17.81 -15.84 -16.82
N ILE A 542 -17.92 -14.54 -16.52
CA ILE A 542 -18.08 -13.99 -15.17
C ILE A 542 -19.41 -13.23 -15.10
N ALA A 543 -20.25 -13.54 -14.12
CA ALA A 543 -21.47 -12.77 -13.87
C ALA A 543 -21.17 -11.54 -13.01
N PHE A 544 -20.42 -11.74 -11.92
CA PHE A 544 -20.11 -10.69 -10.95
C PHE A 544 -18.61 -10.54 -10.70
N VAL A 545 -18.12 -9.30 -10.71
CA VAL A 545 -16.80 -8.94 -10.18
C VAL A 545 -17.01 -8.14 -8.91
N ASN A 546 -16.73 -8.76 -7.77
CA ASN A 546 -16.72 -8.10 -6.47
C ASN A 546 -15.34 -7.51 -6.23
N VAL A 547 -15.27 -6.19 -6.21
CA VAL A 547 -14.02 -5.48 -5.91
C VAL A 547 -14.09 -5.04 -4.46
N SER A 548 -13.09 -5.39 -3.67
CA SER A 548 -12.92 -4.76 -2.38
C SER A 548 -12.62 -3.28 -2.60
N GLY A 549 -13.58 -2.46 -2.23
CA GLY A 549 -13.46 -1.06 -1.89
C GLY A 549 -14.57 -0.76 -0.87
N ALA A 550 -14.63 0.37 -0.20
CA ALA A 550 -13.76 1.51 -0.18
C ALA A 550 -13.09 1.58 1.19
N ILE A 551 -11.83 2.06 1.18
CA ILE A 551 -11.08 2.47 2.36
C ILE A 551 -10.63 1.29 3.20
N GLY A 552 -9.31 1.06 3.18
CA GLY A 552 -8.68 0.04 4.01
C GLY A 552 -9.13 0.12 5.46
N ASP A 553 -9.10 -1.03 6.11
CA ASP A 553 -9.21 -1.12 7.56
C ASP A 553 -8.18 -0.16 8.16
N SER A 554 -8.64 1.02 8.57
CA SER A 554 -7.79 2.13 8.97
C SER A 554 -7.46 2.08 10.45
N SER A 555 -7.83 0.99 11.12
CA SER A 555 -7.14 0.60 12.35
C SER A 555 -5.63 0.44 12.12
N HIS A 556 -5.19 0.24 10.86
CA HIS A 556 -3.80 0.22 10.42
C HIS A 556 -3.65 0.87 9.02
N ALA A 557 -2.45 1.25 8.60
CA ALA A 557 -2.22 1.65 7.21
C ALA A 557 -2.66 0.54 6.23
N SER A 558 -3.64 0.82 5.36
CA SER A 558 -4.10 -0.12 4.31
C SER A 558 -2.92 -0.74 3.58
N LEU A 559 -2.73 -2.05 3.72
CA LEU A 559 -1.63 -2.76 3.07
C LEU A 559 -1.83 -2.79 1.55
N SER A 560 -3.06 -2.65 1.05
CA SER A 560 -3.42 -2.78 -0.38
C SER A 560 -3.36 -1.48 -1.18
N GLY A 561 -3.28 -0.33 -0.51
CA GLY A 561 -3.42 0.97 -1.16
C GLY A 561 -4.88 1.42 -1.26
N ARG A 562 -5.26 2.12 -2.33
CA ARG A 562 -6.61 2.72 -2.50
C ARG A 562 -7.67 1.73 -3.03
N THR A 563 -7.25 0.70 -3.76
CA THR A 563 -8.11 -0.31 -4.36
C THR A 563 -7.38 -1.64 -4.51
N SER A 564 -8.15 -2.72 -4.63
CA SER A 564 -7.68 -4.07 -4.86
C SER A 564 -7.54 -4.45 -6.33
N LEU A 565 -8.01 -3.59 -7.25
CA LEU A 565 -8.01 -3.82 -8.69
C LEU A 565 -7.47 -2.60 -9.44
N SER A 566 -6.44 -2.82 -10.26
CA SER A 566 -5.90 -1.83 -11.20
C SER A 566 -6.10 -2.30 -12.65
N LEU A 567 -6.37 -1.35 -13.53
CA LEU A 567 -6.54 -1.52 -14.97
C LEU A 567 -5.37 -0.86 -15.68
N ASP A 568 -4.57 -1.68 -16.36
CA ASP A 568 -3.51 -1.20 -17.22
C ASP A 568 -4.07 -0.72 -18.57
N ILE A 569 -3.35 0.22 -19.19
CA ILE A 569 -3.69 0.82 -20.48
C ILE A 569 -2.46 0.86 -21.38
N ASP A 570 -2.65 0.51 -22.65
CA ASP A 570 -1.63 0.73 -23.67
C ASP A 570 -1.89 2.08 -24.36
N PRO A 571 -1.09 3.11 -24.06
CA PRO A 571 -1.31 4.45 -24.61
C PRO A 571 -0.96 4.57 -26.10
N THR A 572 -0.40 3.52 -26.72
CA THR A 572 0.03 3.54 -28.13
C THR A 572 -1.09 3.16 -29.11
N ILE A 573 -2.18 2.59 -28.62
CA ILE A 573 -3.30 2.09 -29.44
C ILE A 573 -4.53 2.98 -29.24
N THR A 574 -4.88 3.72 -30.29
CA THR A 574 -6.04 4.62 -30.32
C THR A 574 -7.01 4.29 -31.44
N ASN A 575 -8.27 4.73 -31.31
CA ASN A 575 -9.25 4.72 -32.38
C ASN A 575 -9.03 5.90 -33.37
N PRO A 576 -9.76 5.98 -34.49
CA PRO A 576 -9.61 7.07 -35.47
C PRO A 576 -9.83 8.50 -34.93
N LYS A 577 -10.49 8.66 -33.77
CA LYS A 577 -10.67 9.95 -33.09
C LYS A 577 -9.54 10.28 -32.10
N GLY A 578 -8.57 9.37 -31.93
CA GLY A 578 -7.46 9.52 -31.00
C GLY A 578 -7.75 9.08 -29.57
N HIS A 579 -8.90 8.44 -29.31
CA HIS A 579 -9.21 7.91 -27.98
C HIS A 579 -8.45 6.59 -27.75
N MET A 580 -7.85 6.43 -26.57
CA MET A 580 -7.17 5.19 -26.17
C MET A 580 -8.20 4.10 -25.92
N ILE A 581 -7.93 2.89 -26.43
CA ILE A 581 -8.91 1.79 -26.43
C ILE A 581 -8.36 0.46 -25.88
N GLN A 582 -7.06 0.31 -25.74
CA GLN A 582 -6.45 -0.98 -25.38
C GLN A 582 -6.30 -1.12 -23.86
N HIS A 583 -7.32 -1.71 -23.23
CA HIS A 583 -7.34 -2.08 -21.82
C HIS A 583 -8.32 -3.24 -21.58
N ALA A 584 -8.29 -3.84 -20.38
CA ALA A 584 -9.05 -5.06 -20.10
C ALA A 584 -10.57 -4.94 -20.23
N PHE A 585 -11.18 -3.81 -19.85
CA PHE A 585 -12.64 -3.64 -19.97
C PHE A 585 -13.17 -3.78 -21.39
N LYS A 586 -12.43 -3.30 -22.41
CA LYS A 586 -12.85 -3.39 -23.80
C LYS A 586 -12.85 -4.83 -24.31
N ASN A 587 -11.93 -5.66 -23.82
CA ASN A 587 -11.81 -7.07 -24.23
C ASN A 587 -12.69 -8.02 -23.40
N SER A 588 -13.17 -7.55 -22.25
CA SER A 588 -14.00 -8.33 -21.31
C SER A 588 -15.46 -8.42 -21.78
N ASP A 589 -16.22 -9.34 -21.20
CA ASP A 589 -17.65 -9.43 -21.50
C ASP A 589 -18.39 -8.17 -21.00
N PRO A 590 -19.22 -7.53 -21.85
CA PRO A 590 -19.84 -6.24 -21.52
C PRO A 590 -20.90 -6.35 -20.42
N ASN A 591 -21.45 -7.54 -20.19
CA ASN A 591 -22.55 -7.81 -19.24
C ASN A 591 -22.07 -8.13 -17.81
N ILE A 592 -20.75 -8.15 -17.56
CA ILE A 592 -20.20 -8.37 -16.22
C ILE A 592 -20.68 -7.25 -15.29
N VAL A 593 -21.26 -7.60 -14.14
CA VAL A 593 -21.67 -6.60 -13.14
C VAL A 593 -20.56 -6.42 -12.10
N PHE A 594 -20.05 -5.19 -11.99
CA PHE A 594 -19.05 -4.80 -10.99
C PHE A 594 -19.73 -4.22 -9.76
N ARG A 595 -19.32 -4.67 -8.56
CA ARG A 595 -19.91 -4.23 -7.29
C ARG A 595 -18.92 -4.29 -6.13
N GLY A 596 -19.22 -3.55 -5.05
CA GLY A 596 -18.47 -3.62 -3.79
C GLY A 596 -18.76 -4.92 -3.02
N ILE A 597 -17.81 -5.41 -2.23
CA ILE A 597 -17.95 -6.69 -1.48
C ILE A 597 -19.14 -6.70 -0.52
N GLY A 598 -19.43 -5.58 0.14
CA GLY A 598 -20.59 -5.45 1.03
C GLY A 598 -21.95 -5.67 0.34
N SER A 599 -21.98 -5.70 -0.99
CA SER A 599 -23.20 -5.96 -1.76
C SER A 599 -23.76 -7.37 -1.63
N ILE A 600 -22.93 -8.33 -1.20
CA ILE A 600 -23.34 -9.73 -1.02
C ILE A 600 -24.49 -9.84 0.00
N THR A 601 -24.52 -8.96 1.01
CA THR A 601 -25.55 -8.95 2.07
C THR A 601 -26.64 -7.91 1.86
N SER A 602 -26.34 -6.77 1.23
CA SER A 602 -27.29 -5.68 0.98
C SER A 602 -26.96 -4.90 -0.30
N SER A 603 -27.96 -4.51 -1.08
CA SER A 603 -27.75 -3.66 -2.27
C SER A 603 -27.29 -2.23 -1.94
N SER A 604 -27.35 -1.76 -0.70
CA SER A 604 -26.99 -0.37 -0.36
C SER A 604 -25.56 0.03 -0.76
N ASN A 605 -24.60 -0.88 -0.58
CA ASN A 605 -23.17 -0.61 -0.73
C ASN A 605 -22.62 -1.04 -2.10
N ARG A 606 -23.50 -1.24 -3.09
CA ARG A 606 -23.11 -1.82 -4.39
C ARG A 606 -22.07 -1.01 -5.16
N ASN A 607 -22.04 0.31 -5.02
CA ASN A 607 -21.11 1.21 -5.70
C ASN A 607 -19.95 1.68 -4.81
N ASP A 608 -19.77 1.05 -3.63
CA ASP A 608 -18.70 1.39 -2.70
C ASP A 608 -17.40 0.69 -3.12
N PHE A 609 -16.88 1.01 -4.30
CA PHE A 609 -15.58 0.53 -4.75
C PHE A 609 -14.98 1.49 -5.77
N TYR A 610 -13.67 1.38 -5.96
CA TYR A 610 -12.93 2.13 -6.98
C TYR A 610 -12.04 1.16 -7.75
N ILE A 611 -11.72 1.50 -9.00
CA ILE A 611 -10.74 0.79 -9.80
C ILE A 611 -9.65 1.79 -10.19
N GLU A 612 -8.39 1.42 -10.01
CA GLU A 612 -7.26 2.25 -10.41
C GLU A 612 -7.09 2.13 -11.92
N LEU A 613 -6.95 3.24 -12.62
CA LEU A 613 -6.44 3.25 -13.99
C LEU A 613 -4.95 3.59 -13.91
N MET A 614 -4.10 2.86 -14.66
CA MET A 614 -2.66 3.14 -14.77
C MET A 614 -2.37 4.39 -15.61
N ALA A 615 -2.94 5.52 -15.19
CA ALA A 615 -2.79 6.83 -15.80
C ALA A 615 -1.33 7.29 -15.81
N SER A 616 -0.48 6.79 -14.90
CA SER A 616 0.97 7.01 -14.89
C SER A 616 1.68 6.68 -16.21
N ARG A 617 1.08 5.87 -17.08
CA ARG A 617 1.60 5.52 -18.43
C ARG A 617 1.27 6.56 -19.50
N ILE A 618 0.38 7.50 -19.22
CA ILE A 618 -0.14 8.47 -20.19
C ILE A 618 0.72 9.73 -20.15
N ALA A 619 1.44 10.03 -21.23
CA ALA A 619 2.39 11.14 -21.25
C ALA A 619 1.76 12.52 -21.51
N LYS A 620 0.48 12.56 -21.95
CA LYS A 620 -0.24 13.77 -22.37
C LYS A 620 -1.73 13.65 -22.03
N ASN A 621 -2.42 14.77 -21.83
CA ASN A 621 -3.87 14.80 -21.67
C ASN A 621 -4.55 13.98 -22.79
N SER A 622 -5.35 13.00 -22.41
CA SER A 622 -5.89 11.99 -23.33
C SER A 622 -7.30 11.57 -22.92
N ILE A 623 -8.05 11.05 -23.88
CA ILE A 623 -9.37 10.46 -23.65
C ILE A 623 -9.24 8.94 -23.77
N VAL A 624 -9.84 8.22 -22.84
CA VAL A 624 -9.94 6.76 -22.83
C VAL A 624 -11.39 6.38 -23.08
N ASP A 625 -11.63 5.57 -24.12
CA ASP A 625 -12.92 4.91 -24.34
C ASP A 625 -12.93 3.62 -23.54
N MET A 626 -13.75 3.57 -22.48
CA MET A 626 -13.77 2.47 -21.52
C MET A 626 -14.32 1.16 -22.10
N GLY A 627 -14.81 1.15 -23.34
CA GLY A 627 -15.35 -0.05 -24.00
C GLY A 627 -16.65 -0.59 -23.37
N ARG A 628 -17.21 0.13 -22.40
CA ARG A 628 -18.44 -0.18 -21.68
C ARG A 628 -19.03 1.05 -21.01
N LYS A 629 -20.28 0.94 -20.55
CA LYS A 629 -20.91 1.95 -19.68
C LYS A 629 -20.35 1.84 -18.26
N LEU A 630 -19.87 2.96 -17.70
CA LEU A 630 -19.50 3.03 -16.28
C LEU A 630 -20.72 3.27 -15.38
N LYS A 631 -21.74 3.96 -15.89
CA LYS A 631 -23.06 4.12 -15.25
C LYS A 631 -24.11 3.30 -16.01
N TYR A 632 -24.69 2.30 -15.35
CA TYR A 632 -25.65 1.37 -15.95
C TYR A 632 -26.66 0.88 -14.93
N LYS A 633 -27.72 0.20 -15.39
CA LYS A 633 -28.72 -0.42 -14.52
C LYS A 633 -28.63 -1.93 -14.56
N THR A 634 -28.88 -2.57 -13.44
CA THR A 634 -29.03 -4.01 -13.32
C THR A 634 -30.23 -4.33 -12.42
N GLN A 635 -30.82 -5.51 -12.55
CA GLN A 635 -31.82 -5.95 -11.58
C GLN A 635 -31.20 -6.14 -10.20
N ASP A 636 -31.95 -5.79 -9.16
CA ASP A 636 -31.54 -6.02 -7.79
C ASP A 636 -31.48 -7.53 -7.53
N PHE A 637 -30.30 -7.97 -7.14
CA PHE A 637 -30.03 -9.36 -6.82
C PHE A 637 -30.71 -9.80 -5.50
N HIS A 638 -31.10 -8.87 -4.63
CA HIS A 638 -31.86 -9.13 -3.40
C HIS A 638 -33.37 -9.00 -3.59
N ASP A 639 -33.82 -8.24 -4.59
CA ASP A 639 -35.23 -8.00 -4.91
C ASP A 639 -35.43 -7.89 -6.43
N PRO A 640 -35.60 -9.02 -7.17
CA PRO A 640 -35.64 -9.02 -8.63
C PRO A 640 -36.72 -8.14 -9.28
N ALA A 641 -37.67 -7.62 -8.50
CA ALA A 641 -38.66 -6.65 -8.95
C ALA A 641 -38.12 -5.20 -9.05
N LYS A 642 -36.94 -4.92 -8.48
CA LYS A 642 -36.31 -3.60 -8.47
C LYS A 642 -35.12 -3.53 -9.43
N GLU A 643 -34.91 -2.36 -10.01
CA GLU A 643 -33.66 -2.03 -10.71
C GLU A 643 -32.74 -1.24 -9.80
N LEU A 644 -31.44 -1.49 -9.90
CA LEU A 644 -30.38 -0.77 -9.21
C LEU A 644 -29.54 0.02 -10.20
N ASP A 645 -29.27 1.28 -9.85
CA ASP A 645 -28.24 2.07 -10.51
C ASP A 645 -26.85 1.60 -10.05
N MET A 646 -26.01 1.26 -11.01
CA MET A 646 -24.62 0.82 -10.84
C MET A 646 -23.66 1.90 -11.36
N GLU A 647 -22.56 2.11 -10.65
CA GLU A 647 -21.49 3.03 -11.03
C GLU A 647 -20.12 2.40 -10.78
N ILE A 648 -19.31 2.29 -11.84
CA ILE A 648 -17.89 1.96 -11.75
C ILE A 648 -17.12 3.28 -11.64
N LYS A 649 -16.49 3.50 -10.47
CA LYS A 649 -15.67 4.69 -10.21
C LYS A 649 -14.20 4.39 -10.53
N LEU A 650 -13.55 5.32 -11.23
CA LEU A 650 -12.13 5.22 -11.57
C LEU A 650 -11.31 6.25 -10.80
N ILE A 651 -10.10 5.86 -10.40
CA ILE A 651 -9.10 6.75 -9.80
C ILE A 651 -7.75 6.58 -10.50
N SER A 652 -6.92 7.62 -10.43
CA SER A 652 -5.56 7.59 -10.97
C SER A 652 -4.65 6.81 -10.05
N ASP A 653 -3.77 5.97 -10.61
CA ASP A 653 -2.64 5.37 -9.90
C ASP A 653 -1.48 6.36 -9.68
N SER A 654 -1.61 7.60 -10.15
CA SER A 654 -0.51 8.56 -10.25
C SER A 654 -0.79 9.85 -9.50
N ILE A 655 0.22 10.31 -8.75
CA ILE A 655 0.20 11.63 -8.10
C ILE A 655 0.16 12.81 -9.09
N ALA A 656 0.52 12.59 -10.35
CA ALA A 656 0.59 13.60 -11.40
C ALA A 656 -0.68 13.67 -12.27
N HIS A 657 -1.59 12.69 -12.16
CA HIS A 657 -2.76 12.59 -13.04
C HIS A 657 -4.07 12.73 -12.26
N THR A 658 -5.11 13.17 -12.96
CA THR A 658 -6.50 13.20 -12.51
C THR A 658 -7.39 12.56 -13.58
N ILE A 659 -8.52 12.04 -13.15
CA ILE A 659 -9.48 11.34 -14.00
C ILE A 659 -10.83 12.03 -13.87
N GLU A 660 -11.43 12.39 -15.01
CA GLU A 660 -12.73 13.05 -15.08
C GLU A 660 -13.64 12.32 -16.08
N ASN A 661 -14.89 12.07 -15.71
CA ASN A 661 -15.87 11.47 -16.62
C ASN A 661 -16.35 12.52 -17.65
N LYS A 662 -16.38 12.17 -18.93
CA LYS A 662 -17.04 13.00 -19.96
C LYS A 662 -18.50 12.62 -20.11
N GLU A 663 -19.34 13.63 -20.38
CA GLU A 663 -20.77 13.43 -20.67
C GLU A 663 -20.98 12.82 -22.06
N GLU A 664 -20.07 13.11 -23.00
CA GLU A 664 -20.07 12.56 -24.36
C GLU A 664 -19.80 11.05 -24.34
N LYS A 665 -20.55 10.32 -25.18
CA LYS A 665 -20.46 8.85 -25.31
C LYS A 665 -20.09 8.48 -26.74
N GLU A 666 -19.21 7.51 -26.90
CA GLU A 666 -18.86 6.92 -28.18
C GLU A 666 -19.52 5.54 -28.29
N GLU A 667 -20.39 5.34 -29.29
CA GLU A 667 -21.10 4.06 -29.50
C GLU A 667 -21.87 3.55 -28.25
N GLY A 668 -22.21 4.45 -27.33
CA GLY A 668 -22.87 4.12 -26.06
C GLY A 668 -21.92 3.75 -24.90
N ASN A 669 -20.60 3.74 -25.13
CA ASN A 669 -19.56 3.56 -24.10
C ASN A 669 -19.29 4.87 -23.35
N SER A 670 -18.79 4.75 -22.11
CA SER A 670 -18.36 5.88 -21.31
C SER A 670 -16.96 6.34 -21.73
N LEU A 671 -16.79 7.65 -21.91
CA LEU A 671 -15.49 8.28 -22.14
C LEU A 671 -14.96 8.89 -20.85
N VAL A 672 -13.65 8.76 -20.65
CA VAL A 672 -12.96 9.27 -19.47
C VAL A 672 -11.77 10.11 -19.91
N GLU A 673 -11.64 11.31 -19.36
CA GLU A 673 -10.52 12.21 -19.61
C GLU A 673 -9.45 12.04 -18.54
N VAL A 674 -8.23 11.73 -18.97
CA VAL A 674 -7.05 11.70 -18.11
C VAL A 674 -6.31 13.02 -18.31
N LYS A 675 -6.24 13.82 -17.25
CA LYS A 675 -5.52 15.11 -17.23
C LYS A 675 -4.25 14.99 -16.40
N ILE A 676 -3.18 15.58 -16.89
CA ILE A 676 -1.96 15.78 -16.13
C ILE A 676 -2.09 17.09 -15.36
N ARG A 677 -1.72 17.07 -14.08
CA ARG A 677 -1.73 18.26 -13.24
C ARG A 677 -0.65 19.21 -13.72
N GLU A 678 -0.97 20.50 -13.89
CA GLU A 678 0.05 21.52 -14.23
C GLU A 678 1.07 21.72 -13.12
N GLN A 679 0.62 21.61 -11.86
CA GLN A 679 1.45 21.73 -10.67
C GLN A 679 1.03 20.73 -9.61
N ILE A 680 2.01 20.28 -8.82
CA ILE A 680 1.78 19.47 -7.62
C ILE A 680 1.92 20.38 -6.41
N LYS A 681 0.85 20.55 -5.63
CA LYS A 681 0.79 21.48 -4.48
C LYS A 681 1.89 21.25 -3.44
N ALA A 682 2.33 20.00 -3.28
CA ALA A 682 3.39 19.63 -2.34
C ALA A 682 4.82 19.88 -2.84
N LEU A 683 4.97 20.32 -4.09
CA LEU A 683 6.22 20.81 -4.66
C LEU A 683 6.27 22.34 -4.51
N ASN A 684 7.45 22.88 -4.20
CA ASN A 684 7.67 24.33 -4.23
C ASN A 684 7.77 24.85 -5.68
N GLU A 685 7.87 26.17 -5.86
CA GLU A 685 7.90 26.79 -7.20
C GLU A 685 9.07 26.28 -8.08
N LYS A 686 10.27 26.12 -7.51
CA LYS A 686 11.45 25.63 -8.22
C LYS A 686 11.31 24.16 -8.62
N GLU A 687 10.75 23.35 -7.74
CA GLU A 687 10.45 21.95 -8.00
C GLU A 687 9.36 21.82 -9.08
N ASN A 688 8.31 22.64 -9.02
CA ASN A 688 7.25 22.68 -10.03
C ASN A 688 7.76 23.17 -11.39
N ALA A 689 8.79 24.01 -11.46
CA ALA A 689 9.43 24.36 -12.73
C ALA A 689 10.10 23.15 -13.41
N VAL A 690 10.74 22.28 -12.63
CA VAL A 690 11.33 21.03 -13.14
C VAL A 690 10.23 20.05 -13.57
N TYR A 691 9.24 19.82 -12.71
CA TYR A 691 8.08 18.99 -13.02
C TYR A 691 7.35 19.50 -14.27
N GLY A 692 7.10 20.80 -14.37
CA GLY A 692 6.50 21.45 -15.53
C GLY A 692 7.32 21.20 -16.80
N SER A 693 8.65 21.29 -16.73
CA SER A 693 9.51 20.97 -17.88
C SER A 693 9.38 19.51 -18.32
N ILE A 694 9.24 18.56 -17.38
CA ILE A 694 9.01 17.14 -17.68
C ILE A 694 7.62 16.94 -18.31
N HIS A 695 6.57 17.50 -17.70
CA HIS A 695 5.20 17.43 -18.21
C HIS A 695 5.10 17.95 -19.65
N HIS A 696 5.55 19.18 -19.89
CA HIS A 696 5.47 19.85 -21.18
C HIS A 696 6.40 19.25 -22.26
N SER A 697 7.28 18.32 -21.89
CA SER A 697 8.07 17.55 -22.86
C SER A 697 7.27 16.42 -23.54
N GLY A 698 6.12 16.05 -22.96
CA GLY A 698 5.35 14.88 -23.38
C GLY A 698 6.08 13.56 -23.12
N ARG A 699 6.97 13.52 -22.12
CA ARG A 699 7.76 12.34 -21.71
C ARG A 699 7.58 11.99 -20.23
N LEU A 700 6.43 12.34 -19.65
CA LEU A 700 6.13 12.08 -18.23
C LEU A 700 6.04 10.57 -17.93
N ASP A 701 5.68 9.76 -18.94
CA ASP A 701 5.63 8.30 -18.91
C ASP A 701 6.95 7.63 -18.51
N ILE A 702 8.10 8.28 -18.76
CA ILE A 702 9.42 7.77 -18.33
C ILE A 702 9.56 7.74 -16.82
N LEU A 703 8.75 8.53 -16.12
CA LEU A 703 8.67 8.54 -14.67
C LEU A 703 7.53 7.67 -14.13
N GLN A 704 6.92 6.80 -14.96
CA GLN A 704 5.84 5.90 -14.53
C GLN A 704 6.19 5.14 -13.24
N PRO A 705 7.35 4.46 -13.09
CA PRO A 705 7.70 3.76 -11.85
C PRO A 705 7.85 4.68 -10.63
N THR A 706 8.17 5.96 -10.84
CA THR A 706 8.26 6.98 -9.79
C THR A 706 6.88 7.45 -9.37
N LEU A 707 6.03 7.76 -10.34
CA LEU A 707 4.75 8.44 -10.14
C LEU A 707 3.60 7.52 -9.70
N THR A 708 3.68 6.23 -10.04
CA THR A 708 2.64 5.24 -9.72
C THR A 708 2.64 4.88 -8.22
N THR A 709 1.47 4.70 -7.63
CA THR A 709 1.25 4.15 -6.29
C THR A 709 1.27 2.63 -6.29
N THR A 710 1.07 2.00 -7.44
CA THR A 710 0.83 0.56 -7.59
C THR A 710 2.06 -0.29 -7.22
N ASN A 711 3.28 0.24 -7.44
CA ASN A 711 4.54 -0.47 -7.15
C ASN A 711 5.17 -0.12 -5.80
N LYS A 712 4.50 0.72 -4.98
CA LYS A 712 5.03 1.23 -3.72
C LYS A 712 4.90 0.24 -2.59
N LYS A 713 5.63 0.49 -1.50
CA LYS A 713 5.66 -0.42 -0.35
C LYS A 713 4.27 -0.55 0.26
N THR A 714 4.06 -1.70 0.89
CA THR A 714 2.82 -2.06 1.57
C THR A 714 3.00 -2.23 3.06
N THR A 715 4.24 -2.33 3.52
CA THR A 715 4.58 -2.47 4.94
C THR A 715 5.11 -1.13 5.44
N PHE A 716 4.40 -0.56 6.39
CA PHE A 716 4.73 0.73 7.00
C PHE A 716 5.24 0.52 8.42
N ASN A 717 5.98 1.51 8.93
CA ASN A 717 6.50 1.47 10.30
C ASN A 717 5.65 2.37 11.21
N VAL A 718 5.94 2.33 12.52
CA VAL A 718 5.24 3.13 13.54
C VAL A 718 5.23 4.63 13.20
N VAL A 719 6.29 5.16 12.58
CA VAL A 719 6.37 6.59 12.21
C VAL A 719 5.38 6.95 11.10
N ASP A 720 5.12 6.03 10.17
CA ASP A 720 4.11 6.22 9.13
C ASP A 720 2.69 6.15 9.71
N ASP A 721 2.44 5.23 10.65
CA ASP A 721 1.16 5.12 11.36
C ASP A 721 0.89 6.39 12.21
N ASP A 722 1.89 6.87 12.97
CA ASP A 722 1.81 8.12 13.74
C ASP A 722 1.48 9.33 12.85
N ARG A 723 2.05 9.37 11.64
CA ARG A 723 1.77 10.43 10.65
C ARG A 723 0.33 10.38 10.16
N GLU A 724 -0.21 9.20 9.89
CA GLU A 724 -1.62 9.03 9.51
C GLU A 724 -2.57 9.39 10.66
N GLU A 725 -2.29 8.93 11.88
CA GLU A 725 -3.08 9.28 13.07
C GLU A 725 -3.08 10.79 13.29
N THR A 726 -1.95 11.47 13.09
CA THR A 726 -1.86 12.93 13.18
C THR A 726 -2.74 13.63 12.13
N LYS A 727 -2.79 13.14 10.88
CA LYS A 727 -3.67 13.69 9.83
C LYS A 727 -5.15 13.54 10.20
N LYS A 728 -5.54 12.35 10.65
CA LYS A 728 -6.92 12.03 11.05
C LYS A 728 -7.37 12.91 12.22
N THR A 729 -6.54 13.00 13.25
CA THR A 729 -6.77 13.84 14.43
C THR A 729 -6.92 15.30 14.04
N ARG A 730 -6.00 15.84 13.24
CA ARG A 730 -6.05 17.24 12.77
C ARG A 730 -7.28 17.53 11.91
N LEU A 731 -7.71 16.60 11.06
CA LEU A 731 -8.93 16.75 10.26
C LEU A 731 -10.16 16.92 11.17
N ILE A 732 -10.33 16.05 12.17
CA ILE A 732 -11.45 16.14 13.11
C ILE A 732 -11.38 17.43 13.92
N HIS A 733 -10.20 17.81 14.39
CA HIS A 733 -10.00 19.06 15.10
C HIS A 733 -10.49 20.27 14.29
N LEU A 734 -10.06 20.39 13.02
CA LEU A 734 -10.46 21.52 12.18
C LEU A 734 -11.95 21.48 11.81
N ILE A 735 -12.54 20.31 11.54
CA ILE A 735 -13.99 20.19 11.32
C ILE A 735 -14.77 20.65 12.57
N LYS A 736 -14.22 20.42 13.76
CA LYS A 736 -14.81 20.83 15.03
C LYS A 736 -14.72 22.35 15.24
N THR A 737 -13.62 22.99 14.83
CA THR A 737 -13.29 24.39 15.20
C THR A 737 -13.51 25.42 14.10
N ASP A 738 -13.45 25.05 12.83
CA ASP A 738 -13.37 25.97 11.71
C ASP A 738 -14.50 25.81 10.68
N SER A 739 -14.63 26.78 9.76
CA SER A 739 -15.61 26.69 8.68
C SER A 739 -15.20 25.63 7.64
N PRO A 740 -16.18 24.98 6.97
CA PRO A 740 -15.91 23.98 5.93
C PRO A 740 -14.91 24.44 4.86
N GLU A 741 -14.98 25.70 4.46
CA GLU A 741 -14.10 26.30 3.45
C GLU A 741 -12.66 26.40 3.94
N LYS A 742 -12.47 26.83 5.21
CA LYS A 742 -11.15 26.94 5.84
C LYS A 742 -10.53 25.56 6.05
N VAL A 743 -11.32 24.56 6.45
CA VAL A 743 -10.87 23.16 6.57
C VAL A 743 -10.27 22.68 5.24
N VAL A 744 -11.03 22.75 4.14
CA VAL A 744 -10.57 22.27 2.83
C VAL A 744 -9.33 23.03 2.35
N GLN A 745 -9.23 24.33 2.62
CA GLN A 745 -8.09 25.16 2.21
C GLN A 745 -6.82 24.85 3.00
N GLU A 746 -6.92 24.69 4.32
CA GLU A 746 -5.78 24.57 5.22
C GLU A 746 -5.09 23.20 5.11
N ILE A 747 -5.86 22.12 5.07
CA ILE A 747 -5.32 20.75 5.07
C ILE A 747 -5.30 20.08 3.71
N GLY A 748 -6.04 20.59 2.72
CA GLY A 748 -6.07 20.00 1.39
C GLY A 748 -4.68 19.95 0.74
N GLN A 749 -4.17 18.77 0.44
CA GLN A 749 -2.85 18.54 -0.15
C GLN A 749 -2.87 18.54 -1.69
N PHE A 750 -4.06 18.69 -2.29
CA PHE A 750 -4.27 18.67 -3.72
C PHE A 750 -4.87 20.00 -4.23
N ASN A 751 -4.64 20.27 -5.51
CA ASN A 751 -5.39 21.28 -6.25
C ASN A 751 -6.71 20.65 -6.70
N LEU A 752 -7.78 20.87 -5.92
CA LEU A 752 -9.12 20.36 -6.21
C LEU A 752 -9.78 21.21 -7.32
N SER A 753 -10.52 20.55 -8.21
CA SER A 753 -11.43 21.25 -9.14
C SER A 753 -12.57 21.92 -8.38
N ASP A 754 -13.25 22.89 -8.99
CA ASP A 754 -14.38 23.59 -8.33
C ASP A 754 -15.48 22.62 -7.88
N THR A 755 -15.76 21.59 -8.68
CA THR A 755 -16.72 20.53 -8.35
C THR A 755 -16.25 19.71 -7.15
N ALA A 756 -15.00 19.23 -7.17
CA ALA A 756 -14.45 18.45 -6.05
C ALA A 756 -14.33 19.28 -4.77
N LYS A 757 -14.05 20.58 -4.88
CA LYS A 757 -14.00 21.51 -3.75
C LYS A 757 -15.38 21.70 -3.12
N LYS A 758 -16.43 21.89 -3.93
CA LYS A 758 -17.82 21.95 -3.44
C LYS A 758 -18.23 20.66 -2.75
N GLU A 759 -17.87 19.52 -3.33
CA GLU A 759 -18.15 18.20 -2.74
C GLU A 759 -17.43 18.01 -1.40
N ALA A 760 -16.14 18.37 -1.31
CA ALA A 760 -15.39 18.30 -0.07
C ALA A 760 -16.00 19.20 1.03
N ILE A 761 -16.40 20.42 0.68
CA ILE A 761 -17.08 21.36 1.61
C ILE A 761 -18.38 20.77 2.13
N GLU A 762 -19.20 20.20 1.25
CA GLU A 762 -20.48 19.58 1.65
C GLU A 762 -20.26 18.38 2.57
N ARG A 763 -19.24 17.57 2.32
CA ARG A 763 -18.88 16.44 3.19
C ARG A 763 -18.42 16.91 4.57
N VAL A 764 -17.64 17.99 4.64
CA VAL A 764 -17.26 18.60 5.92
C VAL A 764 -18.51 19.01 6.71
N ARG A 765 -19.51 19.63 6.07
CA ARG A 765 -20.78 20.00 6.73
C ARG A 765 -21.50 18.78 7.28
N LYS A 766 -21.69 17.74 6.46
CA LYS A 766 -22.35 16.49 6.89
C LYS A 766 -21.65 15.84 8.08
N ILE A 767 -20.31 15.81 8.09
CA ILE A 767 -19.54 15.27 9.21
C ILE A 767 -19.73 16.17 10.45
N ALA A 768 -19.61 17.48 10.29
CA ALA A 768 -19.77 18.46 11.39
C ALA A 768 -21.15 18.39 12.06
N ASP A 769 -22.20 18.05 11.31
CA ASP A 769 -23.58 17.92 11.78
C ASP A 769 -23.95 16.52 12.27
N SER A 770 -23.05 15.53 12.11
CA SER A 770 -23.26 14.15 12.54
C SER A 770 -23.39 14.01 14.06
N GLU A 771 -24.07 12.96 14.50
CA GLU A 771 -24.25 12.64 15.92
C GLU A 771 -22.92 12.41 16.64
N ASN A 772 -21.94 11.82 15.95
CA ASN A 772 -20.60 11.60 16.49
C ASN A 772 -19.87 12.93 16.74
N MET A 773 -19.99 13.91 15.83
CA MET A 773 -19.38 15.24 16.04
C MET A 773 -20.09 16.04 17.13
N LYS A 774 -21.41 15.94 17.25
CA LYS A 774 -22.16 16.57 18.37
C LYS A 774 -21.68 16.04 19.72
N LYS A 775 -21.57 14.71 19.85
CA LYS A 775 -21.02 14.04 21.04
C LYS A 775 -19.59 14.49 21.34
N LEU A 776 -18.74 14.62 20.32
CA LEU A 776 -17.37 15.11 20.50
C LEU A 776 -17.33 16.56 21.02
N LYS A 777 -18.16 17.45 20.46
CA LYS A 777 -18.24 18.86 20.91
C LYS A 777 -18.65 18.94 22.39
N GLU A 778 -19.71 18.24 22.78
CA GLU A 778 -20.15 18.15 24.18
C GLU A 778 -19.06 17.57 25.09
N LYS A 779 -18.42 16.46 24.67
CA LYS A 779 -17.34 15.80 25.42
C LYS A 779 -16.13 16.71 25.59
N THR A 780 -15.78 17.49 24.56
CA THR A 780 -14.68 18.47 24.57
C THR A 780 -14.95 19.61 25.56
N GLU A 781 -16.17 20.15 25.57
CA GLU A 781 -16.56 21.20 26.51
C GLU A 781 -16.53 20.72 27.96
N GLN A 782 -17.06 19.52 28.22
CA GLN A 782 -17.00 18.91 29.56
C GLN A 782 -15.57 18.61 30.00
N PHE A 783 -14.73 18.12 29.08
CA PHE A 783 -13.30 17.90 29.35
C PHE A 783 -12.61 19.22 29.73
N LYS A 784 -12.81 20.30 28.97
CA LYS A 784 -12.27 21.64 29.28
C LYS A 784 -12.73 22.14 30.64
N GLY A 785 -14.01 21.96 30.98
CA GLY A 785 -14.56 22.30 32.29
C GLY A 785 -13.95 21.47 33.43
N LEU A 786 -13.76 20.17 33.21
CA LEU A 786 -13.19 19.23 34.17
C LEU A 786 -11.74 19.59 34.50
N VAL A 787 -10.86 19.66 33.49
CA VAL A 787 -9.40 19.89 33.71
C VAL A 787 -9.09 21.27 34.28
N ASN A 788 -9.95 22.26 34.02
CA ASN A 788 -9.80 23.61 34.58
C ASN A 788 -10.39 23.75 35.99
N SER A 789 -11.19 22.80 36.47
CA SER A 789 -11.79 22.88 37.80
C SER A 789 -10.74 22.70 38.92
N GLU A 790 -10.85 23.50 39.97
CA GLU A 790 -9.97 23.36 41.15
C GLU A 790 -10.16 22.00 41.84
N GLU A 791 -11.39 21.49 41.84
CA GLU A 791 -11.75 20.19 42.41
C GLU A 791 -10.99 19.05 41.73
N TYR A 792 -10.88 19.06 40.40
CA TYR A 792 -10.10 18.08 39.65
C TYR A 792 -8.60 18.19 39.95
N LYS A 793 -8.05 19.41 39.98
CA LYS A 793 -6.63 19.65 40.28
C LYS A 793 -6.23 19.14 41.66
N LYS A 794 -7.11 19.27 42.65
CA LYS A 794 -6.90 18.78 44.04
C LYS A 794 -6.87 17.26 44.16
N LEU A 795 -7.42 16.52 43.19
CA LEU A 795 -7.42 15.05 43.22
C LEU A 795 -6.04 14.44 42.89
N GLU A 796 -5.11 15.24 42.34
CA GLU A 796 -3.73 14.84 42.03
C GLU A 796 -3.64 13.47 41.29
N PHE A 797 -4.54 13.20 40.32
CA PHE A 797 -4.65 11.90 39.66
C PHE A 797 -3.33 11.35 39.09
N ALA A 798 -2.41 12.20 38.63
CA ALA A 798 -1.08 11.77 38.18
C ALA A 798 -0.28 11.11 39.30
N LYS A 799 -0.22 11.76 40.47
CA LYS A 799 0.46 11.26 41.67
C LYS A 799 -0.24 10.03 42.24
N GLN A 800 -1.58 10.01 42.24
CA GLN A 800 -2.33 8.84 42.69
C GLN A 800 -2.11 7.64 41.75
N GLY A 801 -2.12 7.86 40.44
CA GLY A 801 -1.79 6.84 39.46
C GLY A 801 -0.37 6.30 39.59
N GLU A 802 0.61 7.17 39.89
CA GLU A 802 2.00 6.77 40.17
C GLU A 802 2.11 5.95 41.46
N ASN A 803 1.45 6.38 42.55
CA ASN A 803 1.36 5.63 43.80
C ASN A 803 0.78 4.23 43.59
N ILE A 804 -0.28 4.10 42.77
CA ILE A 804 -0.85 2.79 42.42
C ILE A 804 0.15 1.97 41.61
N THR A 805 0.81 2.56 40.62
CA THR A 805 1.75 1.85 39.73
C THR A 805 2.96 1.33 40.50
N ASN A 806 3.50 2.12 41.43
CA ASN A 806 4.65 1.76 42.27
C ASN A 806 4.39 0.57 43.20
N LEU A 807 3.12 0.27 43.51
CA LEU A 807 2.73 -0.91 44.28
C LEU A 807 2.64 -2.19 43.41
N ASN A 808 2.94 -2.10 42.11
CA ASN A 808 2.88 -3.17 41.12
C ASN A 808 1.63 -4.06 41.29
N PRO A 809 0.40 -3.51 41.21
CA PRO A 809 -0.81 -4.24 41.53
C PRO A 809 -1.11 -5.36 40.52
N GLY A 810 -0.68 -5.20 39.27
CA GLY A 810 -0.76 -6.26 38.26
C GLY A 810 0.21 -7.42 38.52
N GLU A 811 1.37 -7.14 39.12
CA GLU A 811 2.30 -8.19 39.58
C GLU A 811 1.76 -8.88 40.83
N THR A 812 1.33 -8.09 41.80
CA THR A 812 0.72 -8.55 43.05
C THR A 812 -0.53 -9.41 42.81
N TRP A 813 -1.42 -8.99 41.91
CA TRP A 813 -2.58 -9.77 41.50
C TRP A 813 -2.21 -11.17 40.98
N GLN A 814 -1.11 -11.25 40.24
CA GLN A 814 -0.63 -12.50 39.65
C GLN A 814 0.06 -13.37 40.71
N GLU A 815 0.89 -12.82 41.60
CA GLU A 815 1.54 -13.59 42.66
C GLU A 815 0.52 -14.15 43.69
N LEU A 816 -0.54 -13.40 43.99
CA LEU A 816 -1.68 -13.86 44.80
C LEU A 816 -2.43 -15.05 44.18
N ARG A 817 -2.35 -15.23 42.85
CA ARG A 817 -2.97 -16.34 42.12
C ARG A 817 -2.09 -17.59 42.07
N GLN A 818 -0.81 -17.44 42.36
CA GLN A 818 0.19 -18.50 42.42
C GLN A 818 0.28 -19.13 43.82
N GLY A 819 -0.31 -18.47 44.83
CA GLY A 819 -0.12 -18.82 46.24
C GLY A 819 1.25 -18.41 46.80
N SER A 820 1.99 -17.54 46.11
CA SER A 820 3.38 -17.17 46.45
C SER A 820 3.53 -16.25 47.66
N TYR A 821 2.44 -15.61 48.11
CA TYR A 821 2.48 -14.72 49.26
C TYR A 821 1.95 -15.37 50.52
N ASP A 822 2.70 -15.22 51.61
CA ASP A 822 2.23 -15.52 52.96
C ASP A 822 1.18 -14.50 53.45
N LYS A 823 0.44 -14.87 54.49
CA LYS A 823 -0.63 -14.04 55.07
C LYS A 823 -0.15 -12.63 55.42
N THR A 824 1.05 -12.52 55.99
CA THR A 824 1.66 -11.25 56.42
C THR A 824 1.97 -10.32 55.26
N THR A 825 2.41 -10.86 54.12
CA THR A 825 2.68 -10.08 52.91
C THR A 825 1.39 -9.63 52.24
N ILE A 826 0.35 -10.47 52.25
CA ILE A 826 -0.97 -10.12 51.75
C ILE A 826 -1.59 -9.00 52.59
N GLU A 827 -1.54 -9.12 53.92
CA GLU A 827 -1.98 -8.09 54.87
C GLU A 827 -1.28 -6.75 54.62
N ARG A 828 0.05 -6.75 54.52
CA ARG A 828 0.82 -5.54 54.21
C ARG A 828 0.39 -4.91 52.90
N LYS A 829 0.27 -5.69 51.82
CA LYS A 829 -0.10 -5.17 50.50
C LYS A 829 -1.55 -4.67 50.45
N VAL A 830 -2.49 -5.35 51.11
CA VAL A 830 -3.88 -4.89 51.23
C VAL A 830 -3.95 -3.58 52.03
N ASN A 831 -3.13 -3.43 53.07
CA ASN A 831 -3.00 -2.16 53.81
C ASN A 831 -2.42 -1.05 52.93
N GLU A 832 -1.41 -1.34 52.10
CA GLU A 832 -0.87 -0.38 51.13
C GLU A 832 -1.95 0.07 50.12
N VAL A 833 -2.79 -0.85 49.62
CA VAL A 833 -3.96 -0.51 48.79
C VAL A 833 -4.92 0.40 49.55
N LYS A 834 -5.25 0.04 50.80
CA LYS A 834 -6.17 0.82 51.64
C LYS A 834 -5.68 2.24 51.85
N GLU A 835 -4.40 2.43 52.15
CA GLU A 835 -3.78 3.75 52.31
C GLU A 835 -3.86 4.61 51.05
N VAL A 836 -3.65 4.02 49.86
CA VAL A 836 -3.76 4.75 48.60
C VAL A 836 -5.21 5.11 48.28
N ILE A 837 -6.16 4.21 48.53
CA ILE A 837 -7.58 4.45 48.27
C ILE A 837 -8.20 5.48 49.23
N GLU A 838 -7.79 5.49 50.50
CA GLU A 838 -8.25 6.48 51.48
C GLU A 838 -7.78 7.91 51.15
N LYS A 839 -6.63 8.04 50.46
CA LYS A 839 -6.10 9.33 50.01
C LYS A 839 -6.82 9.93 48.80
N ILE A 840 -7.65 9.15 48.10
CA ILE A 840 -8.42 9.63 46.94
C ILE A 840 -9.79 10.13 47.42
N ASP A 841 -10.09 11.42 47.22
CA ASP A 841 -11.37 12.02 47.61
C ASP A 841 -12.53 11.54 46.70
N GLN A 842 -13.14 10.43 47.08
CA GLN A 842 -14.24 9.79 46.35
C GLN A 842 -15.50 10.66 46.27
N LYS A 843 -15.73 11.56 47.24
CA LYS A 843 -16.87 12.48 47.23
C LYS A 843 -16.70 13.51 46.12
N THR A 844 -15.49 14.05 46.00
CA THR A 844 -15.15 14.97 44.90
C THR A 844 -15.17 14.26 43.55
N VAL A 845 -14.66 13.03 43.43
CA VAL A 845 -14.82 12.23 42.19
C VAL A 845 -16.29 12.05 41.82
N THR A 846 -17.16 11.73 42.78
CA THR A 846 -18.60 11.54 42.53
C THR A 846 -19.28 12.81 42.04
N ARG A 847 -19.01 13.96 42.67
CA ARG A 847 -19.52 15.26 42.24
C ARG A 847 -19.05 15.64 40.83
N LEU A 848 -17.78 15.37 40.51
CA LEU A 848 -17.25 15.61 39.16
C LEU A 848 -17.90 14.69 38.12
N VAL A 849 -18.23 13.43 38.43
CA VAL A 849 -18.97 12.53 37.53
C VAL A 849 -20.38 13.05 37.24
N GLU A 850 -21.08 13.54 38.27
CA GLU A 850 -22.43 14.11 38.12
C GLU A 850 -22.40 15.41 37.31
N LYS A 851 -21.37 16.23 37.51
CA LYS A 851 -21.17 17.49 36.78
C LYS A 851 -20.72 17.27 35.32
N TYR A 852 -19.94 16.22 35.06
CA TYR A 852 -19.37 15.91 33.74
C TYR A 852 -19.77 14.49 33.26
N PRO A 853 -21.06 14.24 33.02
CA PRO A 853 -21.59 12.89 32.77
C PRO A 853 -21.16 12.27 31.42
N LYS A 854 -20.53 13.03 30.52
CA LYS A 854 -19.98 12.50 29.26
C LYS A 854 -18.55 11.97 29.40
N MET A 855 -17.94 12.11 30.59
CA MET A 855 -16.59 11.62 30.87
C MET A 855 -16.60 10.17 31.38
N GLU A 856 -16.51 9.23 30.44
CA GLU A 856 -16.59 7.80 30.73
C GLU A 856 -15.41 7.29 31.57
N VAL A 857 -14.20 7.80 31.33
CA VAL A 857 -13.01 7.45 32.14
C VAL A 857 -13.22 7.83 33.61
N LEU A 858 -13.82 8.99 33.87
CA LEU A 858 -14.15 9.45 35.21
C LEU A 858 -15.23 8.58 35.88
N LYS A 859 -16.23 8.11 35.13
CA LYS A 859 -17.21 7.12 35.63
C LYS A 859 -16.55 5.80 36.01
N ASN A 860 -15.63 5.32 35.17
CA ASN A 860 -14.88 4.09 35.44
C ASN A 860 -14.02 4.23 36.70
N ILE A 861 -13.38 5.40 36.91
CA ILE A 861 -12.66 5.71 38.16
C ILE A 861 -13.61 5.63 39.36
N LYS A 862 -14.79 6.26 39.30
CA LYS A 862 -15.81 6.19 40.37
C LYS A 862 -16.22 4.74 40.66
N GLN A 863 -16.53 3.95 39.62
CA GLN A 863 -16.96 2.55 39.75
C GLN A 863 -15.85 1.67 40.36
N ASN A 864 -14.60 1.85 39.94
CA ASN A 864 -13.46 1.13 40.49
C ASN A 864 -13.23 1.50 41.96
N LEU A 865 -13.29 2.79 42.32
CA LEU A 865 -13.18 3.25 43.71
C LEU A 865 -14.28 2.67 44.61
N GLN A 866 -15.54 2.67 44.13
CA GLN A 866 -16.66 2.07 44.86
C GLN A 866 -16.44 0.55 45.04
N SER A 867 -16.07 -0.14 43.97
CA SER A 867 -15.83 -1.59 44.01
C SER A 867 -14.67 -1.96 44.92
N LEU A 868 -13.62 -1.14 44.98
CA LEU A 868 -12.49 -1.31 45.89
C LEU A 868 -12.89 -1.09 47.33
N LYS A 869 -13.66 -0.04 47.61
CA LYS A 869 -14.18 0.24 48.96
C LYS A 869 -15.04 -0.91 49.47
N GLU A 870 -16.00 -1.37 48.67
CA GLU A 870 -16.84 -2.52 49.01
C GLU A 870 -16.01 -3.80 49.19
N SER A 871 -14.96 -3.99 48.39
CA SER A 871 -14.07 -5.14 48.52
C SER A 871 -13.23 -5.07 49.80
N LEU A 872 -12.72 -3.89 50.16
CA LEU A 872 -11.96 -3.65 51.40
C LEU A 872 -12.83 -3.81 52.65
N GLU A 873 -14.09 -3.36 52.61
CA GLU A 873 -15.03 -3.49 53.74
C GLU A 873 -15.48 -4.95 53.96
N LYS A 874 -15.51 -5.76 52.90
CA LYS A 874 -15.92 -7.18 52.96
C LYS A 874 -14.77 -8.13 53.32
N LEU A 875 -13.53 -7.66 53.36
CA LEU A 875 -12.36 -8.44 53.77
C LEU A 875 -12.28 -8.47 55.32
N LYS A 876 -12.68 -9.59 55.93
CA LYS A 876 -12.51 -9.85 57.38
C LYS A 876 -11.12 -10.46 57.65
N ASP A 877 -10.55 -10.28 58.86
CA ASP A 877 -9.24 -10.81 59.25
C ASP A 877 -9.08 -12.34 59.08
N GLU A 878 -10.18 -13.09 59.18
CA GLU A 878 -10.21 -14.54 58.99
C GLU A 878 -10.16 -14.99 57.50
N GLU A 879 -10.41 -14.06 56.56
CA GLU A 879 -10.50 -14.33 55.11
C GLU A 879 -9.19 -14.10 54.34
N LEU A 880 -8.11 -13.66 55.01
CA LEU A 880 -6.80 -13.35 54.41
C LEU A 880 -5.89 -14.59 54.24
N LYS A 881 -6.47 -15.79 54.11
CA LYS A 881 -5.72 -17.01 53.76
C LYS A 881 -5.42 -17.03 52.25
N SER A 882 -4.29 -17.62 51.88
CA SER A 882 -3.58 -17.54 50.58
C SER A 882 -4.33 -18.02 49.32
N GLU A 883 -5.65 -18.26 49.39
CA GLU A 883 -6.49 -18.74 48.28
C GLU A 883 -7.81 -17.95 48.11
N ASN A 884 -7.90 -16.70 48.59
CA ASN A 884 -9.15 -15.94 48.50
C ASN A 884 -9.28 -15.16 47.17
N THR A 885 -10.16 -15.63 46.29
CA THR A 885 -10.59 -14.97 45.04
C THR A 885 -11.00 -13.50 45.23
N LYS A 886 -11.43 -13.10 46.45
CA LYS A 886 -11.75 -11.71 46.80
C LYS A 886 -10.53 -10.79 46.81
N VAL A 887 -9.38 -11.23 47.34
CA VAL A 887 -8.15 -10.42 47.39
C VAL A 887 -7.56 -10.27 45.99
N GLN A 888 -7.61 -11.32 45.17
CA GLN A 888 -7.22 -11.23 43.76
C GLN A 888 -8.10 -10.20 43.02
N ARG A 889 -9.42 -10.26 43.19
CA ARG A 889 -10.33 -9.28 42.59
C ARG A 889 -10.02 -7.85 43.03
N LEU A 890 -9.64 -7.62 44.30
CA LEU A 890 -9.19 -6.32 44.80
C LEU A 890 -8.02 -5.77 43.98
N PHE A 891 -6.92 -6.52 43.84
CA PHE A 891 -5.73 -6.04 43.12
C PHE A 891 -5.95 -5.89 41.60
N SER A 892 -6.85 -6.69 41.02
CA SER A 892 -7.26 -6.51 39.62
C SER A 892 -8.00 -5.18 39.41
N ILE A 893 -8.97 -4.86 40.27
CA ILE A 893 -9.70 -3.59 40.21
C ILE A 893 -8.75 -2.43 40.53
N PHE A 894 -7.80 -2.61 41.46
CA PHE A 894 -6.81 -1.59 41.82
C PHE A 894 -5.85 -1.29 40.66
N SER A 895 -5.42 -2.32 39.93
CA SER A 895 -4.67 -2.15 38.68
C SER A 895 -5.50 -1.42 37.61
N SER A 896 -6.77 -1.78 37.46
CA SER A 896 -7.69 -1.08 36.54
C SER A 896 -7.86 0.40 36.91
N LEU A 897 -7.97 0.73 38.20
CA LEU A 897 -8.01 2.11 38.69
C LEU A 897 -6.74 2.88 38.30
N GLY A 898 -5.56 2.29 38.49
CA GLY A 898 -4.28 2.88 38.09
C GLY A 898 -4.25 3.21 36.59
N ILE A 899 -4.66 2.27 35.74
CA ILE A 899 -4.76 2.48 34.28
C ILE A 899 -5.72 3.63 33.96
N LYS A 900 -6.90 3.65 34.57
CA LYS A 900 -7.91 4.69 34.30
C LYS A 900 -7.51 6.07 34.80
N LEU A 901 -6.79 6.17 35.91
CA LEU A 901 -6.20 7.43 36.37
C LEU A 901 -5.15 7.95 35.39
N GLN A 902 -4.26 7.08 34.91
CA GLN A 902 -3.24 7.47 33.92
C GLN A 902 -3.85 7.83 32.57
N GLU A 903 -4.89 7.12 32.13
CA GLU A 903 -5.70 7.45 30.96
C GLU A 903 -6.29 8.85 31.11
N GLN A 904 -6.94 9.14 32.24
CA GLN A 904 -7.55 10.45 32.53
C GLN A 904 -6.52 11.60 32.55
N VAL A 905 -5.31 11.34 33.03
CA VAL A 905 -4.20 12.31 33.06
C VAL A 905 -3.62 12.56 31.66
N SER A 906 -3.54 11.51 30.84
CA SER A 906 -2.98 11.57 29.48
C SER A 906 -3.98 12.07 28.45
N MET A 907 -5.27 12.17 28.80
CA MET A 907 -6.31 12.72 27.94
C MET A 907 -6.03 14.18 27.58
N THR A 908 -6.11 14.49 26.30
CA THR A 908 -6.06 15.83 25.71
C THR A 908 -7.23 16.01 24.72
N GLU A 909 -7.45 17.23 24.23
CA GLU A 909 -8.40 17.42 23.12
C GLU A 909 -8.06 16.55 21.90
N ASP A 910 -6.76 16.40 21.57
CA ASP A 910 -6.30 15.56 20.46
C ASP A 910 -6.65 14.09 20.69
N THR A 911 -6.59 13.58 21.93
CA THR A 911 -7.02 12.19 22.21
C THR A 911 -8.51 11.97 21.97
N LEU A 912 -9.35 12.98 22.25
CA LEU A 912 -10.80 12.93 22.00
C LEU A 912 -11.11 13.02 20.50
N ASP A 913 -10.38 13.88 19.80
CA ASP A 913 -10.48 14.04 18.36
C ASP A 913 -10.06 12.74 17.65
N ASN A 914 -8.98 12.10 18.12
CA ASN A 914 -8.52 10.82 17.59
C ASN A 914 -9.49 9.65 17.89
N GLU A 915 -10.05 9.58 19.10
CA GLU A 915 -11.10 8.60 19.43
C GLU A 915 -12.29 8.72 18.46
N THR A 916 -12.69 9.95 18.14
CA THR A 916 -13.79 10.22 17.21
C THR A 916 -13.44 9.90 15.77
N ALA A 917 -12.21 10.21 15.32
CA ALA A 917 -11.71 9.78 14.02
C ALA A 917 -11.79 8.25 13.86
N ASN A 918 -11.32 7.51 14.88
CA ASN A 918 -11.40 6.05 14.91
C ASN A 918 -12.84 5.52 14.91
N ASN A 919 -13.77 6.22 15.56
CA ASN A 919 -15.19 5.86 15.54
C ASN A 919 -15.82 6.03 14.15
N PHE A 920 -15.43 7.07 13.39
CA PHE A 920 -15.84 7.23 12.00
C PHE A 920 -15.31 6.10 11.10
N GLU A 921 -14.19 5.46 11.46
CA GLU A 921 -13.58 4.39 10.64
C GLU A 921 -14.16 2.99 10.92
N LYS A 922 -14.72 2.74 12.13
CA LYS A 922 -15.13 1.40 12.62
C LYS A 922 -16.50 0.87 12.14
N TYR A 923 -17.48 1.73 11.85
CA TYR A 923 -18.84 1.28 11.54
C TYR A 923 -19.21 1.51 10.07
N TYR A 924 -19.88 0.54 9.43
CA TYR A 924 -20.42 0.69 8.06
C TYR A 924 -21.67 1.61 8.05
N THR A 925 -21.45 2.90 8.27
CA THR A 925 -22.48 3.95 8.30
C THR A 925 -22.24 4.98 7.18
N GLU A 926 -23.25 5.80 6.91
CA GLU A 926 -23.12 6.93 5.98
C GLU A 926 -22.05 7.93 6.44
N ASP A 927 -21.89 8.10 7.75
CA ASP A 927 -20.84 8.93 8.37
C ASP A 927 -19.43 8.44 8.01
N ARG A 928 -19.18 7.13 8.07
CA ARG A 928 -17.90 6.54 7.63
C ARG A 928 -17.63 6.89 6.17
N ARG A 929 -18.62 6.72 5.30
CA ARG A 929 -18.47 7.03 3.87
C ARG A 929 -18.09 8.50 3.65
N ASN A 930 -18.82 9.43 4.29
CA ASN A 930 -18.55 10.86 4.18
C ASN A 930 -17.14 11.23 4.67
N TYR A 931 -16.77 10.75 5.87
CA TYR A 931 -15.46 11.00 6.46
C TYR A 931 -14.32 10.49 5.57
N MET A 932 -14.48 9.28 5.08
CA MET A 932 -13.43 8.62 4.35
C MET A 932 -13.24 9.13 2.91
N GLU A 933 -14.34 9.43 2.22
CA GLU A 933 -14.26 10.10 0.91
C GLU A 933 -13.64 11.50 1.05
N LEU A 934 -13.97 12.25 2.11
CA LEU A 934 -13.32 13.52 2.41
C LEU A 934 -11.82 13.36 2.67
N LYS A 935 -11.41 12.40 3.51
CA LYS A 935 -9.99 12.11 3.78
C LYS A 935 -9.21 11.87 2.49
N ASN A 936 -9.78 11.06 1.60
CA ASN A 936 -9.20 10.70 0.30
C ASN A 936 -9.14 11.86 -0.72
N MET A 937 -10.03 12.85 -0.57
CA MET A 937 -9.99 14.09 -1.35
C MET A 937 -8.95 15.07 -0.84
N LEU A 938 -8.65 15.06 0.46
CA LEU A 938 -7.78 16.06 1.08
C LEU A 938 -6.34 15.59 1.26
N PHE A 939 -6.09 14.30 1.50
CA PHE A 939 -4.76 13.81 1.87
C PHE A 939 -4.18 12.79 0.88
N TYR A 940 -2.86 12.85 0.71
CA TYR A 940 -2.07 11.76 0.17
C TYR A 940 -2.12 10.56 1.12
N THR A 941 -2.38 9.40 0.54
CA THR A 941 -2.09 8.10 1.14
C THR A 941 -0.58 7.93 1.31
N ILE A 942 -0.16 7.03 2.21
CA ILE A 942 1.27 6.79 2.46
C ILE A 942 2.03 6.39 1.17
N ARG A 943 1.40 5.63 0.26
CA ARG A 943 2.00 5.28 -1.04
C ARG A 943 2.20 6.48 -1.96
N GLU A 944 1.26 7.43 -1.94
CA GLU A 944 1.41 8.68 -2.69
C GLU A 944 2.49 9.58 -2.07
N GLU A 945 2.63 9.59 -0.74
CA GLU A 945 3.73 10.30 -0.06
C GLU A 945 5.10 9.70 -0.42
N GLU A 946 5.19 8.37 -0.49
CA GLU A 946 6.39 7.70 -0.98
C GLU A 946 6.67 8.09 -2.44
N SER A 947 5.67 8.05 -3.32
CA SER A 947 5.78 8.49 -4.71
C SER A 947 6.25 9.94 -4.83
N LEU A 948 5.71 10.84 -4.00
CA LEU A 948 6.10 12.24 -3.93
C LEU A 948 7.55 12.41 -3.46
N SER A 949 7.99 11.64 -2.45
CA SER A 949 9.38 11.64 -1.98
C SER A 949 10.35 11.19 -3.08
N GLU A 950 10.00 10.13 -3.81
CA GLU A 950 10.80 9.63 -4.93
C GLU A 950 10.84 10.63 -6.10
N LEU A 951 9.73 11.33 -6.38
CA LEU A 951 9.67 12.41 -7.36
C LEU A 951 10.56 13.60 -6.95
N LYS A 952 10.51 14.03 -5.69
CA LYS A 952 11.39 15.09 -5.15
C LYS A 952 12.87 14.71 -5.27
N ASN A 953 13.21 13.45 -5.04
CA ASN A 953 14.58 12.96 -5.23
C ASN A 953 15.03 13.08 -6.70
N VAL A 954 14.18 12.68 -7.67
CA VAL A 954 14.48 12.85 -9.11
C VAL A 954 14.62 14.33 -9.49
N ILE A 955 13.73 15.19 -9.00
CA ILE A 955 13.79 16.64 -9.22
C ILE A 955 15.09 17.24 -8.65
N SER A 956 15.46 16.91 -7.41
CA SER A 956 16.70 17.40 -6.79
C SER A 956 17.93 16.96 -7.60
N GLN A 957 17.93 15.76 -8.19
CA GLN A 957 19.02 15.33 -9.07
C GLN A 957 19.09 16.10 -10.40
N LEU A 958 17.95 16.53 -10.92
CA LEU A 958 17.88 17.35 -12.13
C LEU A 958 18.28 18.81 -11.90
N GLN A 959 18.00 19.35 -10.71
CA GLN A 959 18.16 20.76 -10.38
C GLN A 959 19.37 21.06 -9.48
N GLU A 960 19.49 20.39 -8.34
CA GLU A 960 20.47 20.72 -7.29
C GLU A 960 21.75 19.88 -7.41
N ARG A 961 21.61 18.59 -7.75
CA ARG A 961 22.72 17.60 -7.80
C ARG A 961 23.12 17.28 -9.24
N ASN A 962 23.04 18.27 -10.11
CA ASN A 962 23.29 18.08 -11.54
C ASN A 962 24.76 18.37 -11.87
N ILE A 963 25.46 17.37 -12.39
CA ILE A 963 26.90 17.40 -12.67
C ILE A 963 27.34 18.51 -13.64
N TYR A 964 26.44 19.00 -14.52
CA TYR A 964 26.78 20.11 -15.44
C TYR A 964 27.10 21.43 -14.72
N SER A 965 26.66 21.59 -13.47
CA SER A 965 26.99 22.75 -12.62
C SER A 965 28.47 22.88 -12.28
N LYS A 966 29.25 21.80 -12.47
CA LYS A 966 30.69 21.70 -12.14
C LYS A 966 31.61 21.78 -13.36
N LEU A 967 31.04 21.66 -14.55
CA LEU A 967 31.80 21.52 -15.79
C LEU A 967 32.69 22.75 -16.09
N ASN A 968 32.17 23.95 -15.82
CA ASN A 968 32.93 25.20 -15.94
C ASN A 968 34.15 25.26 -14.99
N LYS A 969 34.02 24.77 -13.75
CA LYS A 969 35.13 24.74 -12.78
C LYS A 969 36.21 23.75 -13.18
N VAL A 970 35.83 22.61 -13.76
CA VAL A 970 36.78 21.64 -14.32
C VAL A 970 37.63 22.31 -15.40
N ALA A 971 36.99 22.94 -16.40
CA ALA A 971 37.69 23.66 -17.46
C ALA A 971 38.54 24.84 -16.92
N LYS A 972 38.06 25.55 -15.89
CA LYS A 972 38.82 26.60 -15.21
C LYS A 972 40.06 26.05 -14.51
N ASN A 973 39.98 24.91 -13.85
CA ASN A 973 41.11 24.30 -13.15
C ASN A 973 42.20 23.85 -14.13
N GLU A 974 41.80 23.32 -15.30
CA GLU A 974 42.71 23.07 -16.43
C GLU A 974 43.43 24.36 -16.85
N LEU A 975 42.67 25.41 -17.15
CA LEU A 975 43.19 26.70 -17.58
C LEU A 975 44.15 27.32 -16.57
N SER A 976 43.78 27.30 -15.29
CA SER A 976 44.58 27.89 -14.20
C SER A 976 45.94 27.20 -13.98
N THR A 977 46.08 25.96 -14.46
CA THR A 977 47.38 25.27 -14.40
C THR A 977 48.36 25.95 -15.36
N TYR A 978 47.93 26.31 -16.57
CA TYR A 978 48.80 27.02 -17.54
C TYR A 978 49.09 28.47 -17.13
N THR A 979 48.13 29.18 -16.55
CA THR A 979 48.32 30.60 -16.16
C THR A 979 49.36 30.80 -15.06
N ASN A 980 49.62 29.76 -14.26
CA ASN A 980 50.58 29.83 -13.17
C ASN A 980 52.01 29.48 -13.60
N LEU A 981 52.18 28.68 -14.67
CA LEU A 981 53.49 28.21 -15.14
C LEU A 981 54.53 29.32 -15.35
N PRO A 982 54.21 30.49 -15.95
CA PRO A 982 55.19 31.56 -16.16
C PRO A 982 55.83 32.09 -14.87
N TYR A 983 55.11 32.03 -13.75
CA TYR A 983 55.58 32.56 -12.46
C TYR A 983 56.48 31.58 -11.70
N ASP A 984 56.54 30.33 -12.16
CA ASP A 984 57.31 29.24 -11.56
C ASP A 984 58.53 28.85 -12.44
N ILE A 985 58.95 29.77 -13.34
CA ILE A 985 60.18 29.64 -14.13
C ILE A 985 61.34 30.23 -13.32
N ASP A 986 62.26 29.36 -12.90
CA ASP A 986 63.55 29.81 -12.36
C ASP A 986 64.54 29.94 -13.52
N HIS A 987 64.88 31.18 -13.85
CA HIS A 987 65.73 31.46 -15.00
C HIS A 987 67.18 31.13 -14.65
N SER A 988 67.72 30.11 -15.34
CA SER A 988 69.10 29.64 -15.34
C SER A 988 69.93 29.88 -14.07
N LEU A 989 70.24 28.80 -13.36
CA LEU A 989 71.20 28.76 -12.25
C LEU A 989 72.64 29.06 -12.70
N LEU A 990 72.94 29.01 -14.01
CA LEU A 990 74.26 29.28 -14.62
C LEU A 990 74.17 30.48 -15.58
N GLU A 991 75.03 31.50 -15.41
CA GLU A 991 74.80 32.90 -15.84
C GLU A 991 74.85 33.25 -17.35
N LYS A 992 74.68 32.34 -18.31
CA LYS A 992 75.06 32.63 -19.74
C LYS A 992 74.06 32.32 -20.86
N LYS A 993 72.79 32.05 -20.58
CA LYS A 993 71.86 31.50 -21.60
C LYS A 993 70.63 32.38 -21.85
N THR A 994 70.35 32.68 -23.13
CA THR A 994 69.31 33.65 -23.58
C THR A 994 68.01 33.00 -24.02
N LEU A 995 68.03 31.69 -24.27
CA LEU A 995 66.86 30.93 -24.71
C LEU A 995 66.58 29.76 -23.76
N TYR A 996 65.32 29.64 -23.34
CA TYR A 996 64.84 28.63 -22.40
C TYR A 996 63.70 27.81 -23.00
N THR A 997 63.81 26.49 -22.92
CA THR A 997 62.73 25.56 -23.29
C THR A 997 62.45 24.61 -22.14
N ARG A 998 61.18 24.36 -21.83
CA ARG A 998 60.76 23.42 -20.77
C ARG A 998 59.47 22.72 -21.15
N GLY A 999 59.48 21.40 -21.07
CA GLY A 999 58.28 20.57 -21.09
C GLY A 999 57.96 20.04 -19.70
N GLY A 1000 56.70 19.70 -19.46
CA GLY A 1000 56.31 19.05 -18.22
C GLY A 1000 54.98 18.33 -18.31
N PHE A 1001 54.78 17.45 -17.33
CA PHE A 1001 53.53 16.73 -17.11
C PHE A 1001 53.10 16.93 -15.66
N ILE A 1002 51.86 17.35 -15.44
CA ILE A 1002 51.25 17.58 -14.13
C ILE A 1002 50.03 16.67 -13.99
N SER A 1003 50.03 15.84 -12.95
CA SER A 1003 48.87 15.12 -12.49
C SER A 1003 48.23 15.87 -11.33
N SER A 1004 46.98 16.29 -11.49
CA SER A 1004 46.18 16.96 -10.48
C SER A 1004 45.03 16.07 -10.04
N ARG A 1005 44.80 15.94 -8.74
CA ARG A 1005 43.65 15.26 -8.15
C ARG A 1005 42.83 16.24 -7.32
N THR A 1006 41.56 16.38 -7.67
CA THR A 1006 40.58 17.24 -6.99
C THR A 1006 39.59 16.40 -6.19
N VAL A 1007 39.31 16.82 -4.95
CA VAL A 1007 38.30 16.22 -4.07
C VAL A 1007 37.43 17.33 -3.48
N GLN A 1008 36.15 17.35 -3.84
CA GLN A 1008 35.14 18.30 -3.36
C GLN A 1008 33.86 17.54 -2.96
N LYS A 1009 33.75 17.19 -1.67
CA LYS A 1009 32.64 16.37 -1.12
C LYS A 1009 32.42 15.08 -1.94
N ASN A 1010 31.35 15.07 -2.73
CA ASN A 1010 30.89 13.94 -3.55
C ASN A 1010 31.52 13.92 -4.95
N PHE A 1011 32.28 14.96 -5.32
CA PHE A 1011 32.90 15.09 -6.63
C PHE A 1011 34.41 14.91 -6.52
N LYS A 1012 34.96 13.97 -7.30
CA LYS A 1012 36.38 13.63 -7.27
C LYS A 1012 36.85 13.37 -8.69
N GLY A 1013 38.07 13.76 -9.01
CA GLY A 1013 38.61 13.48 -10.33
C GLY A 1013 40.06 13.84 -10.47
N ASN A 1014 40.60 13.48 -11.64
CA ASN A 1014 41.97 13.77 -12.01
C ASN A 1014 42.00 14.61 -13.29
N ILE A 1015 42.98 15.49 -13.38
CA ILE A 1015 43.37 16.25 -14.57
C ILE A 1015 44.83 15.92 -14.84
N TYR A 1016 45.12 15.47 -16.05
CA TYR A 1016 46.46 15.16 -16.53
C TYR A 1016 46.84 16.19 -17.59
N THR A 1017 47.77 17.07 -17.26
CA THR A 1017 48.17 18.21 -18.08
C THR A 1017 49.58 18.01 -18.61
N GLY A 1018 49.74 18.06 -19.92
CA GLY A 1018 51.05 18.17 -20.59
C GLY A 1018 51.26 19.58 -21.11
N TYR A 1019 52.46 20.11 -20.99
CA TYR A 1019 52.79 21.46 -21.48
C TYR A 1019 54.21 21.55 -22.04
N GLY A 1020 54.41 22.52 -22.92
CA GLY A 1020 55.70 22.99 -23.42
C GLY A 1020 55.75 24.51 -23.37
N ILE A 1021 56.87 25.04 -22.90
CA ILE A 1021 57.16 26.47 -22.77
C ILE A 1021 58.43 26.76 -23.57
N PHE A 1022 58.38 27.86 -24.31
CA PHE A 1022 59.51 28.47 -24.99
C PHE A 1022 59.61 29.92 -24.52
N GLU A 1023 60.79 30.37 -24.10
CA GLU A 1023 61.02 31.74 -23.67
C GLU A 1023 62.36 32.25 -24.18
N GLU A 1024 62.37 33.46 -24.75
CA GLU A 1024 63.56 34.10 -25.30
C GLU A 1024 63.75 35.50 -24.72
N GLU A 1025 64.98 35.84 -24.34
CA GLU A 1025 65.36 37.18 -23.90
C GLU A 1025 65.58 38.11 -25.11
N TYR A 1026 64.55 38.88 -25.46
CA TYR A 1026 64.57 39.79 -26.61
C TYR A 1026 65.44 41.03 -26.39
N LYS A 1027 65.43 41.57 -25.16
CA LYS A 1027 66.30 42.68 -24.71
C LYS A 1027 66.68 42.42 -23.26
N LYS A 1028 67.80 42.99 -22.79
CA LYS A 1028 68.26 42.80 -21.40
C LYS A 1028 67.13 43.07 -20.40
N GLY A 1029 66.70 42.04 -19.68
CA GLY A 1029 65.60 42.11 -18.70
C GLY A 1029 64.18 42.10 -19.29
N LEU A 1030 64.00 41.83 -20.59
CA LEU A 1030 62.70 41.65 -21.25
C LEU A 1030 62.68 40.31 -21.99
N ARG A 1031 61.84 39.39 -21.53
CA ARG A 1031 61.64 38.06 -22.10
C ARG A 1031 60.24 37.92 -22.67
N ILE A 1032 60.13 37.20 -23.78
CA ILE A 1032 58.87 36.87 -24.44
C ILE A 1032 58.77 35.36 -24.48
N GLY A 1033 57.65 34.82 -24.01
CA GLY A 1033 57.42 33.39 -23.95
C GLY A 1033 56.11 32.94 -24.58
N GLY A 1034 56.11 31.71 -25.07
CA GLY A 1034 54.96 31.00 -25.60
C GLY A 1034 54.74 29.69 -24.83
N ILE A 1035 53.48 29.31 -24.65
CA ILE A 1035 53.07 28.09 -23.97
C ILE A 1035 52.09 27.35 -24.87
N VAL A 1036 52.31 26.05 -25.06
CA VAL A 1036 51.36 25.13 -25.68
C VAL A 1036 51.14 23.95 -24.76
N GLY A 1037 49.93 23.41 -24.72
CA GLY A 1037 49.63 22.28 -23.86
C GLY A 1037 48.31 21.60 -24.17
N GLY A 1038 48.08 20.49 -23.48
CA GLY A 1038 46.81 19.78 -23.52
C GLY A 1038 46.52 19.09 -22.20
N ALA A 1039 45.23 18.96 -21.88
CA ALA A 1039 44.79 18.26 -20.68
C ALA A 1039 43.81 17.14 -21.01
N ASN A 1040 43.89 16.04 -20.26
CA ASN A 1040 42.89 14.98 -20.22
C ASN A 1040 42.30 14.91 -18.82
N THR A 1041 40.98 14.84 -18.75
CA THR A 1041 40.25 15.01 -17.50
C THR A 1041 39.26 13.87 -17.29
N ASP A 1042 39.21 13.33 -16.09
CA ASP A 1042 38.24 12.31 -15.67
C ASP A 1042 37.74 12.64 -14.26
N HIS A 1043 36.49 13.07 -14.14
CA HIS A 1043 35.83 13.34 -12.88
C HIS A 1043 34.57 12.50 -12.71
N THR A 1044 34.30 12.12 -11.47
CA THR A 1044 33.13 11.36 -11.06
C THR A 1044 32.47 12.06 -9.88
N GLU A 1045 31.14 12.15 -9.93
CA GLU A 1045 30.29 12.58 -8.84
C GLU A 1045 29.55 11.37 -8.27
N THR A 1046 29.85 11.01 -7.03
CA THR A 1046 29.24 9.87 -6.34
C THR A 1046 28.46 10.35 -5.12
N TYR A 1047 27.14 10.20 -5.15
CA TYR A 1047 26.32 10.37 -3.96
C TYR A 1047 26.14 9.01 -3.29
N SER A 1048 26.56 8.91 -2.04
CA SER A 1048 26.38 7.69 -1.24
C SER A 1048 24.90 7.42 -0.95
N ARG A 1049 24.57 6.13 -0.84
CA ARG A 1049 23.25 5.69 -0.37
C ARG A 1049 22.97 6.27 1.02
N THR A 1050 21.80 6.86 1.19
CA THR A 1050 21.26 7.24 2.51
C THR A 1050 20.07 6.33 2.85
N LEU A 1051 19.48 6.51 4.04
CA LEU A 1051 18.24 5.82 4.40
C LEU A 1051 17.08 6.11 3.43
N ARG A 1052 17.12 7.26 2.72
CA ARG A 1052 16.04 7.74 1.85
C ARG A 1052 16.41 7.86 0.37
N THR A 1053 17.68 7.74 0.00
CA THR A 1053 18.14 7.90 -1.39
C THR A 1053 19.12 6.81 -1.80
N VAL A 1054 19.01 6.36 -3.05
CA VAL A 1054 19.95 5.42 -3.67
C VAL A 1054 21.26 6.10 -4.05
N ALA A 1055 22.31 5.29 -4.24
CA ALA A 1055 23.59 5.80 -4.71
C ALA A 1055 23.51 6.17 -6.20
N THR A 1056 24.10 7.30 -6.58
CA THR A 1056 24.24 7.74 -7.97
C THR A 1056 25.68 8.09 -8.28
N GLU A 1057 26.05 7.87 -9.53
CA GLU A 1057 27.37 8.07 -10.11
C GLU A 1057 27.23 8.73 -11.48
N SER A 1058 27.68 9.97 -11.59
CA SER A 1058 27.77 10.71 -12.85
C SER A 1058 29.22 11.03 -13.16
N SER A 1059 29.59 11.18 -14.44
CA SER A 1059 30.99 11.45 -14.81
C SER A 1059 31.15 12.50 -15.90
N ILE A 1060 32.30 13.19 -15.85
CA ILE A 1060 32.79 14.13 -16.87
C ILE A 1060 34.12 13.58 -17.37
N LYS A 1061 34.24 13.35 -18.67
CA LYS A 1061 35.51 13.05 -19.33
C LYS A 1061 35.81 14.08 -20.39
N GLY A 1062 37.00 14.65 -20.41
CA GLY A 1062 37.34 15.76 -21.31
C GLY A 1062 38.74 15.70 -21.86
N VAL A 1063 38.92 16.31 -23.03
CA VAL A 1063 40.23 16.62 -23.60
C VAL A 1063 40.23 18.09 -24.02
N SER A 1064 41.28 18.82 -23.67
CA SER A 1064 41.47 20.22 -24.04
C SER A 1064 42.86 20.50 -24.59
N ALA A 1065 42.95 21.55 -25.41
CA ALA A 1065 44.20 22.10 -25.93
C ALA A 1065 44.31 23.58 -25.53
N TYR A 1066 45.52 24.02 -25.22
CA TYR A 1066 45.85 25.36 -24.76
C TYR A 1066 46.99 25.96 -25.60
N ALA A 1067 46.87 27.26 -25.90
CA ALA A 1067 47.93 28.06 -26.46
C ALA A 1067 47.94 29.45 -25.80
N GLY A 1068 49.10 29.92 -25.39
CA GLY A 1068 49.26 31.21 -24.73
C GLY A 1068 50.60 31.87 -25.01
N ALA A 1069 50.68 33.16 -24.72
CA ALA A 1069 51.87 33.97 -24.82
C ALA A 1069 51.96 34.91 -23.63
N TYR A 1070 53.18 35.19 -23.18
CA TYR A 1070 53.43 36.07 -22.05
C TYR A 1070 54.71 36.87 -22.21
N VAL A 1071 54.81 37.95 -21.45
CA VAL A 1071 55.97 38.83 -21.36
C VAL A 1071 56.43 38.83 -19.91
N ASN A 1072 57.73 38.67 -19.68
CA ASN A 1072 58.37 38.83 -18.39
C ASN A 1072 59.38 39.99 -18.46
N LYS A 1073 59.17 41.04 -17.68
CA LYS A 1073 60.06 42.20 -17.61
C LYS A 1073 60.65 42.33 -16.21
N LYS A 1074 61.97 42.23 -16.10
CA LYS A 1074 62.73 42.53 -14.89
C LYS A 1074 62.90 44.04 -14.74
N LEU A 1075 62.45 44.59 -13.62
CA LEU A 1075 62.60 45.98 -13.24
C LEU A 1075 63.85 46.11 -12.34
N THR A 1076 64.78 47.00 -12.68
CA THR A 1076 66.17 46.91 -12.18
C THR A 1076 66.38 47.41 -10.75
N THR A 1077 65.40 48.03 -10.11
CA THR A 1077 65.42 48.37 -8.68
C THR A 1077 64.00 48.73 -8.21
N PRO A 1078 63.34 47.94 -7.33
CA PRO A 1078 63.76 46.68 -6.70
C PRO A 1078 63.75 45.48 -7.66
N ASN A 1079 64.45 44.38 -7.30
CA ASN A 1079 64.59 43.11 -8.04
C ASN A 1079 63.23 42.41 -8.25
N LEU A 1080 62.42 42.99 -9.14
CA LEU A 1080 61.00 42.75 -9.30
C LEU A 1080 60.74 42.34 -10.75
N GLU A 1081 60.14 41.17 -10.94
CA GLU A 1081 59.70 40.70 -12.24
C GLU A 1081 58.23 41.03 -12.42
N TRP A 1082 57.88 41.71 -13.50
CA TRP A 1082 56.50 41.92 -13.93
C TRP A 1082 56.19 40.94 -15.06
N ILE A 1083 55.22 40.06 -14.83
CA ILE A 1083 54.81 39.04 -15.79
C ILE A 1083 53.37 39.31 -16.18
N SER A 1084 53.09 39.32 -17.48
CA SER A 1084 51.74 39.48 -18.01
C SER A 1084 51.54 38.57 -19.22
N GLY A 1085 50.39 37.93 -19.34
CA GLY A 1085 50.13 36.99 -20.41
C GLY A 1085 48.67 36.79 -20.76
N LEU A 1086 48.46 36.20 -21.93
CA LEU A 1086 47.16 35.82 -22.45
C LEU A 1086 47.19 34.36 -22.94
N GLY A 1087 46.05 33.69 -22.85
CA GLY A 1087 45.93 32.31 -23.28
C GLY A 1087 44.52 31.94 -23.71
N LEU A 1088 44.43 31.03 -24.66
CA LEU A 1088 43.20 30.46 -25.18
C LEU A 1088 43.20 28.95 -24.93
N GLN A 1089 42.05 28.42 -24.52
CA GLN A 1089 41.82 26.99 -24.37
C GLN A 1089 40.56 26.58 -25.12
N TYR A 1090 40.60 25.43 -25.77
CA TYR A 1090 39.43 24.80 -26.36
C TYR A 1090 39.36 23.33 -25.97
N GLY A 1091 38.21 22.87 -25.49
CA GLY A 1091 38.04 21.52 -24.99
C GLY A 1091 36.71 20.87 -25.34
N TYR A 1092 36.75 19.55 -25.45
CA TYR A 1092 35.60 18.67 -25.70
C TYR A 1092 35.35 17.81 -24.47
N TYR A 1093 34.15 17.88 -23.92
CA TYR A 1093 33.76 17.16 -22.71
C TYR A 1093 32.54 16.28 -22.97
N THR A 1094 32.65 15.01 -22.60
CA THR A 1094 31.56 14.04 -22.57
C THR A 1094 31.06 13.92 -21.14
N VAL A 1095 29.77 14.10 -20.94
CA VAL A 1095 29.12 13.98 -19.64
C VAL A 1095 28.16 12.81 -19.66
N LYS A 1096 28.29 11.90 -18.69
CA LYS A 1096 27.33 10.83 -18.41
C LYS A 1096 26.60 11.15 -17.12
N ARG A 1097 25.29 11.32 -17.20
CA ARG A 1097 24.42 11.64 -16.07
C ARG A 1097 23.56 10.44 -15.72
N GLN A 1098 23.55 10.07 -14.45
CA GLN A 1098 22.68 9.04 -13.92
C GLN A 1098 21.61 9.68 -13.04
N LEU A 1099 20.35 9.34 -13.30
CA LEU A 1099 19.23 9.59 -12.40
C LEU A 1099 18.78 8.28 -11.80
N LYS A 1100 18.63 8.24 -10.48
CA LYS A 1100 18.22 7.00 -9.82
C LYS A 1100 17.37 7.27 -8.59
N ASN A 1101 16.36 6.44 -8.39
CA ASN A 1101 15.56 6.39 -7.18
C ASN A 1101 15.33 4.92 -6.77
N ASN A 1102 14.47 4.63 -5.80
CA ASN A 1102 14.28 3.24 -5.36
C ASN A 1102 13.57 2.33 -6.39
N TYR A 1103 12.94 2.92 -7.41
CA TYR A 1103 12.05 2.23 -8.35
C TYR A 1103 12.49 2.27 -9.81
N GLN A 1104 13.42 3.17 -10.17
CA GLN A 1104 13.93 3.32 -11.53
C GLN A 1104 15.34 3.91 -11.58
N GLU A 1105 16.02 3.64 -12.70
CA GLU A 1105 17.33 4.14 -13.05
C GLU A 1105 17.35 4.58 -14.51
N LEU A 1106 17.86 5.78 -14.78
CA LEU A 1106 17.92 6.37 -16.11
C LEU A 1106 19.32 6.92 -16.35
N HIS A 1107 19.86 6.68 -17.54
CA HIS A 1107 21.14 7.21 -17.98
C HIS A 1107 20.95 8.16 -19.16
N SER A 1108 21.68 9.27 -19.13
CA SER A 1108 21.73 10.23 -20.22
C SER A 1108 23.18 10.58 -20.54
N LYS A 1109 23.46 10.83 -21.83
CA LYS A 1109 24.80 11.19 -22.31
C LYS A 1109 24.73 12.49 -23.11
N GLY A 1110 25.58 13.46 -22.75
CA GLY A 1110 25.71 14.72 -23.48
C GLY A 1110 27.16 15.04 -23.82
N HIS A 1111 27.34 15.92 -24.79
CA HIS A 1111 28.64 16.44 -25.19
C HIS A 1111 28.61 17.97 -25.12
N SER A 1112 29.66 18.57 -24.59
CA SER A 1112 29.82 20.02 -24.47
C SER A 1112 31.18 20.44 -25.02
N GLN A 1113 31.19 21.55 -25.75
CA GLN A 1113 32.40 22.22 -26.19
C GLN A 1113 32.61 23.44 -25.30
N ILE A 1114 33.84 23.65 -24.83
CA ILE A 1114 34.18 24.79 -23.97
C ILE A 1114 35.33 25.55 -24.60
N GLY A 1115 35.10 26.84 -24.83
CA GLY A 1115 36.13 27.81 -25.16
C GLY A 1115 36.47 28.62 -23.92
N ALA A 1116 37.74 28.91 -23.69
CA ALA A 1116 38.16 29.74 -22.59
C ALA A 1116 39.28 30.70 -22.97
N LEU A 1117 39.25 31.88 -22.37
CA LEU A 1117 40.25 32.93 -22.49
C LEU A 1117 40.75 33.28 -21.08
N SER A 1118 42.06 33.29 -20.90
CA SER A 1118 42.72 33.79 -19.69
C SER A 1118 43.58 35.00 -20.01
N THR A 1119 43.53 36.01 -19.14
CA THR A 1119 44.56 37.06 -19.06
C THR A 1119 45.02 37.17 -17.62
N TYR A 1120 46.31 37.34 -17.42
CA TYR A 1120 46.91 37.38 -16.08
C TYR A 1120 48.06 38.36 -16.04
N THR A 1121 48.25 38.96 -14.86
CA THR A 1121 49.35 39.89 -14.59
C THR A 1121 49.79 39.71 -13.15
N GLY A 1122 51.07 39.88 -12.87
CA GLY A 1122 51.59 39.67 -11.55
C GLY A 1122 53.03 40.13 -11.38
N PHE A 1123 53.45 40.17 -10.13
CA PHE A 1123 54.77 40.60 -9.72
C PHE A 1123 55.44 39.52 -8.88
N VAL A 1124 56.73 39.27 -9.13
CA VAL A 1124 57.57 38.40 -8.32
C VAL A 1124 58.76 39.23 -7.81
N TYR A 1125 58.77 39.52 -6.52
CA TYR A 1125 59.87 40.18 -5.84
C TYR A 1125 60.83 39.15 -5.27
N SER A 1126 62.12 39.27 -5.59
CA SER A 1126 63.15 38.34 -5.10
C SER A 1126 64.18 39.08 -4.24
N HIS A 1127 64.27 38.72 -2.95
CA HIS A 1127 65.23 39.26 -2.01
C HIS A 1127 66.27 38.18 -1.62
N PRO A 1128 67.55 38.35 -1.98
CA PRO A 1128 68.59 37.41 -1.58
C PRO A 1128 68.89 37.53 -0.07
N LEU A 1129 69.06 36.39 0.59
CA LEU A 1129 69.44 36.23 1.99
C LEU A 1129 70.83 35.57 2.10
N GLN A 1130 71.39 35.51 3.32
CA GLN A 1130 72.65 34.80 3.57
C GLN A 1130 72.54 33.30 3.26
N ASN A 1131 73.68 32.67 2.94
CA ASN A 1131 73.78 31.25 2.58
C ASN A 1131 72.89 30.87 1.38
N ASP A 1132 72.95 31.61 0.26
CA ASP A 1132 72.30 31.21 -1.01
C ASP A 1132 70.80 30.89 -0.90
N LEU A 1133 70.14 31.57 0.03
CA LEU A 1133 68.73 31.49 0.28
C LEU A 1133 68.06 32.71 -0.35
N ILE A 1134 66.93 32.53 -1.02
CA ILE A 1134 66.19 33.62 -1.69
C ILE A 1134 64.78 33.63 -1.13
N LEU A 1135 64.37 34.78 -0.57
CA LEU A 1135 62.99 35.04 -0.20
C LEU A 1135 62.26 35.62 -1.41
N ARG A 1136 61.21 34.95 -1.89
CA ARG A 1136 60.37 35.44 -2.98
C ARG A 1136 58.98 35.80 -2.47
N GLY A 1137 58.54 37.01 -2.77
CA GLY A 1137 57.15 37.43 -2.62
C GLY A 1137 56.48 37.47 -3.98
N LYS A 1138 55.30 36.87 -4.14
CA LYS A 1138 54.56 36.92 -5.40
C LYS A 1138 53.13 37.42 -5.20
N GLY A 1139 52.66 38.19 -6.18
CA GLY A 1139 51.27 38.62 -6.28
C GLY A 1139 50.76 38.48 -7.71
N ILE A 1140 49.69 37.72 -7.90
CA ILE A 1140 49.11 37.41 -9.20
C ILE A 1140 47.64 37.83 -9.21
N LEU A 1141 47.21 38.43 -10.30
CA LEU A 1141 45.82 38.70 -10.61
C LEU A 1141 45.49 38.07 -11.97
N SER A 1142 44.41 37.31 -12.04
CA SER A 1142 43.99 36.66 -13.28
C SER A 1142 42.50 36.84 -13.52
N TYR A 1143 42.15 37.04 -14.79
CA TYR A 1143 40.80 37.04 -15.29
C TYR A 1143 40.63 35.87 -16.27
N SER A 1144 39.57 35.09 -16.08
CA SER A 1144 39.22 33.96 -16.95
C SER A 1144 37.78 34.09 -17.43
N LEU A 1145 37.59 34.05 -18.75
CA LEU A 1145 36.30 33.90 -19.40
C LEU A 1145 36.16 32.44 -19.85
N ILE A 1146 35.14 31.74 -19.37
CA ILE A 1146 34.80 30.36 -19.76
C ILE A 1146 33.45 30.38 -20.47
N HIS A 1147 33.44 30.09 -21.77
CA HIS A 1147 32.23 29.90 -22.56
C HIS A 1147 31.88 28.41 -22.64
N GLN A 1148 30.84 27.99 -21.93
CA GLN A 1148 30.28 26.65 -22.03
C GLN A 1148 29.22 26.59 -23.13
N GLY A 1149 29.46 25.77 -24.16
CA GLY A 1149 28.54 25.61 -25.28
C GLY A 1149 27.23 24.89 -24.93
N LYS A 1150 26.23 25.02 -25.81
CA LYS A 1150 24.92 24.34 -25.66
C LYS A 1150 25.10 22.82 -25.61
N VAL A 1151 24.37 22.15 -24.71
CA VAL A 1151 24.38 20.69 -24.60
C VAL A 1151 23.02 20.11 -24.98
N LYS A 1152 23.03 19.03 -25.76
CA LYS A 1152 21.86 18.21 -26.03
C LYS A 1152 22.18 16.77 -25.64
N GLU A 1153 21.51 16.28 -24.60
CA GLU A 1153 21.65 14.89 -24.17
C GLU A 1153 20.88 13.91 -25.08
N LYS A 1154 21.34 12.67 -25.08
CA LYS A 1154 20.66 11.49 -25.64
C LYS A 1154 20.28 10.54 -24.50
N ASP A 1155 19.26 9.72 -24.75
CA ASP A 1155 18.79 8.63 -23.88
C ASP A 1155 18.22 9.07 -22.52
N GLY A 1156 17.43 8.19 -21.90
CA GLY A 1156 16.75 8.46 -20.62
C GLY A 1156 15.90 9.73 -20.65
N LEU A 1157 15.84 10.43 -19.51
CA LEU A 1157 15.21 11.75 -19.37
C LEU A 1157 16.23 12.84 -19.76
N ASN A 1158 16.41 13.04 -21.06
CA ASN A 1158 17.43 13.90 -21.64
C ASN A 1158 17.11 15.40 -21.55
N LEU A 1159 18.16 16.19 -21.38
CA LEU A 1159 18.10 17.64 -21.22
C LEU A 1159 18.66 18.39 -22.44
N GLU A 1160 18.12 19.58 -22.69
CA GLU A 1160 18.79 20.65 -23.42
C GLU A 1160 19.25 21.71 -22.42
N ILE A 1161 20.56 21.96 -22.38
CA ILE A 1161 21.18 22.94 -21.47
C ILE A 1161 21.71 24.09 -22.33
N ALA A 1162 21.34 25.31 -21.96
CA ALA A 1162 21.74 26.51 -22.69
C ALA A 1162 23.25 26.77 -22.58
N ALA A 1163 23.79 27.47 -23.58
CA ALA A 1163 25.16 27.99 -23.50
C ALA A 1163 25.25 29.06 -22.40
N LYS A 1164 26.43 29.19 -21.81
CA LYS A 1164 26.66 30.16 -20.73
C LYS A 1164 28.10 30.61 -20.62
N ASP A 1165 28.26 31.91 -20.37
CA ASP A 1165 29.53 32.54 -20.05
C ASP A 1165 29.73 32.65 -18.53
N TYR A 1166 30.95 32.35 -18.11
CA TYR A 1166 31.41 32.50 -16.74
C TYR A 1166 32.65 33.38 -16.71
N HIS A 1167 32.61 34.39 -15.87
CA HIS A 1167 33.69 35.35 -15.69
C HIS A 1167 34.26 35.15 -14.30
N TYR A 1168 35.56 34.92 -14.22
CA TYR A 1168 36.24 34.74 -12.95
C TYR A 1168 37.36 35.74 -12.78
N VAL A 1169 37.51 36.22 -11.55
CA VAL A 1169 38.66 37.02 -11.12
C VAL A 1169 39.29 36.33 -9.92
N ASP A 1170 40.54 35.89 -10.07
CA ASP A 1170 41.31 35.21 -9.02
C ASP A 1170 42.54 36.05 -8.66
N GLY A 1171 42.82 36.19 -7.37
CA GLY A 1171 44.08 36.71 -6.85
C GLY A 1171 44.89 35.61 -6.16
N GLU A 1172 46.22 35.66 -6.26
CA GLU A 1172 47.14 34.83 -5.45
C GLU A 1172 48.19 35.72 -4.82
N LEU A 1173 48.38 35.63 -3.51
CA LEU A 1173 49.46 36.31 -2.77
C LEU A 1173 50.27 35.26 -2.02
N GLY A 1174 51.59 35.23 -2.21
CA GLY A 1174 52.42 34.18 -1.65
C GLY A 1174 53.82 34.60 -1.28
N ILE A 1175 54.42 33.82 -0.39
CA ILE A 1175 55.81 33.95 0.03
C ILE A 1175 56.46 32.57 -0.08
N SER A 1176 57.69 32.52 -0.57
CA SER A 1176 58.48 31.30 -0.66
C SER A 1176 59.95 31.52 -0.36
N LEU A 1177 60.60 30.43 0.01
CA LEU A 1177 62.04 30.36 0.22
C LEU A 1177 62.62 29.37 -0.78
N ALA A 1178 63.66 29.78 -1.49
CA ALA A 1178 64.42 28.95 -2.40
C ALA A 1178 65.86 28.84 -1.92
N LYS A 1179 66.38 27.62 -1.74
CA LYS A 1179 67.76 27.36 -1.37
C LYS A 1179 68.49 26.77 -2.58
N THR A 1180 69.57 27.42 -3.00
CA THR A 1180 70.45 26.88 -4.04
C THR A 1180 71.54 26.02 -3.40
N LEU A 1181 71.79 24.85 -4.00
CA LEU A 1181 72.82 23.90 -3.63
C LEU A 1181 73.77 23.75 -4.82
N TYR A 1182 75.07 23.84 -4.54
CA TYR A 1182 76.13 23.81 -5.55
C TYR A 1182 76.88 22.47 -5.52
N ASP A 1183 77.21 21.97 -6.71
CA ASP A 1183 78.05 20.80 -6.99
C ASP A 1183 78.91 21.13 -8.24
N ASP A 1184 80.03 20.44 -8.45
CA ASP A 1184 81.10 20.85 -9.39
C ASP A 1184 80.64 21.00 -10.85
N SER A 1185 79.55 20.32 -11.24
CA SER A 1185 78.98 20.36 -12.60
C SER A 1185 77.44 20.49 -12.61
N LYS A 1186 76.85 20.79 -11.44
CA LYS A 1186 75.40 20.80 -11.24
C LYS A 1186 75.00 21.89 -10.25
N LYS A 1187 73.88 22.56 -10.54
CA LYS A 1187 73.20 23.41 -9.56
C LYS A 1187 71.80 22.88 -9.33
N SER A 1188 71.38 22.79 -8.08
CA SER A 1188 70.01 22.43 -7.74
C SER A 1188 69.37 23.47 -6.82
N THR A 1189 68.06 23.61 -6.92
CA THR A 1189 67.28 24.56 -6.14
C THR A 1189 66.10 23.84 -5.53
N LEU A 1190 66.00 23.91 -4.21
CA LEU A 1190 64.84 23.45 -3.46
C LEU A 1190 64.05 24.68 -3.02
N SER A 1191 62.81 24.77 -3.46
CA SER A 1191 61.89 25.86 -3.12
C SER A 1191 60.68 25.33 -2.37
N ALA A 1192 60.29 26.03 -1.30
CA ALA A 1192 59.06 25.76 -0.57
C ALA A 1192 58.34 27.08 -0.30
N GLY A 1193 57.01 27.08 -0.42
CA GLY A 1193 56.25 28.30 -0.19
C GLY A 1193 54.79 28.07 0.16
N ILE A 1194 54.18 29.16 0.62
CA ILE A 1194 52.78 29.24 0.98
C ILE A 1194 52.14 30.45 0.28
N SER A 1195 50.93 30.27 -0.25
CA SER A 1195 50.14 31.35 -0.83
C SER A 1195 48.67 31.27 -0.44
N GLY A 1196 48.04 32.44 -0.30
CA GLY A 1196 46.60 32.59 -0.24
C GLY A 1196 46.07 32.81 -1.66
N ILE A 1197 45.08 32.01 -2.06
CA ILE A 1197 44.31 32.18 -3.29
C ILE A 1197 42.96 32.78 -2.90
N PHE A 1198 42.53 33.81 -3.62
CA PHE A 1198 41.31 34.56 -3.36
C PHE A 1198 40.43 34.56 -4.60
N GLY A 1199 39.22 34.02 -4.48
CA GLY A 1199 38.21 34.09 -5.52
C GLY A 1199 37.44 35.41 -5.42
N LEU A 1200 37.92 36.45 -6.11
CA LEU A 1200 37.39 37.81 -5.96
C LEU A 1200 36.00 37.97 -6.60
N SER A 1201 35.73 37.32 -7.74
CA SER A 1201 34.43 37.38 -8.43
C SER A 1201 34.18 36.13 -9.30
N GLY A 1202 32.90 35.86 -9.60
CA GLY A 1202 32.46 34.75 -10.48
C GLY A 1202 32.11 33.44 -9.78
N TYR A 1203 32.32 33.36 -8.46
CA TYR A 1203 32.13 32.15 -7.66
C TYR A 1203 30.73 31.99 -7.07
N ASP A 1204 29.88 33.01 -7.21
CA ASP A 1204 28.44 32.87 -7.03
C ASP A 1204 27.84 31.85 -8.01
N ASN A 1205 28.53 31.62 -9.14
CA ASN A 1205 28.26 30.61 -10.17
C ASN A 1205 26.77 30.53 -10.48
N LYS A 1206 26.27 31.55 -11.18
CA LYS A 1206 24.85 31.69 -11.52
C LYS A 1206 24.27 30.38 -12.09
N ASP A 1207 22.97 30.18 -11.93
CA ASP A 1207 22.27 28.98 -12.38
C ASP A 1207 22.31 28.76 -13.91
N LEU A 1208 22.40 27.50 -14.34
CA LEU A 1208 22.35 27.08 -15.74
C LEU A 1208 20.90 26.89 -16.18
N LYS A 1209 20.50 27.51 -17.29
CA LYS A 1209 19.17 27.28 -17.86
C LYS A 1209 19.14 25.92 -18.56
N ALA A 1210 18.17 25.10 -18.19
CA ALA A 1210 17.95 23.78 -18.76
C ALA A 1210 16.46 23.56 -19.06
N LYS A 1211 16.18 22.60 -19.93
CA LYS A 1211 14.84 22.06 -20.11
C LYS A 1211 14.92 20.60 -20.49
N VAL A 1212 13.88 19.82 -20.17
CA VAL A 1212 13.73 18.50 -20.76
C VAL A 1212 13.55 18.66 -22.28
N ARG A 1213 14.17 17.78 -23.07
CA ARG A 1213 14.11 17.89 -24.53
C ARG A 1213 12.66 17.88 -25.02
N ASN A 1214 12.37 18.69 -26.04
CA ASN A 1214 11.02 18.95 -26.58
C ASN A 1214 10.06 19.68 -25.63
N SER A 1215 10.50 20.10 -24.44
CA SER A 1215 9.67 20.90 -23.55
C SER A 1215 9.51 22.35 -24.02
N SER A 1216 8.32 22.90 -23.82
CA SER A 1216 8.02 24.33 -23.97
C SER A 1216 8.45 25.15 -22.75
N THR A 1217 8.65 24.51 -21.59
CA THR A 1217 9.04 25.17 -20.34
C THR A 1217 10.44 24.75 -19.87
N GLY A 1218 11.14 25.66 -19.20
CA GLY A 1218 12.50 25.46 -18.72
C GLY A 1218 12.62 25.67 -17.22
N TYR A 1219 13.76 25.26 -16.66
CA TYR A 1219 14.11 25.39 -15.26
C TYR A 1219 15.59 25.74 -15.10
N ASN A 1220 15.99 26.04 -13.88
CA ASN A 1220 17.36 26.37 -13.53
C ASN A 1220 18.03 25.19 -12.81
N ILE A 1221 19.17 24.75 -13.34
CA ILE A 1221 20.15 23.93 -12.64
C ILE A 1221 20.96 24.85 -11.73
N MET A 1222 20.99 24.54 -10.43
CA MET A 1222 21.73 25.33 -9.46
C MET A 1222 23.23 25.26 -9.73
N GLY A 1223 23.89 26.41 -9.82
CA GLY A 1223 25.34 26.43 -10.01
C GLY A 1223 26.11 26.06 -8.74
N ASP A 1224 27.32 25.51 -8.92
CA ASP A 1224 28.17 25.13 -7.80
C ASP A 1224 28.80 26.37 -7.14
N LYS A 1225 28.39 26.68 -5.91
CA LYS A 1225 28.77 27.88 -5.14
C LYS A 1225 30.04 27.74 -4.31
N THR A 1226 30.79 26.64 -4.41
CA THR A 1226 32.08 26.54 -3.70
C THR A 1226 33.05 27.64 -4.15
N LYS A 1227 33.47 28.50 -3.22
CA LYS A 1227 34.43 29.58 -3.42
C LYS A 1227 35.87 29.05 -3.39
N LYS A 1228 36.79 29.69 -4.11
CA LYS A 1228 38.21 29.28 -4.22
C LYS A 1228 39.14 29.95 -3.20
N ASP A 1229 38.59 30.58 -2.16
CA ASP A 1229 39.42 31.11 -1.08
C ASP A 1229 40.12 29.93 -0.42
N ALA A 1230 41.43 29.82 -0.62
CA ALA A 1230 42.19 28.60 -0.35
C ALA A 1230 43.62 28.91 0.06
N VAL A 1231 44.20 28.00 0.82
CA VAL A 1231 45.62 28.00 1.13
C VAL A 1231 46.31 27.04 0.18
N LYS A 1232 47.39 27.50 -0.45
CA LYS A 1232 48.26 26.73 -1.32
C LYS A 1232 49.62 26.58 -0.67
N ILE A 1233 50.11 25.36 -0.59
CA ILE A 1233 51.47 25.02 -0.19
C ILE A 1233 52.12 24.37 -1.40
N TYR A 1234 53.35 24.77 -1.72
CA TYR A 1234 54.09 24.16 -2.81
C TYR A 1234 55.51 23.81 -2.41
N LEU A 1235 56.01 22.74 -3.01
CA LEU A 1235 57.37 22.27 -2.90
C LEU A 1235 57.88 22.03 -4.33
N ASP A 1236 59.05 22.54 -4.63
CA ASP A 1236 59.61 22.49 -5.97
C ASP A 1236 61.10 22.18 -5.91
N TYR A 1237 61.55 21.23 -6.72
CA TYR A 1237 62.95 20.86 -6.86
C TYR A 1237 63.35 20.94 -8.32
N ASN A 1238 64.37 21.74 -8.62
CA ASN A 1238 64.96 21.88 -9.95
C ASN A 1238 66.44 21.53 -9.89
N MET A 1239 66.94 20.88 -10.93
CA MET A 1239 68.37 20.69 -11.15
C MET A 1239 68.75 21.07 -12.58
N GLN A 1240 69.86 21.77 -12.70
CA GLN A 1240 70.47 22.20 -13.95
C GLN A 1240 71.89 21.65 -14.05
N LEU A 1241 72.18 21.03 -15.19
CA LEU A 1241 73.52 20.60 -15.58
C LEU A 1241 74.21 21.70 -16.39
N ASP A 1242 75.54 21.73 -16.36
CA ASP A 1242 76.33 22.70 -17.15
C ASP A 1242 76.07 22.62 -18.67
N LEU A 1243 75.73 21.43 -19.15
CA LEU A 1243 75.31 21.20 -20.55
C LEU A 1243 74.02 21.93 -20.92
N GLY A 1244 73.28 22.50 -19.97
CA GLY A 1244 72.01 23.22 -20.19
C GLY A 1244 70.76 22.39 -19.94
N PHE A 1245 70.88 21.08 -19.72
CA PHE A 1245 69.74 20.23 -19.39
C PHE A 1245 69.21 20.53 -17.99
N ASN A 1246 67.89 20.72 -17.90
CA ASN A 1246 67.17 21.02 -16.68
C ASN A 1246 66.14 19.92 -16.42
N TYR A 1247 65.95 19.51 -15.18
CA TYR A 1247 64.82 18.66 -14.80
C TYR A 1247 64.41 18.91 -13.36
N GLY A 1248 63.18 18.50 -13.03
CA GLY A 1248 62.65 18.77 -11.71
C GLY A 1248 61.37 18.02 -11.39
N LEU A 1249 61.00 18.12 -10.12
CA LEU A 1249 59.77 17.60 -9.54
C LEU A 1249 59.08 18.75 -8.82
N GLU A 1250 57.78 18.89 -9.06
CA GLU A 1250 56.94 19.89 -8.41
C GLU A 1250 55.76 19.24 -7.71
N GLY A 1251 55.43 19.75 -6.52
CA GLY A 1251 54.32 19.30 -5.70
C GLY A 1251 53.54 20.51 -5.19
N THR A 1252 52.22 20.48 -5.29
CA THR A 1252 51.34 21.52 -4.76
C THR A 1252 50.16 20.90 -4.04
N TYR A 1253 49.85 21.41 -2.86
CA TYR A 1253 48.63 21.11 -2.12
C TYR A 1253 47.82 22.40 -1.96
N ILE A 1254 46.59 22.41 -2.48
CA ILE A 1254 45.66 23.54 -2.36
C ILE A 1254 44.46 23.05 -1.56
N THR A 1255 44.05 23.77 -0.53
CA THR A 1255 42.94 23.34 0.32
C THR A 1255 42.11 24.52 0.81
N ASN A 1256 40.81 24.29 0.94
CA ASN A 1256 39.87 25.15 1.66
C ASN A 1256 38.85 24.31 2.44
N ASN A 1257 37.77 24.95 2.91
CA ASN A 1257 36.74 24.28 3.72
C ASN A 1257 35.93 23.22 2.96
N ASP A 1258 35.88 23.27 1.62
CA ASP A 1258 34.99 22.44 0.79
C ASP A 1258 35.73 21.55 -0.23
N GLN A 1259 36.97 21.88 -0.57
CA GLN A 1259 37.76 21.28 -1.64
C GLN A 1259 39.24 21.15 -1.26
N SER A 1260 39.85 20.03 -1.67
CA SER A 1260 41.31 19.86 -1.69
C SER A 1260 41.80 19.40 -3.07
N ASP A 1261 42.94 19.95 -3.47
CA ASP A 1261 43.62 19.62 -4.72
C ASP A 1261 45.09 19.26 -4.44
N VAL A 1262 45.52 18.12 -4.97
CA VAL A 1262 46.93 17.69 -4.94
C VAL A 1262 47.46 17.67 -6.37
N LYS A 1263 48.53 18.41 -6.64
CA LYS A 1263 49.23 18.41 -7.93
C LYS A 1263 50.64 17.87 -7.75
N ILE A 1264 51.03 16.96 -8.63
CA ILE A 1264 52.40 16.42 -8.71
C ILE A 1264 52.82 16.50 -10.17
N GLY A 1265 53.97 17.11 -10.43
CA GLY A 1265 54.48 17.32 -11.78
C GLY A 1265 55.94 16.92 -11.94
N LEU A 1266 56.26 16.45 -13.14
CA LEU A 1266 57.61 16.22 -13.62
C LEU A 1266 57.90 17.19 -14.75
N LYS A 1267 59.11 17.72 -14.79
CA LYS A 1267 59.54 18.71 -15.77
C LYS A 1267 60.94 18.42 -16.26
N ALA A 1268 61.16 18.70 -17.54
CA ALA A 1268 62.47 18.63 -18.18
C ALA A 1268 62.59 19.76 -19.19
N GLY A 1269 63.79 20.27 -19.39
CA GLY A 1269 64.01 21.41 -20.26
C GLY A 1269 65.46 21.51 -20.68
N TYR A 1270 65.72 22.47 -21.55
CA TYR A 1270 67.04 22.81 -21.99
C TYR A 1270 67.17 24.32 -22.13
N SER A 1271 68.18 24.88 -21.47
CA SER A 1271 68.62 26.25 -21.68
C SER A 1271 69.69 26.23 -22.76
N PHE A 1272 69.56 27.05 -23.80
CA PHE A 1272 70.54 27.19 -24.88
C PHE A 1272 71.54 28.31 -24.60
#